data_AF-A0A4U8TPN2-F1
#
_entry.id   AF-A0A4U8TPN2-F1
#
_cell.length_a   1.000
_cell.length_b   1.000
_cell.length_c   1.000
_cell.angle_alpha   90.00
_cell.angle_beta   90.00
_cell.angle_gamma   90.00
#
_symmetry.space_group_name_H-M   'P 1'
#
loop_
_entity.id
_entity.type
_entity.pdbx_description
1 polymer ?
#
loop_
_entity_poly.entity_id
_entity_poly.type
_entity_poly.pdbx_seq_one_letter_code
_entity_poly.pdbx_strand_id
1 'polypeptide(L)'
;MLLLKQWGGGHKQTTSLSSQDVNTPKLPKIIIFSTYQSIDVVIEAQKLFKSQIKLIINDEAHRTAGVQKLDSEGEKRDISVWQRTHDNALLNARFRLYLTATPRIYSPKAKEGLSKKAQGKDLMLFSMDDESLFGKEIYSLNFGKAISENLLSDFRVIISYCREEVVAEYLGKLTKAQENSKLSIESAGKMISFANALRKINMSFVDESGIHEAFKEDKEPMKRAVCFHSSIRNSKFATEQFSKISATILLDHIDGTHNAYQKAEKLSWLSEEEEGKCRVLSNAKCLTEGIDVPNLDAVCFFDKRDSIVDIVQAVGRTIRKSEGKKYGYIILPLVLTDEEIKDYNKTLKSDKFKIVWETLKALRSHDERLIDEARIAEVVSFLTDSSEIKELPEATLFTLDELFNEIKNAVPKNLGDLQYWEHYASKVGSIMHNLMLRIQTLNAQNAKIKSLFEGFCKALRGNLNVSFDTDDAIALIAQHIITKPIFECIFSNLNFATFDKVSAELEKLYKKLLNYGLGTETKELEKFYISVRSNAEYAKSDKSKQNLIKNLYDTLFKEAFKKTQEKLGIVYTPIQGVDFVIHSVAYALKKHFNKNLSDDNIHICDPFTGTGTFITRLLQSGYLDSNLESKYKNELWANEITLLGYYIAQINITTTYHDRLLKLKYLDSLSNRESSSRDIFSTAITSNSSAIAHTPEALSGRGIDKGEGATSPNSSPSPLSEKHNNNAFTLFDNLLFTDTFNTYTPDSKGFKVPFTKRQSMQLESEYFAKNLAKIQEFKNTDFKIFIANPPYSTGQKNANDNNKNTSYPFLESRIAETYVAKTKATNKGSNYDSYKMAIRYCSDRIGDNGGIIGFITNGSFIDGNSDSGLRACLEQEFDYIYIFNLRGNARTQGEFRQKEGAGFFDSGSRTPVAITLLIKCTDSAKSPDKKAQILYYDIGDYLSREQKLNIISNFKSIEGIEKQGLWQKIESNKDYDWINQRDYGFMQYLDINEIFECKSKGIQVISYDWQYNFSKTSLKETMNQTIDIYNNEANRLHCKNQEEFEIQAIKDTKQIRWNSSLYSKCFRKIKAQKSSEIIEIQIRPFSKINFFNNPIFIHRKGNEKFMPQNQKNIFIFTTNQAKNFSSLISNYIVDIEFLTKVQAFPLYYYEKIESQDTQGEQSVMDTDNNTLSEAHTIDFDDNVAYYKRKDAIRDEALAKFQEVYSTFWEQNPQFANKSSCEVYPHCDKIKSHDSATLKALSGWGIDKGEGATSPNSSPSPLSENTIISKVIKKAHCV
;
A
#
# COMPACT_ATOMS: atom_id res chain seq x y z
N MET A 1 -24.49 36.56 -34.82
CA MET A 1 -25.97 36.67 -34.81
C MET A 1 -26.58 36.00 -36.04
N LEU A 2 -26.31 34.70 -36.27
CA LEU A 2 -26.83 33.94 -37.43
C LEU A 2 -26.99 32.42 -37.14
N LEU A 3 -27.08 31.99 -35.88
CA LEU A 3 -27.13 30.57 -35.48
C LEU A 3 -28.25 30.24 -34.46
N LEU A 4 -29.41 30.88 -34.57
CA LEU A 4 -30.59 30.59 -33.71
C LEU A 4 -31.87 30.26 -34.49
N LYS A 5 -31.73 29.74 -35.71
CA LYS A 5 -32.86 29.21 -36.50
C LYS A 5 -32.50 27.85 -37.08
N GLN A 6 -32.51 26.78 -36.27
CA GLN A 6 -32.71 25.43 -36.81
C GLN A 6 -33.02 24.30 -35.80
N TRP A 7 -33.52 24.59 -34.59
CA TRP A 7 -34.12 23.54 -33.74
C TRP A 7 -35.63 23.76 -33.61
N GLY A 8 -36.34 23.22 -34.60
CA GLY A 8 -37.79 23.10 -34.59
C GLY A 8 -38.19 21.78 -35.26
N GLY A 9 -38.65 20.83 -34.45
CA GLY A 9 -39.26 19.56 -34.87
C GLY A 9 -38.89 18.44 -33.90
N GLY A 10 -39.80 17.85 -33.13
CA GLY A 10 -41.20 18.13 -32.88
C GLY A 10 -41.64 17.26 -31.70
N HIS A 11 -42.51 17.80 -30.84
CA HIS A 11 -43.41 16.95 -30.08
C HIS A 11 -44.75 17.67 -29.92
N LYS A 12 -45.80 16.92 -30.25
CA LYS A 12 -47.20 17.32 -30.34
C LYS A 12 -47.73 17.88 -29.02
N GLN A 13 -48.61 18.86 -29.18
CA GLN A 13 -49.52 19.41 -28.18
C GLN A 13 -50.41 18.34 -27.52
N THR A 14 -50.56 18.47 -26.21
CA THR A 14 -51.79 18.35 -25.39
C THR A 14 -51.40 18.91 -24.02
N THR A 15 -52.09 19.79 -23.30
CA THR A 15 -53.47 20.28 -23.31
C THR A 15 -53.50 21.54 -22.42
N SER A 16 -54.34 22.49 -22.81
CA SER A 16 -55.01 23.55 -22.02
C SER A 16 -54.33 24.17 -20.80
N LEU A 17 -54.15 25.50 -20.84
CA LEU A 17 -54.58 26.38 -19.74
C LEU A 17 -54.85 27.80 -20.28
N SER A 18 -56.14 28.14 -20.19
CA SER A 18 -56.78 29.45 -20.05
C SER A 18 -56.06 30.71 -20.54
N SER A 19 -56.70 31.30 -21.54
CA SER A 19 -56.81 32.73 -21.79
C SER A 19 -57.00 33.58 -20.51
N GLN A 20 -56.07 34.49 -20.27
CA GLN A 20 -56.28 35.91 -19.93
C GLN A 20 -54.95 36.46 -19.42
N ASP A 21 -54.29 37.29 -20.23
CA ASP A 21 -53.68 38.54 -19.72
C ASP A 21 -53.09 39.37 -20.87
N VAL A 22 -53.90 40.35 -21.26
CA VAL A 22 -53.56 41.74 -21.59
C VAL A 22 -52.20 42.01 -22.25
N ASN A 23 -52.31 42.47 -23.50
CA ASN A 23 -51.34 43.27 -24.25
C ASN A 23 -50.65 44.34 -23.37
N THR A 24 -49.51 43.98 -22.80
CA THR A 24 -48.45 44.94 -22.48
C THR A 24 -47.40 44.79 -23.59
N PRO A 25 -46.96 45.89 -24.26
CA PRO A 25 -45.89 45.78 -25.22
C PRO A 25 -44.66 45.24 -24.49
N LYS A 26 -44.24 44.01 -24.80
CA LYS A 26 -43.00 43.44 -24.27
C LYS A 26 -41.88 44.40 -24.67
N LEU A 27 -41.36 45.12 -23.68
CA LEU A 27 -40.11 45.87 -23.81
C LEU A 27 -39.09 44.96 -24.53
N PRO A 28 -38.40 45.46 -25.57
CA PRO A 28 -37.43 44.66 -26.30
C PRO A 28 -36.42 44.07 -25.33
N LYS A 29 -36.03 42.81 -25.56
CA LYS A 29 -34.95 42.19 -24.77
C LYS A 29 -33.68 43.00 -24.99
N ILE A 30 -33.24 43.74 -23.98
CA ILE A 30 -31.96 44.44 -23.99
C ILE A 30 -30.88 43.43 -23.62
N ILE A 31 -29.94 43.21 -24.53
CA ILE A 31 -28.77 42.36 -24.30
C ILE A 31 -27.54 43.26 -24.37
N ILE A 32 -26.77 43.28 -23.27
CA ILE A 32 -25.55 44.08 -23.16
C ILE A 32 -24.38 43.10 -23.25
N PHE A 33 -23.57 43.23 -24.29
CA PHE A 33 -22.28 42.54 -24.39
C PHE A 33 -21.20 43.47 -23.83
N SER A 34 -20.50 43.01 -22.80
CA SER A 34 -19.43 43.78 -22.15
C SER A 34 -18.23 42.87 -21.92
N THR A 35 -17.03 43.45 -21.94
CA THR A 35 -15.83 42.77 -21.47
C THR A 35 -15.73 42.89 -19.95
N TYR A 36 -15.03 41.98 -19.29
CA TYR A 36 -14.78 42.09 -17.84
C TYR A 36 -14.05 43.40 -17.49
N GLN A 37 -13.16 43.88 -18.35
CA GLN A 37 -12.44 45.14 -18.18
C GLN A 37 -13.37 46.36 -18.22
N SER A 38 -14.51 46.27 -18.91
CA SER A 38 -15.52 47.33 -19.01
C SER A 38 -16.65 47.17 -17.99
N ILE A 39 -16.52 46.27 -16.99
CA ILE A 39 -17.58 46.00 -16.02
C ILE A 39 -17.98 47.24 -15.21
N ASP A 40 -17.04 48.16 -14.97
CA ASP A 40 -17.29 49.39 -14.20
C ASP A 40 -18.26 50.32 -14.92
N VAL A 41 -18.17 50.40 -16.24
CA VAL A 41 -19.13 51.15 -17.06
C VAL A 41 -20.54 50.56 -16.94
N VAL A 42 -20.64 49.23 -16.85
CA VAL A 42 -21.93 48.54 -16.65
C VAL A 42 -22.47 48.79 -15.25
N ILE A 43 -21.61 48.79 -14.23
CA ILE A 43 -21.96 49.10 -12.84
C ILE A 43 -22.47 50.55 -12.74
N GLU A 44 -21.76 51.50 -13.32
CA GLU A 44 -22.17 52.92 -13.35
C GLU A 44 -23.49 53.12 -14.10
N ALA A 45 -23.64 52.51 -15.27
CA ALA A 45 -24.91 52.52 -16.01
C ALA A 45 -26.04 51.95 -15.15
N GLN A 46 -25.82 50.81 -14.47
CA GLN A 46 -26.83 50.20 -13.61
C GLN A 46 -27.22 51.10 -12.43
N LYS A 47 -26.26 51.81 -11.83
CA LYS A 47 -26.50 52.81 -10.77
C LYS A 47 -27.35 53.98 -11.29
N LEU A 48 -27.06 54.47 -12.50
CA LEU A 48 -27.82 55.56 -13.13
C LEU A 48 -29.26 55.14 -13.45
N PHE A 49 -29.45 53.97 -14.05
CA PHE A 49 -30.78 53.48 -14.47
C PHE A 49 -31.57 52.82 -13.32
N LYS A 50 -30.96 52.62 -12.14
CA LYS A 50 -31.55 51.98 -10.95
C LYS A 50 -32.36 50.71 -11.26
N SER A 51 -31.88 49.91 -12.21
CA SER A 51 -32.57 48.73 -12.72
C SER A 51 -31.77 47.46 -12.46
N GLN A 52 -32.43 46.39 -12.00
CA GLN A 52 -31.78 45.11 -11.77
C GLN A 52 -31.62 44.33 -13.08
N ILE A 53 -30.42 43.77 -13.31
CA ILE A 53 -30.20 42.87 -14.43
C ILE A 53 -30.87 41.51 -14.14
N LYS A 54 -31.70 41.00 -15.05
CA LYS A 54 -32.39 39.72 -14.83
C LYS A 54 -31.44 38.53 -14.82
N LEU A 55 -30.48 38.51 -15.73
CA LEU A 55 -29.50 37.44 -15.90
C LEU A 55 -28.16 38.02 -16.34
N ILE A 56 -27.09 37.64 -15.65
CA ILE A 56 -25.71 37.83 -16.10
C ILE A 56 -25.19 36.47 -16.55
N ILE A 57 -24.55 36.44 -17.72
CA ILE A 57 -23.83 35.27 -18.22
C ILE A 57 -22.35 35.61 -18.14
N ASN A 58 -21.63 34.86 -17.31
CA ASN A 58 -20.19 34.95 -17.13
C ASN A 58 -19.54 33.88 -18.02
N ASP A 59 -19.11 34.28 -19.21
CA ASP A 59 -18.34 33.41 -20.11
C ASP A 59 -16.86 33.37 -19.69
N GLU A 60 -16.20 32.25 -19.94
CA GLU A 60 -14.86 31.96 -19.42
C GLU A 60 -14.72 32.19 -17.90
N ALA A 61 -15.72 31.72 -17.15
CA ALA A 61 -15.84 31.96 -15.71
C ALA A 61 -14.64 31.50 -14.87
N HIS A 62 -13.78 30.61 -15.37
CA HIS A 62 -12.55 30.23 -14.68
C HIS A 62 -11.60 31.41 -14.44
N ARG A 63 -11.73 32.49 -15.22
CA ARG A 63 -10.95 33.73 -15.06
C ARG A 63 -11.40 34.56 -13.85
N THR A 64 -12.62 34.33 -13.36
CA THR A 64 -13.16 35.00 -12.17
C THR A 64 -12.71 34.32 -10.87
N ALA A 65 -12.09 33.14 -10.97
CA ALA A 65 -11.48 32.39 -9.86
C ALA A 65 -9.97 32.68 -9.70
N GLY A 66 -9.45 32.71 -8.47
CA GLY A 66 -8.08 33.17 -8.20
C GLY A 66 -7.86 33.68 -6.77
N VAL A 67 -6.64 34.17 -6.50
CA VAL A 67 -6.26 34.75 -5.21
C VAL A 67 -6.26 36.28 -5.29
N GLN A 68 -6.87 36.96 -4.32
CA GLN A 68 -6.84 38.41 -4.13
C GLN A 68 -5.83 38.79 -3.04
N LYS A 69 -5.00 39.81 -3.27
CA LYS A 69 -4.12 40.40 -2.23
C LYS A 69 -4.89 41.48 -1.46
N LEU A 70 -5.09 41.33 -0.14
CA LEU A 70 -5.51 42.43 0.73
C LEU A 70 -4.27 43.28 1.12
N ASP A 71 -4.46 44.56 1.42
CA ASP A 71 -3.39 45.41 1.91
C ASP A 71 -3.22 45.32 3.43
N SER A 72 -2.22 46.03 3.96
CA SER A 72 -1.72 45.94 5.33
C SER A 72 -2.70 46.39 6.43
N GLU A 73 -3.87 46.92 6.06
CA GLU A 73 -4.91 47.37 7.01
C GLU A 73 -6.16 46.48 6.99
N GLY A 74 -6.19 45.42 6.19
CA GLY A 74 -7.35 44.50 6.10
C GLY A 74 -8.55 45.08 5.35
N GLU A 75 -8.42 46.27 4.75
CA GLU A 75 -9.45 46.93 3.95
C GLU A 75 -9.38 46.49 2.48
N LYS A 76 -10.55 46.39 1.85
CA LYS A 76 -10.69 45.93 0.45
C LYS A 76 -10.06 46.95 -0.50
N ARG A 77 -8.89 46.67 -1.10
CA ARG A 77 -8.60 47.29 -2.41
C ARG A 77 -9.55 46.75 -3.46
N ASP A 78 -9.89 47.64 -4.40
CA ASP A 78 -10.62 47.41 -5.64
C ASP A 78 -10.64 45.93 -6.04
N ILE A 79 -11.81 45.31 -5.90
CA ILE A 79 -12.04 43.94 -6.37
C ILE A 79 -11.53 43.85 -7.80
N SER A 80 -10.76 42.80 -8.14
CA SER A 80 -10.28 42.62 -9.51
C SER A 80 -11.46 42.71 -10.47
N VAL A 81 -11.28 43.34 -11.63
CA VAL A 81 -12.34 43.43 -12.66
C VAL A 81 -12.97 42.07 -12.98
N TRP A 82 -12.20 40.98 -12.86
CA TRP A 82 -12.67 39.60 -13.03
C TRP A 82 -13.58 39.10 -11.90
N GLN A 83 -13.38 39.58 -10.67
CA GLN A 83 -14.09 39.12 -9.47
C GLN A 83 -15.29 39.99 -9.10
N ARG A 84 -15.39 41.22 -9.63
CA ARG A 84 -16.51 42.15 -9.40
C ARG A 84 -17.87 41.55 -9.76
N THR A 85 -17.90 40.64 -10.73
CA THR A 85 -19.10 39.92 -11.14
C THR A 85 -19.70 39.04 -10.03
N HIS A 86 -18.97 38.72 -8.95
CA HIS A 86 -19.47 37.92 -7.83
C HIS A 86 -20.19 38.76 -6.77
N ASP A 87 -19.99 40.07 -6.74
CA ASP A 87 -20.59 40.93 -5.71
C ASP A 87 -21.93 41.51 -6.21
N ASN A 88 -23.03 41.13 -5.56
CA ASN A 88 -24.36 41.63 -5.93
C ASN A 88 -24.61 43.07 -5.46
N ALA A 89 -23.83 43.57 -4.51
CA ALA A 89 -23.86 44.98 -4.09
C ALA A 89 -23.21 45.89 -5.14
N LEU A 90 -22.23 45.38 -5.89
CA LEU A 90 -21.61 46.11 -7.01
C LEU A 90 -22.42 46.00 -8.29
N LEU A 91 -22.82 44.79 -8.67
CA LEU A 91 -23.53 44.52 -9.92
C LEU A 91 -24.79 43.70 -9.65
N ASN A 92 -25.91 44.39 -9.40
CA ASN A 92 -27.15 43.78 -8.98
C ASN A 92 -27.78 42.95 -10.11
N ALA A 93 -27.89 41.65 -9.89
CA ALA A 93 -28.58 40.73 -10.76
C ALA A 93 -29.50 39.75 -10.01
N ARG A 94 -30.56 39.31 -10.67
CA ARG A 94 -31.45 38.27 -10.13
C ARG A 94 -30.86 36.87 -10.28
N PHE A 95 -30.21 36.60 -11.40
CA PHE A 95 -29.56 35.32 -11.70
C PHE A 95 -28.18 35.54 -12.31
N ARG A 96 -27.26 34.61 -12.03
CA ARG A 96 -25.93 34.55 -12.65
C ARG A 96 -25.69 33.14 -13.14
N LEU A 97 -25.28 33.02 -14.40
CA LEU A 97 -24.88 31.76 -15.02
C LEU A 97 -23.38 31.83 -15.32
N TYR A 98 -22.63 30.85 -14.85
CA TYR A 98 -21.19 30.74 -15.11
C TYR A 98 -20.96 29.65 -16.14
N LEU A 99 -20.29 29.99 -17.23
CA LEU A 99 -19.96 29.09 -18.33
C LEU A 99 -18.44 28.97 -18.40
N THR A 100 -17.93 27.74 -18.41
CA THR A 100 -16.53 27.50 -18.71
C THR A 100 -16.30 26.05 -19.14
N ALA A 101 -15.29 25.83 -19.98
CA ALA A 101 -14.80 24.49 -20.28
C ALA A 101 -13.79 23.98 -19.24
N THR A 102 -13.12 24.88 -18.49
CA THR A 102 -11.96 24.57 -17.65
C THR A 102 -12.12 25.14 -16.23
N PRO A 103 -12.96 24.54 -15.37
CA PRO A 103 -13.22 25.08 -14.04
C PRO A 103 -11.95 25.10 -13.18
N ARG A 104 -11.74 26.20 -12.45
CA ARG A 104 -10.54 26.39 -11.61
C ARG A 104 -10.84 26.02 -10.16
N ILE A 105 -10.39 24.83 -9.74
CA ILE A 105 -10.62 24.25 -8.42
C ILE A 105 -9.28 24.04 -7.70
N TYR A 106 -9.21 24.41 -6.42
CA TYR A 106 -7.99 24.27 -5.60
C TYR A 106 -8.10 23.12 -4.59
N SER A 107 -7.04 22.32 -4.47
CA SER A 107 -6.99 21.22 -3.49
C SER A 107 -6.88 21.72 -2.04
N PRO A 108 -7.29 20.95 -1.01
CA PRO A 108 -7.18 21.36 0.39
C PRO A 108 -5.75 21.71 0.82
N LYS A 109 -4.74 20.95 0.37
CA LYS A 109 -3.31 21.25 0.62
C LYS A 109 -2.85 22.52 -0.10
N ALA A 110 -3.38 22.81 -1.30
CA ALA A 110 -3.10 24.08 -1.98
C ALA A 110 -3.78 25.25 -1.27
N LYS A 111 -5.03 25.07 -0.80
CA LYS A 111 -5.76 26.02 0.06
C LYS A 111 -4.97 26.29 1.35
N GLU A 112 -4.41 25.26 1.99
CA GLU A 112 -3.60 25.35 3.22
C GLU A 112 -2.18 25.91 2.97
N GLY A 113 -1.56 25.59 1.84
CA GLY A 113 -0.24 26.14 1.47
C GLY A 113 -0.32 27.60 1.04
N LEU A 114 -1.40 27.99 0.37
CA LEU A 114 -1.73 29.38 0.04
C LEU A 114 -2.09 30.17 1.31
N SER A 115 -2.79 29.55 2.28
CA SER A 115 -3.07 30.18 3.58
C SER A 115 -1.83 30.26 4.48
N LYS A 116 -0.90 29.31 4.42
CA LYS A 116 0.41 29.39 5.11
C LYS A 116 1.32 30.46 4.53
N LYS A 117 1.36 30.63 3.21
CA LYS A 117 2.03 31.79 2.55
C LYS A 117 1.37 33.14 2.88
N ALA A 118 0.15 33.11 3.41
CA ALA A 118 -0.63 34.27 3.83
C ALA A 118 -0.45 34.65 5.31
N GLN A 119 0.44 33.98 6.07
CA GLN A 119 0.81 34.41 7.43
C GLN A 119 1.49 35.80 7.39
N GLY A 120 0.66 36.85 7.39
CA GLY A 120 1.04 38.26 7.31
C GLY A 120 0.23 39.11 6.30
N LYS A 121 -0.59 38.53 5.42
CA LYS A 121 -1.49 39.25 4.50
C LYS A 121 -2.76 38.42 4.28
N ASP A 122 -3.92 38.91 4.68
CA ASP A 122 -5.18 38.22 4.40
C ASP A 122 -5.34 38.05 2.87
N LEU A 123 -5.51 36.82 2.40
CA LEU A 123 -5.73 36.51 0.98
C LEU A 123 -7.11 35.87 0.83
N MET A 124 -8.00 36.45 0.03
CA MET A 124 -9.26 35.80 -0.36
C MET A 124 -9.03 34.90 -1.57
N LEU A 125 -9.49 33.64 -1.48
CA LEU A 125 -9.39 32.63 -2.54
C LEU A 125 -10.77 32.36 -3.13
N PHE A 126 -10.91 32.58 -4.43
CA PHE A 126 -12.10 32.26 -5.22
C PHE A 126 -11.86 30.94 -5.96
N SER A 127 -12.65 29.92 -5.65
CA SER A 127 -12.57 28.57 -6.23
C SER A 127 -13.95 28.16 -6.75
N MET A 128 -14.00 27.54 -7.93
CA MET A 128 -15.30 27.24 -8.58
C MET A 128 -16.10 26.11 -7.91
N ASP A 129 -15.50 25.40 -6.94
CA ASP A 129 -16.20 24.44 -6.07
C ASP A 129 -16.96 25.10 -4.91
N ASP A 130 -16.89 26.43 -4.77
CA ASP A 130 -17.65 27.19 -3.79
C ASP A 130 -19.08 27.49 -4.30
N GLU A 131 -20.02 26.63 -3.92
CA GLU A 131 -21.44 26.76 -4.27
C GLU A 131 -22.06 28.09 -3.79
N SER A 132 -21.48 28.76 -2.78
CA SER A 132 -21.99 30.05 -2.30
C SER A 132 -21.71 31.21 -3.27
N LEU A 133 -20.63 31.11 -4.06
CA LEU A 133 -20.21 32.15 -5.01
C LEU A 133 -20.60 31.82 -6.46
N PHE A 134 -20.39 30.56 -6.88
CA PHE A 134 -20.61 30.10 -8.25
C PHE A 134 -21.97 29.40 -8.44
N GLY A 135 -22.65 29.05 -7.35
CA GLY A 135 -23.86 28.24 -7.42
C GLY A 135 -23.58 26.77 -7.70
N LYS A 136 -24.64 25.98 -7.81
CA LYS A 136 -24.55 24.54 -8.13
C LYS A 136 -24.29 24.35 -9.62
N GLU A 137 -23.48 23.35 -9.96
CA GLU A 137 -23.36 22.87 -11.34
C GLU A 137 -24.70 22.27 -11.79
N ILE A 138 -25.28 22.83 -12.85
CA ILE A 138 -26.58 22.40 -13.39
C ILE A 138 -26.45 21.51 -14.63
N TYR A 139 -25.30 21.54 -15.32
CA TYR A 139 -25.02 20.75 -16.52
C TYR A 139 -23.51 20.70 -16.78
N SER A 140 -23.00 19.54 -17.21
CA SER A 140 -21.61 19.34 -17.61
C SER A 140 -21.55 18.42 -18.83
N LEU A 141 -20.69 18.78 -19.80
CA LEU A 141 -20.42 18.01 -21.02
C LEU A 141 -18.92 18.03 -21.28
N ASN A 142 -18.24 16.95 -20.90
CA ASN A 142 -16.79 16.78 -21.08
C ASN A 142 -16.45 16.25 -22.49
N PHE A 143 -15.16 16.20 -22.85
CA PHE A 143 -14.75 15.74 -24.18
C PHE A 143 -15.11 14.28 -24.43
N GLY A 144 -14.92 13.41 -23.43
CA GLY A 144 -15.25 11.99 -23.57
C GLY A 144 -16.70 11.75 -23.96
N LYS A 145 -17.65 12.42 -23.28
CA LYS A 145 -19.08 12.36 -23.58
C LYS A 145 -19.44 13.04 -24.91
N ALA A 146 -18.83 14.18 -25.22
CA ALA A 146 -19.05 14.84 -26.50
C ALA A 146 -18.54 14.00 -27.69
N ILE A 147 -17.45 13.23 -27.53
CA ILE A 147 -16.93 12.33 -28.56
C ILE A 147 -17.85 11.10 -28.71
N SER A 148 -18.34 10.51 -27.61
CA SER A 148 -19.26 9.36 -27.68
C SER A 148 -20.62 9.73 -28.27
N GLU A 149 -21.11 10.95 -28.02
CA GLU A 149 -22.31 11.51 -28.65
C GLU A 149 -22.05 12.03 -30.07
N ASN A 150 -20.85 11.83 -30.62
CA ASN A 150 -20.48 12.23 -31.97
C ASN A 150 -20.65 13.74 -32.19
N LEU A 151 -20.38 14.56 -31.18
CA LEU A 151 -20.35 16.03 -31.23
C LEU A 151 -18.93 16.56 -31.50
N LEU A 152 -17.90 15.83 -31.09
CA LEU A 152 -16.49 16.11 -31.35
C LEU A 152 -15.84 14.92 -32.09
N SER A 153 -14.76 15.20 -32.83
CA SER A 153 -13.87 14.16 -33.36
C SER A 153 -13.01 13.61 -32.22
N ASP A 154 -12.66 12.32 -32.30
CA ASP A 154 -11.74 11.72 -31.34
C ASP A 154 -10.31 12.27 -31.52
N PHE A 155 -9.41 12.06 -30.56
CA PHE A 155 -8.05 12.61 -30.63
C PHE A 155 -6.94 11.59 -30.37
N ARG A 156 -5.73 11.89 -30.87
CA ARG A 156 -4.50 11.12 -30.64
C ARG A 156 -3.36 12.05 -30.27
N VAL A 157 -2.51 11.67 -29.30
CA VAL A 157 -1.28 12.39 -28.98
C VAL A 157 -0.11 11.70 -29.73
N ILE A 158 0.76 12.50 -30.32
CA ILE A 158 1.95 12.04 -31.02
C ILE A 158 3.13 12.57 -30.22
N ILE A 159 3.84 11.67 -29.54
CA ILE A 159 5.12 12.00 -28.90
C ILE A 159 6.21 11.69 -29.93
N SER A 160 6.50 12.67 -30.78
CA SER A 160 7.55 12.52 -31.78
C SER A 160 8.91 12.67 -31.14
N TYR A 161 9.83 11.79 -31.50
CA TYR A 161 11.18 11.76 -30.94
C TYR A 161 12.24 11.80 -32.05
N CYS A 162 13.34 12.52 -31.81
CA CYS A 162 14.55 12.49 -32.62
C CYS A 162 15.80 12.30 -31.74
N ARG A 163 16.76 11.50 -32.22
CA ARG A 163 18.11 11.39 -31.63
C ARG A 163 18.90 12.65 -31.88
N GLU A 164 19.51 13.20 -30.84
CA GLU A 164 20.33 14.40 -30.96
C GLU A 164 21.52 14.19 -31.92
N GLU A 165 22.12 13.00 -31.87
CA GLU A 165 23.27 12.59 -32.66
C GLU A 165 22.96 12.53 -34.16
N VAL A 166 21.78 12.02 -34.52
CA VAL A 166 21.30 11.96 -35.92
C VAL A 166 21.03 13.35 -36.47
N VAL A 167 20.42 14.21 -35.66
CA VAL A 167 20.15 15.60 -36.04
C VAL A 167 21.46 16.37 -36.22
N ALA A 168 22.46 16.13 -35.36
CA ALA A 168 23.79 16.71 -35.49
C ALA A 168 24.47 16.31 -36.80
N GLU A 169 24.37 15.05 -37.22
CA GLU A 169 24.92 14.58 -38.50
C GLU A 169 24.19 15.21 -39.70
N TYR A 170 22.86 15.26 -39.66
CA TYR A 170 22.05 15.91 -40.70
C TYR A 170 22.39 17.40 -40.85
N LEU A 171 22.54 18.11 -39.73
CA LEU A 171 22.98 19.50 -39.72
C LEU A 171 24.45 19.64 -40.13
N GLY A 172 25.32 18.68 -39.81
CA GLY A 172 26.71 18.63 -40.26
C GLY A 172 26.83 18.54 -41.79
N LYS A 173 25.94 17.78 -42.43
CA LYS A 173 25.82 17.69 -43.91
C LYS A 173 25.31 19.00 -44.52
N LEU A 174 24.41 19.72 -43.84
CA LEU A 174 23.88 21.03 -44.26
C LEU A 174 24.87 22.19 -44.04
N THR A 175 25.65 22.17 -42.96
CA THR A 175 26.59 23.25 -42.58
C THR A 175 27.88 23.25 -43.41
N LYS A 176 28.30 22.10 -43.96
CA LYS A 176 29.34 22.07 -45.01
C LYS A 176 28.95 22.81 -46.31
N ALA A 177 27.67 23.20 -46.46
CA ALA A 177 27.18 23.97 -47.60
C ALA A 177 26.89 25.46 -47.29
N GLN A 178 26.83 25.91 -46.02
CA GLN A 178 26.59 27.31 -45.65
C GLN A 178 27.17 27.68 -44.27
N GLU A 179 28.12 28.61 -44.23
CA GLU A 179 28.90 29.05 -43.05
C GLU A 179 28.14 29.88 -41.99
N ASN A 180 26.81 29.93 -41.97
CA ASN A 180 26.10 30.90 -41.11
C ASN A 180 24.69 30.49 -40.58
N SER A 181 24.47 29.22 -40.19
CA SER A 181 23.18 28.83 -39.56
C SER A 181 23.22 28.87 -38.02
N LYS A 182 22.52 29.84 -37.40
CA LYS A 182 22.26 29.94 -35.94
C LYS A 182 21.27 28.87 -35.39
N LEU A 183 21.11 27.72 -36.03
CA LEU A 183 20.12 26.70 -35.68
C LEU A 183 20.68 25.70 -34.67
N SER A 184 20.11 25.63 -33.47
CA SER A 184 20.51 24.62 -32.48
C SER A 184 20.02 23.23 -32.86
N ILE A 185 20.76 22.19 -32.45
CA ILE A 185 20.43 20.79 -32.68
C ILE A 185 19.04 20.48 -32.11
N GLU A 186 18.74 20.95 -30.89
CA GLU A 186 17.41 20.77 -30.28
C GLU A 186 16.28 21.40 -31.12
N SER A 187 16.48 22.62 -31.64
CA SER A 187 15.46 23.30 -32.44
C SER A 187 15.23 22.60 -33.77
N ALA A 188 16.29 22.17 -34.44
CA ALA A 188 16.21 21.40 -35.68
C ALA A 188 15.52 20.06 -35.45
N GLY A 189 15.90 19.33 -34.39
CA GLY A 189 15.32 18.03 -34.05
C GLY A 189 13.82 18.13 -33.79
N LYS A 190 13.37 19.14 -33.03
CA LYS A 190 11.94 19.37 -32.81
C LYS A 190 11.18 19.68 -34.10
N MET A 191 11.76 20.47 -35.01
CA MET A 191 11.14 20.81 -36.29
C MET A 191 11.06 19.61 -37.23
N ILE A 192 12.10 18.77 -37.28
CA ILE A 192 12.10 17.51 -38.06
C ILE A 192 11.04 16.56 -37.50
N SER A 193 11.02 16.35 -36.18
CA SER A 193 9.98 15.60 -35.48
C SER A 193 8.57 16.08 -35.84
N PHE A 194 8.34 17.40 -35.77
CA PHE A 194 7.06 17.99 -36.12
C PHE A 194 6.67 17.75 -37.59
N ALA A 195 7.61 17.88 -38.53
CA ALA A 195 7.37 17.63 -39.95
C ALA A 195 7.01 16.16 -40.23
N ASN A 196 7.71 15.22 -39.58
CA ASN A 196 7.43 13.78 -39.70
C ASN A 196 6.05 13.43 -39.14
N ALA A 197 5.67 14.01 -38.00
CA ALA A 197 4.35 13.83 -37.40
C ALA A 197 3.22 14.33 -38.31
N LEU A 198 3.36 15.50 -38.95
CA LEU A 198 2.35 16.03 -39.89
C LEU A 198 2.19 15.14 -41.13
N ARG A 199 3.28 14.55 -41.62
CA ARG A 199 3.26 13.65 -42.78
C ARG A 199 2.81 12.23 -42.44
N LYS A 200 2.69 11.89 -41.15
CA LYS A 200 2.35 10.54 -40.66
C LYS A 200 3.28 9.43 -41.20
N ILE A 201 4.54 9.78 -41.44
CA ILE A 201 5.57 8.83 -41.91
C ILE A 201 6.10 8.05 -40.71
N ASN A 202 6.27 6.73 -40.83
CA ASN A 202 6.83 5.83 -39.80
C ASN A 202 6.08 5.78 -38.47
N MET A 203 4.75 5.87 -38.49
CA MET A 203 3.95 5.67 -37.29
C MET A 203 3.88 4.17 -36.92
N SER A 204 4.35 3.83 -35.72
CA SER A 204 4.12 2.52 -35.10
C SER A 204 3.23 2.64 -33.86
N PHE A 205 2.38 1.64 -33.65
CA PHE A 205 1.67 1.41 -32.41
C PHE A 205 2.34 0.27 -31.66
N VAL A 206 2.39 0.37 -30.34
CA VAL A 206 2.77 -0.76 -29.48
C VAL A 206 1.50 -1.26 -28.82
N ASP A 207 1.11 -2.49 -29.14
CA ASP A 207 -0.07 -3.11 -28.55
C ASP A 207 0.16 -3.53 -27.09
N GLU A 208 -0.86 -4.10 -26.44
CA GLU A 208 -0.75 -4.58 -25.04
C GLU A 208 0.32 -5.67 -24.84
N SER A 209 0.75 -6.35 -25.91
CA SER A 209 1.74 -7.41 -25.91
C SER A 209 3.17 -6.94 -26.20
N GLY A 210 3.35 -5.63 -26.49
CA GLY A 210 4.65 -5.06 -26.81
C GLY A 210 5.05 -5.23 -28.28
N ILE A 211 4.12 -5.61 -29.16
CA ILE A 211 4.40 -5.80 -30.59
C ILE A 211 4.15 -4.49 -31.35
N HIS A 212 5.10 -4.11 -32.20
CA HIS A 212 4.98 -2.96 -33.10
C HIS A 212 4.07 -3.28 -34.29
N GLU A 213 2.88 -2.69 -34.32
CA GLU A 213 2.03 -2.70 -35.49
C GLU A 213 2.19 -1.40 -36.30
N ALA A 214 2.32 -1.52 -37.62
CA ALA A 214 2.29 -0.37 -38.50
C ALA A 214 0.92 0.34 -38.40
N PHE A 215 0.93 1.68 -38.38
CA PHE A 215 -0.28 2.50 -38.37
C PHE A 215 -1.13 2.25 -39.62
N LYS A 216 -2.21 1.48 -39.47
CA LYS A 216 -3.09 1.07 -40.59
C LYS A 216 -4.25 2.04 -40.85
N GLU A 217 -4.63 2.87 -39.88
CA GLU A 217 -5.81 3.73 -39.93
C GLU A 217 -5.45 5.20 -40.14
N ASP A 218 -6.03 5.90 -41.13
CA ASP A 218 -5.84 7.36 -41.35
C ASP A 218 -4.45 7.79 -41.84
N LYS A 219 -3.98 7.21 -42.95
CA LYS A 219 -2.63 7.43 -43.53
C LYS A 219 -2.44 8.77 -44.26
N GLU A 220 -3.51 9.54 -44.49
CA GLU A 220 -3.42 10.79 -45.23
C GLU A 220 -2.65 11.87 -44.43
N PRO A 221 -1.71 12.59 -45.05
CA PRO A 221 -1.01 13.70 -44.41
C PRO A 221 -1.96 14.77 -43.85
N MET A 222 -1.58 15.37 -42.73
CA MET A 222 -2.34 16.47 -42.13
C MET A 222 -2.23 17.72 -43.02
N LYS A 223 -3.33 18.45 -43.20
CA LYS A 223 -3.41 19.62 -44.09
C LYS A 223 -3.30 20.95 -43.34
N ARG A 224 -3.82 21.02 -42.11
CA ARG A 224 -3.86 22.26 -41.33
C ARG A 224 -3.41 22.07 -39.89
N ALA A 225 -2.48 22.88 -39.42
CA ALA A 225 -2.06 22.84 -38.01
C ALA A 225 -1.76 24.22 -37.41
N VAL A 226 -1.75 24.26 -36.07
CA VAL A 226 -1.26 25.43 -35.31
C VAL A 226 -0.15 24.97 -34.38
N CYS A 227 0.96 25.71 -34.34
CA CYS A 227 2.05 25.42 -33.41
C CYS A 227 2.25 26.55 -32.39
N PHE A 228 2.55 26.13 -31.17
CA PHE A 228 2.60 26.97 -29.98
C PHE A 228 4.03 27.04 -29.44
N HIS A 229 4.53 28.27 -29.33
CA HIS A 229 5.84 28.58 -28.76
C HIS A 229 5.71 29.40 -27.47
N SER A 230 6.74 29.35 -26.62
CA SER A 230 6.85 30.11 -25.38
C SER A 230 7.09 31.60 -25.62
N SER A 231 7.71 31.97 -26.75
CA SER A 231 8.03 33.35 -27.10
C SER A 231 7.80 33.66 -28.59
N ILE A 232 7.52 34.93 -28.90
CA ILE A 232 7.39 35.44 -30.28
C ILE A 232 8.69 35.21 -31.05
N ARG A 233 9.84 35.41 -30.40
CA ARG A 233 11.16 35.19 -30.98
C ARG A 233 11.32 33.76 -31.49
N ASN A 234 10.98 32.75 -30.68
CA ASN A 234 11.08 31.35 -31.08
C ASN A 234 10.12 31.02 -32.23
N SER A 235 8.90 31.57 -32.19
CA SER A 235 7.89 31.37 -33.23
C SER A 235 8.33 31.93 -34.60
N LYS A 236 8.89 33.16 -34.63
CA LYS A 236 9.44 33.77 -35.85
C LYS A 236 10.67 33.01 -36.34
N PHE A 237 11.57 32.67 -35.42
CA PHE A 237 12.77 31.89 -35.74
C PHE A 237 12.41 30.54 -36.38
N ALA A 238 11.45 29.81 -35.81
CA ALA A 238 10.97 28.56 -36.38
C ALA A 238 10.43 28.78 -37.79
N THR A 239 9.58 29.79 -37.98
CA THR A 239 8.99 30.15 -39.28
C THR A 239 10.04 30.42 -40.35
N GLU A 240 11.07 31.21 -40.04
CA GLU A 240 12.15 31.55 -40.98
C GLU A 240 12.99 30.32 -41.38
N GLN A 241 13.29 29.43 -40.41
CA GLN A 241 14.18 28.30 -40.65
C GLN A 241 13.45 27.05 -41.19
N PHE A 242 12.13 26.94 -41.00
CA PHE A 242 11.37 25.73 -41.34
C PHE A 242 11.37 25.39 -42.84
N SER A 243 11.48 26.41 -43.69
CA SER A 243 11.62 26.26 -45.15
C SER A 243 12.82 25.39 -45.56
N LYS A 244 13.86 25.31 -44.72
CA LYS A 244 15.04 24.45 -44.92
C LYS A 244 14.79 22.98 -44.57
N ILE A 245 13.71 22.68 -43.86
CA ILE A 245 13.37 21.35 -43.35
C ILE A 245 12.31 20.69 -44.23
N SER A 246 11.31 21.46 -44.67
CA SER A 246 10.22 20.93 -45.51
C SER A 246 9.77 21.96 -46.55
N ALA A 247 9.74 21.54 -47.82
CA ALA A 247 9.15 22.31 -48.91
C ALA A 247 7.62 22.15 -49.03
N THR A 248 7.05 21.08 -48.43
CA THR A 248 5.62 20.75 -48.53
C THR A 248 4.79 21.28 -47.36
N ILE A 249 5.44 21.69 -46.27
CA ILE A 249 4.77 22.23 -45.09
C ILE A 249 5.12 23.71 -45.02
N LEU A 250 4.13 24.55 -45.31
CA LEU A 250 4.25 26.01 -45.28
C LEU A 250 3.96 26.51 -43.87
N LEU A 251 4.94 27.16 -43.26
CA LEU A 251 4.83 27.73 -41.92
C LEU A 251 4.76 29.26 -42.03
N ASP A 252 3.77 29.88 -41.39
CA ASP A 252 3.67 31.34 -41.25
C ASP A 252 3.48 31.70 -39.77
N HIS A 253 3.73 32.96 -39.39
CA HIS A 253 3.70 33.44 -38.02
C HIS A 253 2.57 34.44 -37.74
N ILE A 254 1.96 34.34 -36.55
CA ILE A 254 0.99 35.30 -36.01
C ILE A 254 1.29 35.64 -34.54
N ASP A 255 1.20 36.92 -34.19
CA ASP A 255 1.40 37.42 -32.82
C ASP A 255 0.48 38.63 -32.50
N GLY A 256 0.60 39.13 -31.27
CA GLY A 256 -0.17 40.29 -30.79
C GLY A 256 0.14 41.62 -31.48
N THR A 257 1.25 41.74 -32.21
CA THR A 257 1.63 42.97 -32.94
C THR A 257 0.86 43.15 -34.26
N HIS A 258 0.23 42.08 -34.75
CA HIS A 258 -0.62 42.13 -35.94
C HIS A 258 -1.97 42.78 -35.65
N ASN A 259 -2.41 43.65 -36.54
CA ASN A 259 -3.73 44.27 -36.46
C ASN A 259 -4.85 43.27 -36.84
N ALA A 260 -6.12 43.64 -36.63
CA ALA A 260 -7.26 42.75 -36.87
C ALA A 260 -7.34 42.26 -38.33
N TYR A 261 -7.00 43.12 -39.29
CA TYR A 261 -6.98 42.77 -40.71
C TYR A 261 -5.90 41.72 -41.03
N GLN A 262 -4.66 41.95 -40.58
CA GLN A 262 -3.54 41.01 -40.77
C GLN A 262 -3.80 39.66 -40.09
N LYS A 263 -4.45 39.67 -38.92
CA LYS A 263 -4.86 38.42 -38.25
C LYS A 263 -5.91 37.67 -39.06
N ALA A 264 -6.91 38.37 -39.63
CA ALA A 264 -7.93 37.78 -40.47
C ALA A 264 -7.33 37.21 -41.78
N GLU A 265 -6.39 37.92 -42.41
CA GLU A 265 -5.67 37.46 -43.60
C GLU A 265 -4.90 36.17 -43.34
N LYS A 266 -4.14 36.09 -42.23
CA LYS A 266 -3.39 34.89 -41.85
C LYS A 266 -4.29 33.70 -41.49
N LEU A 267 -5.43 33.96 -40.86
CA LEU A 267 -6.43 32.92 -40.58
C LEU A 267 -7.13 32.43 -41.85
N SER A 268 -7.39 33.34 -42.81
CA SER A 268 -7.88 33.00 -44.14
C SER A 268 -6.85 32.13 -44.88
N TRP A 269 -5.58 32.52 -44.87
CA TRP A 269 -4.48 31.74 -45.44
C TRP A 269 -4.41 30.33 -44.84
N LEU A 270 -4.58 30.16 -43.53
CA LEU A 270 -4.62 28.84 -42.90
C LEU A 270 -5.82 27.98 -43.37
N SER A 271 -6.91 28.61 -43.80
CA SER A 271 -8.14 27.93 -44.23
C SER A 271 -8.12 27.46 -45.68
N GLU A 272 -7.24 28.00 -46.54
CA GLU A 272 -7.19 27.58 -47.94
C GLU A 272 -6.61 26.16 -48.10
N GLU A 273 -6.99 25.48 -49.17
CA GLU A 273 -6.51 24.14 -49.51
C GLU A 273 -5.61 24.18 -50.73
N GLU A 274 -4.47 23.49 -50.65
CA GLU A 274 -3.56 23.29 -51.78
C GLU A 274 -3.10 21.84 -51.77
N GLU A 275 -3.22 21.17 -52.92
CA GLU A 275 -2.95 19.73 -53.03
C GLU A 275 -1.49 19.42 -52.69
N GLY A 276 -1.28 18.44 -51.81
CA GLY A 276 0.06 18.03 -51.36
C GLY A 276 0.77 19.01 -50.41
N LYS A 277 0.14 20.11 -49.99
CA LYS A 277 0.72 21.05 -49.02
C LYS A 277 -0.03 21.09 -47.69
N CYS A 278 0.73 21.28 -46.62
CA CYS A 278 0.23 21.51 -45.27
C CYS A 278 0.47 22.96 -44.88
N ARG A 279 -0.55 23.67 -44.38
CA ARG A 279 -0.41 25.05 -43.88
C ARG A 279 -0.43 25.06 -42.37
N VAL A 280 0.57 25.73 -41.79
CA VAL A 280 0.77 25.77 -40.35
C VAL A 280 0.95 27.20 -39.88
N LEU A 281 0.22 27.58 -38.84
CA LEU A 281 0.34 28.90 -38.24
C LEU A 281 1.05 28.82 -36.87
N SER A 282 2.22 29.42 -36.79
CA SER A 282 3.06 29.49 -35.58
C SER A 282 2.69 30.71 -34.75
N ASN A 283 2.50 30.53 -33.44
CA ASN A 283 2.13 31.63 -32.55
C ASN A 283 2.75 31.54 -31.15
N ALA A 284 2.73 32.66 -30.43
CA ALA A 284 3.00 32.74 -28.99
C ALA A 284 1.92 33.58 -28.30
N LYS A 285 1.12 32.95 -27.42
CA LYS A 285 0.03 33.57 -26.64
C LYS A 285 -0.97 34.42 -27.45
N CYS A 286 -1.09 34.16 -28.75
CA CYS A 286 -1.97 34.91 -29.65
C CYS A 286 -3.22 34.11 -30.02
N LEU A 287 -3.07 32.81 -30.25
CA LEU A 287 -4.17 31.91 -30.64
C LEU A 287 -4.66 31.05 -29.46
N THR A 288 -4.63 31.55 -28.23
CA THR A 288 -5.02 30.78 -27.05
C THR A 288 -6.51 30.91 -26.75
N GLU A 289 -7.07 32.12 -26.70
CA GLU A 289 -8.49 32.37 -26.34
C GLU A 289 -9.14 33.39 -27.28
N GLY A 290 -10.46 33.27 -27.51
CA GLY A 290 -11.30 34.30 -28.13
C GLY A 290 -11.11 34.57 -29.63
N ILE A 291 -10.24 33.82 -30.33
CA ILE A 291 -10.02 33.92 -31.78
C ILE A 291 -10.53 32.66 -32.45
N ASP A 292 -11.50 32.80 -33.35
CA ASP A 292 -12.03 31.70 -34.13
C ASP A 292 -10.99 31.26 -35.17
N VAL A 293 -10.56 30.01 -35.08
CA VAL A 293 -9.62 29.39 -36.01
C VAL A 293 -10.40 28.41 -36.91
N PRO A 294 -10.00 28.27 -38.19
CA PRO A 294 -10.52 27.22 -39.05
C PRO A 294 -10.36 25.82 -38.44
N ASN A 295 -11.06 24.83 -38.99
CA ASN A 295 -10.91 23.44 -38.57
C ASN A 295 -9.46 22.97 -38.75
N LEU A 296 -8.84 22.52 -37.66
CA LEU A 296 -7.44 22.07 -37.62
C LEU A 296 -7.36 20.55 -37.60
N ASP A 297 -6.35 19.97 -38.24
CA ASP A 297 -6.02 18.55 -38.12
C ASP A 297 -5.09 18.31 -36.92
N ALA A 298 -4.18 19.26 -36.65
CA ALA A 298 -3.18 19.14 -35.60
C ALA A 298 -2.96 20.41 -34.77
N VAL A 299 -2.57 20.23 -33.51
CA VAL A 299 -1.88 21.25 -32.70
C VAL A 299 -0.54 20.73 -32.23
N CYS A 300 0.48 21.59 -32.20
CA CYS A 300 1.81 21.21 -31.75
C CYS A 300 2.31 22.14 -30.64
N PHE A 301 2.88 21.56 -29.59
CA PHE A 301 3.50 22.31 -28.49
C PHE A 301 5.02 22.13 -28.54
N PHE A 302 5.77 23.14 -29.02
CA PHE A 302 7.24 23.08 -29.12
C PHE A 302 7.95 23.34 -27.79
N ASP A 303 7.31 24.16 -26.94
CA ASP A 303 7.84 24.60 -25.66
C ASP A 303 6.80 24.35 -24.55
N LYS A 304 7.27 24.16 -23.31
CA LYS A 304 6.41 23.99 -22.13
C LYS A 304 5.38 25.11 -21.98
N ARG A 305 4.22 24.77 -21.40
CA ARG A 305 3.11 25.69 -21.15
C ARG A 305 2.77 25.69 -19.67
N ASP A 306 2.86 26.86 -19.04
CA ASP A 306 2.56 27.00 -17.61
C ASP A 306 1.04 26.98 -17.28
N SER A 307 0.18 27.03 -18.31
CA SER A 307 -1.29 27.12 -18.17
C SER A 307 -1.96 25.86 -18.73
N ILE A 308 -2.59 25.08 -17.84
CA ILE A 308 -3.43 23.93 -18.21
C ILE A 308 -4.61 24.36 -19.09
N VAL A 309 -5.19 25.53 -18.78
CA VAL A 309 -6.32 26.10 -19.53
C VAL A 309 -5.94 26.32 -20.99
N ASP A 310 -4.75 26.89 -21.24
CA ASP A 310 -4.26 27.17 -22.60
C ASP A 310 -4.10 25.87 -23.40
N ILE A 311 -3.66 24.78 -22.75
CA ILE A 311 -3.52 23.47 -23.39
C ILE A 311 -4.90 22.94 -23.80
N VAL A 312 -5.88 22.96 -22.90
CA VAL A 312 -7.23 22.44 -23.17
C VAL A 312 -7.93 23.25 -24.25
N GLN A 313 -7.84 24.58 -24.20
CA GLN A 313 -8.36 25.50 -25.22
C GLN A 313 -7.74 25.24 -26.60
N ALA A 314 -6.41 25.03 -26.64
CA ALA A 314 -5.70 24.69 -27.87
C ALA A 314 -6.18 23.34 -28.44
N VAL A 315 -6.29 22.31 -27.60
CA VAL A 315 -6.77 20.98 -28.00
C VAL A 315 -8.23 21.04 -28.48
N GLY A 316 -9.08 21.81 -27.81
CA GLY A 316 -10.48 22.01 -28.15
C GLY A 316 -10.72 22.49 -29.60
N ARG A 317 -9.73 23.18 -30.19
CA ARG A 317 -9.77 23.64 -31.60
C ARG A 317 -9.55 22.49 -32.58
N THR A 318 -8.73 21.52 -32.21
CA THR A 318 -8.34 20.38 -33.06
C THR A 318 -9.30 19.21 -32.95
N ILE A 319 -10.18 19.17 -31.96
CA ILE A 319 -11.18 18.09 -31.85
C ILE A 319 -12.55 18.50 -32.43
N ARG A 320 -12.65 19.71 -32.99
CA ARG A 320 -13.83 20.13 -33.77
C ARG A 320 -14.02 19.18 -34.96
N LYS A 321 -15.28 18.84 -35.23
CA LYS A 321 -15.66 18.03 -36.39
C LYS A 321 -15.45 18.77 -37.69
N SER A 322 -14.93 18.06 -38.68
CA SER A 322 -14.85 18.51 -40.07
C SER A 322 -15.01 17.33 -41.02
N GLU A 323 -15.39 17.60 -42.27
CA GLU A 323 -15.55 16.58 -43.29
C GLU A 323 -14.22 15.83 -43.54
N GLY A 324 -14.30 14.50 -43.64
CA GLY A 324 -13.13 13.63 -43.85
C GLY A 324 -12.21 13.41 -42.63
N LYS A 325 -12.39 14.16 -41.53
CA LYS A 325 -11.51 14.09 -40.36
C LYS A 325 -11.90 12.96 -39.39
N LYS A 326 -10.96 12.03 -39.20
CA LYS A 326 -11.08 10.92 -38.26
C LYS A 326 -10.64 11.29 -36.85
N TYR A 327 -9.47 11.93 -36.74
CA TYR A 327 -8.87 12.29 -35.46
C TYR A 327 -8.37 13.74 -35.45
N GLY A 328 -8.39 14.36 -34.28
CA GLY A 328 -7.59 15.53 -33.96
C GLY A 328 -6.24 15.12 -33.37
N TYR A 329 -5.14 15.66 -33.90
CA TYR A 329 -3.80 15.26 -33.49
C TYR A 329 -3.13 16.30 -32.58
N ILE A 330 -2.46 15.83 -31.54
CA ILE A 330 -1.72 16.66 -30.58
C ILE A 330 -0.25 16.24 -30.62
N ILE A 331 0.62 17.08 -31.16
CA ILE A 331 2.01 16.75 -31.43
C ILE A 331 2.93 17.35 -30.35
N LEU A 332 3.77 16.49 -29.78
CA LEU A 332 4.73 16.78 -28.71
C LEU A 332 6.14 16.33 -29.17
N PRO A 333 6.93 17.22 -29.79
CA PRO A 333 8.27 16.87 -30.27
C PRO A 333 9.32 16.87 -29.14
N LEU A 334 10.13 15.81 -29.08
CA LEU A 334 11.19 15.57 -28.11
C LEU A 334 12.54 15.30 -28.81
N VAL A 335 13.63 15.74 -28.18
CA VAL A 335 15.00 15.46 -28.61
C VAL A 335 15.77 14.92 -27.41
N LEU A 336 16.31 13.71 -27.52
CA LEU A 336 17.02 12.99 -26.45
C LEU A 336 18.34 12.44 -26.97
N THR A 337 19.33 12.35 -26.07
CA THR A 337 20.63 11.71 -26.32
C THR A 337 20.60 10.21 -26.01
N ASP A 338 21.58 9.45 -26.49
CA ASP A 338 21.68 8.01 -26.19
C ASP A 338 21.83 7.71 -24.69
N GLU A 339 22.48 8.59 -23.92
CA GLU A 339 22.58 8.45 -22.46
C GLU A 339 21.23 8.63 -21.75
N GLU A 340 20.43 9.60 -22.21
CA GLU A 340 19.09 9.86 -21.67
C GLU A 340 18.12 8.71 -21.97
N ILE A 341 18.30 8.02 -23.10
CA ILE A 341 17.51 6.82 -23.44
C ILE A 341 17.85 5.66 -22.49
N LYS A 342 19.14 5.46 -22.17
CA LYS A 342 19.61 4.38 -21.29
C LYS A 342 19.21 4.57 -19.82
N ASP A 343 19.12 5.82 -19.33
CA ASP A 343 18.64 6.15 -17.97
C ASP A 343 17.21 6.74 -17.99
N TYR A 344 16.26 5.93 -18.47
CA TYR A 344 14.86 6.32 -18.62
C TYR A 344 14.23 6.83 -17.31
N ASN A 345 14.55 6.23 -16.16
CA ASN A 345 13.99 6.60 -14.86
C ASN A 345 14.32 8.04 -14.46
N LYS A 346 15.53 8.51 -14.78
CA LYS A 346 15.95 9.89 -14.58
C LYS A 346 15.36 10.80 -15.66
N THR A 347 15.37 10.37 -16.91
CA THR A 347 14.87 11.13 -18.07
C THR A 347 13.38 11.46 -17.96
N LEU A 348 12.55 10.53 -17.47
CA LEU A 348 11.12 10.75 -17.27
C LEU A 348 10.79 11.82 -16.22
N LYS A 349 11.74 12.09 -15.31
CA LYS A 349 11.63 13.15 -14.29
C LYS A 349 12.30 14.46 -14.72
N SER A 350 12.91 14.50 -15.90
CA SER A 350 13.59 15.68 -16.42
C SER A 350 12.61 16.75 -16.91
N ASP A 351 13.12 17.97 -17.10
CA ASP A 351 12.35 19.07 -17.67
C ASP A 351 11.88 18.81 -19.11
N LYS A 352 12.54 17.91 -19.88
CA LYS A 352 12.15 17.57 -21.25
C LYS A 352 10.81 16.85 -21.32
N PHE A 353 10.50 15.98 -20.35
CA PHE A 353 9.22 15.25 -20.27
C PHE A 353 8.12 16.02 -19.55
N LYS A 354 8.43 17.16 -18.94
CA LYS A 354 7.45 17.97 -18.21
C LYS A 354 6.27 18.38 -19.09
N ILE A 355 6.54 18.77 -20.35
CA ILE A 355 5.50 19.10 -21.34
C ILE A 355 4.57 17.91 -21.61
N VAL A 356 5.11 16.71 -21.76
CA VAL A 356 4.32 15.49 -21.95
C VAL A 356 3.39 15.27 -20.78
N TRP A 357 3.92 15.33 -19.56
CA TRP A 357 3.12 15.14 -18.35
C TRP A 357 2.06 16.22 -18.16
N GLU A 358 2.37 17.50 -18.44
CA GLU A 358 1.41 18.59 -18.35
C GLU A 358 0.28 18.46 -19.37
N THR A 359 0.60 18.11 -20.62
CA THR A 359 -0.41 17.87 -21.66
C THR A 359 -1.28 16.67 -21.34
N LEU A 360 -0.71 15.53 -20.93
CA LEU A 360 -1.50 14.36 -20.57
C LEU A 360 -2.37 14.60 -19.32
N LYS A 361 -1.88 15.34 -18.32
CA LYS A 361 -2.68 15.76 -17.15
C LYS A 361 -3.85 16.64 -17.54
N ALA A 362 -3.60 17.61 -18.42
CA ALA A 362 -4.63 18.51 -18.93
C ALA A 362 -5.72 17.73 -19.67
N LEU A 363 -5.35 16.85 -20.60
CA LEU A 363 -6.29 16.01 -21.34
C LEU A 363 -7.09 15.11 -20.41
N ARG A 364 -6.42 14.46 -19.46
CA ARG A 364 -7.06 13.58 -18.48
C ARG A 364 -8.15 14.29 -17.66
N SER A 365 -7.98 15.57 -17.38
CA SER A 365 -8.96 16.36 -16.60
C SER A 365 -10.26 16.60 -17.38
N HIS A 366 -10.25 16.40 -18.70
CA HIS A 366 -11.39 16.61 -19.60
C HIS A 366 -11.84 15.34 -20.35
N ASP A 367 -11.05 14.27 -20.30
CA ASP A 367 -11.35 12.97 -20.86
C ASP A 367 -10.98 11.84 -19.88
N GLU A 368 -11.98 11.36 -19.15
CA GLU A 368 -11.86 10.25 -18.18
C GLU A 368 -11.47 8.92 -18.85
N ARG A 369 -11.62 8.78 -20.17
CA ARG A 369 -11.21 7.58 -20.93
C ARG A 369 -9.71 7.31 -20.85
N LEU A 370 -8.90 8.33 -20.52
CA LEU A 370 -7.44 8.22 -20.34
C LEU A 370 -7.03 7.47 -19.06
N ILE A 371 -7.97 6.91 -18.30
CA ILE A 371 -7.70 5.97 -17.19
C ILE A 371 -7.22 4.62 -17.71
N ASP A 372 -7.65 4.20 -18.90
CA ASP A 372 -7.28 2.89 -19.45
C ASP A 372 -5.85 2.90 -20.01
N GLU A 373 -4.99 1.99 -19.54
CA GLU A 373 -3.62 1.82 -20.04
C GLU A 373 -3.61 1.55 -21.55
N ALA A 374 -4.62 0.84 -22.07
CA ALA A 374 -4.80 0.57 -23.50
C ALA A 374 -5.05 1.86 -24.29
N ARG A 375 -5.90 2.74 -23.75
CA ARG A 375 -6.20 4.03 -24.38
C ARG A 375 -5.02 4.99 -24.31
N ILE A 376 -4.27 4.98 -23.20
CA ILE A 376 -3.01 5.73 -23.09
C ILE A 376 -2.03 5.25 -24.18
N ALA A 377 -1.94 3.95 -24.44
CA ALA A 377 -1.08 3.39 -25.49
C ALA A 377 -1.51 3.84 -26.90
N GLU A 378 -2.80 3.82 -27.22
CA GLU A 378 -3.33 4.38 -28.48
C GLU A 378 -3.06 5.89 -28.62
N VAL A 379 -3.14 6.59 -27.48
CA VAL A 379 -2.98 8.04 -27.41
C VAL A 379 -1.51 8.43 -27.50
N VAL A 380 -0.53 7.55 -27.30
CA VAL A 380 0.90 7.89 -27.36
C VAL A 380 1.58 7.13 -28.50
N SER A 381 1.87 7.82 -29.60
CA SER A 381 2.64 7.26 -30.73
C SER A 381 4.06 7.80 -30.78
N PHE A 382 5.03 6.93 -31.04
CA PHE A 382 6.45 7.26 -31.23
C PHE A 382 6.81 7.27 -32.72
N LEU A 383 7.81 8.07 -33.08
CA LEU A 383 8.40 8.09 -34.41
C LEU A 383 9.89 7.72 -34.31
N THR A 384 10.35 6.83 -35.19
CA THR A 384 11.77 6.54 -35.44
C THR A 384 12.12 6.98 -36.87
N ASP A 385 13.29 7.61 -37.05
CA ASP A 385 13.83 7.97 -38.37
C ASP A 385 14.17 6.69 -39.14
N SER A 386 13.48 6.45 -40.27
CA SER A 386 13.63 5.21 -41.03
C SER A 386 14.35 5.31 -42.38
N SER A 387 14.88 6.47 -42.75
CA SER A 387 15.59 6.57 -44.04
C SER A 387 16.91 5.80 -44.10
N GLU A 388 17.39 5.19 -43.01
CA GLU A 388 18.55 4.27 -43.00
C GLU A 388 18.31 3.02 -42.10
N ILE A 389 17.13 2.38 -42.12
CA ILE A 389 16.92 1.07 -41.43
C ILE A 389 17.54 -0.10 -42.22
N LYS A 390 18.80 0.03 -42.63
CA LYS A 390 19.59 -1.14 -43.02
C LYS A 390 20.89 -1.31 -42.22
N GLU A 391 21.26 -0.34 -41.38
CA GLU A 391 22.47 -0.45 -40.54
C GLU A 391 22.28 0.21 -39.16
N LEU A 392 21.35 -0.30 -38.34
CA LEU A 392 21.33 0.00 -36.89
C LEU A 392 21.46 -1.29 -36.09
N PRO A 393 22.32 -1.35 -35.05
CA PRO A 393 22.45 -2.54 -34.20
C PRO A 393 21.16 -2.84 -33.45
N GLU A 394 20.77 -4.11 -33.41
CA GLU A 394 19.57 -4.67 -32.74
C GLU A 394 19.37 -4.13 -31.30
N ALA A 395 20.47 -3.88 -30.58
CA ALA A 395 20.48 -3.36 -29.20
C ALA A 395 19.82 -1.98 -29.02
N THR A 396 19.66 -1.19 -30.09
CA THR A 396 19.11 0.19 -30.04
C THR A 396 17.58 0.23 -30.20
N LEU A 397 16.98 -0.78 -30.84
CA LEU A 397 15.53 -0.94 -30.90
C LEU A 397 14.96 -1.38 -29.53
N PHE A 398 15.66 -2.26 -28.82
CA PHE A 398 15.29 -2.70 -27.47
C PHE A 398 15.20 -1.54 -26.46
N THR A 399 16.09 -0.55 -26.53
CA THR A 399 16.10 0.59 -25.59
C THR A 399 14.91 1.54 -25.74
N LEU A 400 14.28 1.60 -26.93
CA LEU A 400 13.08 2.42 -27.16
C LEU A 400 11.81 1.73 -26.65
N ASP A 401 11.74 0.40 -26.72
CA ASP A 401 10.67 -0.39 -26.13
C ASP A 401 10.70 -0.34 -24.60
N GLU A 402 11.90 -0.33 -24.02
CA GLU A 402 12.08 -0.10 -22.60
C GLU A 402 11.61 1.30 -22.18
N LEU A 403 12.01 2.36 -22.91
CA LEU A 403 11.51 3.72 -22.65
C LEU A 403 9.98 3.81 -22.77
N PHE A 404 9.37 3.13 -23.76
CA PHE A 404 7.93 3.06 -23.91
C PHE A 404 7.23 2.36 -22.74
N ASN A 405 7.70 1.16 -22.38
CA ASN A 405 7.18 0.40 -21.25
C ASN A 405 7.30 1.20 -19.95
N GLU A 406 8.38 1.98 -19.80
CA GLU A 406 8.62 2.81 -18.63
C GLU A 406 7.76 4.08 -18.61
N ILE A 407 7.49 4.70 -19.77
CA ILE A 407 6.47 5.76 -19.87
C ILE A 407 5.11 5.20 -19.47
N LYS A 408 4.71 4.04 -20.01
CA LYS A 408 3.44 3.36 -19.68
C LYS A 408 3.33 3.08 -18.18
N ASN A 409 4.39 2.57 -17.56
CA ASN A 409 4.45 2.32 -16.12
C ASN A 409 4.45 3.61 -15.29
N ALA A 410 5.05 4.68 -15.82
CA ALA A 410 5.12 5.97 -15.16
C ALA A 410 3.81 6.78 -15.28
N VAL A 411 2.97 6.52 -16.29
CA VAL A 411 1.72 7.25 -16.53
C VAL A 411 0.76 7.17 -15.32
N PRO A 412 0.39 5.99 -14.77
CA PRO A 412 -0.49 5.93 -13.58
C PRO A 412 0.09 6.71 -12.39
N LYS A 413 1.41 6.61 -12.18
CA LYS A 413 2.12 7.26 -11.07
C LYS A 413 2.19 8.78 -11.22
N ASN A 414 2.40 9.29 -12.43
CA ASN A 414 2.57 10.71 -12.72
C ASN A 414 1.25 11.43 -12.99
N LEU A 415 0.23 10.76 -13.53
CA LEU A 415 -1.10 11.33 -13.80
C LEU A 415 -2.03 11.37 -12.57
N GLY A 416 -1.69 10.67 -11.48
CA GLY A 416 -2.11 11.07 -10.14
C GLY A 416 -3.48 10.62 -9.64
N ASP A 417 -3.94 9.40 -9.96
CA ASP A 417 -5.17 8.81 -9.36
C ASP A 417 -5.17 8.90 -7.83
N LEU A 418 -3.98 8.77 -7.22
CA LEU A 418 -3.83 8.67 -5.77
C LEU A 418 -4.45 9.86 -5.00
N GLN A 419 -4.35 11.10 -5.51
CA GLN A 419 -4.80 12.28 -4.73
C GLN A 419 -6.32 12.47 -4.70
N TYR A 420 -7.03 12.10 -5.78
CA TYR A 420 -8.49 12.20 -5.83
C TYR A 420 -9.13 11.16 -4.88
N TRP A 421 -8.67 9.91 -4.95
CA TRP A 421 -9.20 8.81 -4.14
C TRP A 421 -8.85 8.94 -2.65
N GLU A 422 -7.65 9.43 -2.29
CA GLU A 422 -7.26 9.66 -0.89
C GLU A 422 -8.24 10.61 -0.18
N HIS A 423 -8.67 11.67 -0.87
CA HIS A 423 -9.61 12.64 -0.33
C HIS A 423 -11.02 12.05 -0.12
N TYR A 424 -11.48 11.18 -1.02
CA TYR A 424 -12.75 10.47 -0.86
C TYR A 424 -12.66 9.39 0.23
N ALA A 425 -11.54 8.67 0.34
CA ALA A 425 -11.33 7.64 1.34
C ALA A 425 -11.49 8.18 2.78
N SER A 426 -10.95 9.36 3.04
CA SER A 426 -11.14 10.05 4.33
C SER A 426 -12.63 10.34 4.61
N LYS A 427 -13.40 10.75 3.60
CA LYS A 427 -14.84 11.00 3.74
C LYS A 427 -15.62 9.70 3.98
N VAL A 428 -15.30 8.62 3.25
CA VAL A 428 -15.91 7.30 3.45
C VAL A 428 -15.71 6.80 4.88
N GLY A 429 -14.51 6.99 5.46
CA GLY A 429 -14.26 6.68 6.86
C GLY A 429 -15.22 7.41 7.82
N SER A 430 -15.43 8.72 7.62
CA SER A 430 -16.37 9.50 8.44
C SER A 430 -17.83 9.08 8.26
N ILE A 431 -18.26 8.80 7.04
CA ILE A 431 -19.62 8.37 6.74
C ILE A 431 -19.90 7.00 7.33
N MET A 432 -18.94 6.07 7.23
CA MET A 432 -19.03 4.76 7.87
C MET A 432 -19.16 4.88 9.39
N HIS A 433 -18.37 5.74 10.02
CA HIS A 433 -18.46 5.96 11.47
C HIS A 433 -19.85 6.47 11.89
N ASN A 434 -20.40 7.45 11.16
CA ASN A 434 -21.74 7.98 11.40
C ASN A 434 -22.82 6.91 11.19
N LEU A 435 -22.69 6.10 10.13
CA LEU A 435 -23.60 5.00 9.85
C LEU A 435 -23.58 3.95 10.99
N MET A 436 -22.40 3.57 11.47
CA MET A 436 -22.27 2.64 12.60
C MET A 436 -22.93 3.19 13.87
N LEU A 437 -22.67 4.45 14.24
CA LEU A 437 -23.29 5.10 15.40
C LEU A 437 -24.82 5.15 15.28
N ARG A 438 -25.34 5.40 14.08
CA ARG A 438 -26.78 5.42 13.82
C ARG A 438 -27.40 4.04 14.01
N ILE A 439 -26.78 3.00 13.45
CA ILE A 439 -27.25 1.62 13.60
C ILE A 439 -27.18 1.20 15.08
N GLN A 440 -26.11 1.55 15.80
CA GLN A 440 -26.00 1.31 17.24
C GLN A 440 -27.13 1.98 18.02
N THR A 441 -27.44 3.24 17.70
CA THR A 441 -28.54 3.98 18.32
C THR A 441 -29.90 3.32 18.05
N LEU A 442 -30.16 2.92 16.80
CA LEU A 442 -31.38 2.21 16.41
C LEU A 442 -31.50 0.86 17.13
N ASN A 443 -30.41 0.12 17.25
CA ASN A 443 -30.36 -1.16 17.95
C ASN A 443 -30.62 -1.00 19.46
N ALA A 444 -30.14 0.07 20.08
CA ALA A 444 -30.39 0.36 21.50
C ALA A 444 -31.83 0.80 21.77
N GLN A 445 -32.46 1.53 20.84
CA GLN A 445 -33.79 2.13 21.03
C GLN A 445 -34.95 1.24 20.58
N ASN A 446 -34.71 0.25 19.72
CA ASN A 446 -35.77 -0.55 19.11
C ASN A 446 -35.61 -2.05 19.37
N ALA A 447 -36.51 -2.61 20.17
CA ALA A 447 -36.50 -4.03 20.55
C ALA A 447 -36.59 -5.00 19.35
N LYS A 448 -37.28 -4.62 18.25
CA LYS A 448 -37.35 -5.46 17.04
C LYS A 448 -36.01 -5.51 16.31
N ILE A 449 -35.31 -4.38 16.22
CA ILE A 449 -33.97 -4.31 15.62
C ILE A 449 -32.98 -5.08 16.48
N LYS A 450 -33.08 -4.95 17.80
CA LYS A 450 -32.27 -5.72 18.75
C LYS A 450 -32.41 -7.23 18.56
N SER A 451 -33.66 -7.71 18.52
CA SER A 451 -33.96 -9.13 18.27
C SER A 451 -33.43 -9.61 16.92
N LEU A 452 -33.51 -8.76 15.89
CA LEU A 452 -32.99 -9.05 14.56
C LEU A 452 -31.45 -9.19 14.54
N PHE A 453 -30.72 -8.29 15.21
CA PHE A 453 -29.27 -8.40 15.36
C PHE A 453 -28.87 -9.60 16.23
N GLU A 454 -29.61 -9.91 17.29
CA GLU A 454 -29.37 -11.11 18.11
C GLU A 454 -29.49 -12.40 17.29
N GLY A 455 -30.53 -12.50 16.45
CA GLY A 455 -30.72 -13.62 15.52
C GLY A 455 -29.60 -13.71 14.48
N PHE A 456 -29.18 -12.57 13.92
CA PHE A 456 -28.09 -12.51 12.96
C PHE A 456 -26.73 -12.90 13.57
N CYS A 457 -26.41 -12.39 14.77
CA CYS A 457 -25.21 -12.78 15.51
C CYS A 457 -25.21 -14.29 15.80
N LYS A 458 -26.35 -14.85 16.22
CA LYS A 458 -26.49 -16.29 16.46
C LYS A 458 -26.20 -17.10 15.19
N ALA A 459 -26.62 -16.63 14.01
CA ALA A 459 -26.34 -17.30 12.74
C ALA A 459 -24.85 -17.26 12.35
N LEU A 460 -24.17 -16.14 12.61
CA LEU A 460 -22.77 -15.97 12.25
C LEU A 460 -21.78 -16.56 13.25
N ARG A 461 -22.11 -16.69 14.54
CA ARG A 461 -21.21 -17.30 15.54
C ARG A 461 -20.75 -18.71 15.17
N GLY A 462 -21.61 -19.49 14.53
CA GLY A 462 -21.26 -20.83 14.04
C GLY A 462 -20.40 -20.84 12.77
N ASN A 463 -20.46 -19.76 11.98
CA ASN A 463 -19.72 -19.63 10.72
C ASN A 463 -18.35 -18.97 10.94
N LEU A 464 -18.29 -17.92 11.75
CA LEU A 464 -17.09 -17.15 12.06
C LEU A 464 -16.52 -17.62 13.40
N ASN A 465 -16.80 -16.88 14.48
CA ASN A 465 -16.24 -17.09 15.81
C ASN A 465 -17.31 -16.94 16.89
N VAL A 466 -17.15 -17.70 17.99
CA VAL A 466 -18.02 -17.68 19.18
C VAL A 466 -18.11 -16.29 19.81
N SER A 467 -17.04 -15.49 19.75
CA SER A 467 -17.03 -14.13 20.30
C SER A 467 -17.70 -13.08 19.41
N PHE A 468 -18.25 -13.47 18.24
CA PHE A 468 -18.91 -12.54 17.33
C PHE A 468 -20.15 -11.91 18.00
N ASP A 469 -20.14 -10.59 18.09
CA ASP A 469 -21.13 -9.81 18.83
C ASP A 469 -21.89 -8.81 17.93
N THR A 470 -22.73 -8.00 18.57
CA THR A 470 -23.56 -7.02 17.90
C THR A 470 -22.73 -5.89 17.27
N ASP A 471 -21.62 -5.48 17.88
CA ASP A 471 -20.76 -4.43 17.32
C ASP A 471 -20.03 -4.94 16.07
N ASP A 472 -19.57 -6.20 16.09
CA ASP A 472 -19.04 -6.87 14.91
C ASP A 472 -20.09 -6.96 13.78
N ALA A 473 -21.33 -7.31 14.12
CA ALA A 473 -22.44 -7.37 13.15
C ALA A 473 -22.77 -5.99 12.55
N ILE A 474 -22.73 -4.93 13.36
CA ILE A 474 -22.95 -3.55 12.90
C ILE A 474 -21.81 -3.12 11.96
N ALA A 475 -20.56 -3.42 12.32
CA ALA A 475 -19.41 -3.14 11.47
C ALA A 475 -19.49 -3.88 10.13
N LEU A 476 -19.90 -5.15 10.14
CA LEU A 476 -20.09 -5.97 8.95
C LEU A 476 -21.17 -5.41 8.01
N ILE A 477 -22.29 -4.93 8.56
CA ILE A 477 -23.35 -4.31 7.76
C ILE A 477 -22.97 -2.93 7.24
N ALA A 478 -22.34 -2.11 8.06
CA ALA A 478 -21.84 -0.82 7.59
C ALA A 478 -20.84 -1.02 6.43
N GLN A 479 -19.95 -2.00 6.54
CA GLN A 479 -19.08 -2.43 5.44
C GLN A 479 -19.87 -2.79 4.18
N HIS A 480 -20.87 -3.65 4.30
CA HIS A 480 -21.71 -4.06 3.16
C HIS A 480 -22.40 -2.87 2.47
N ILE A 481 -23.05 -1.99 3.24
CA ILE A 481 -23.78 -0.83 2.72
C ILE A 481 -22.89 0.09 1.90
N ILE A 482 -21.63 0.28 2.31
CA ILE A 482 -20.66 1.14 1.63
C ILE A 482 -20.00 0.42 0.45
N THR A 483 -19.63 -0.84 0.61
CA THR A 483 -18.80 -1.54 -0.38
C THR A 483 -19.60 -2.16 -1.52
N LYS A 484 -20.83 -2.63 -1.28
CA LYS A 484 -21.65 -3.23 -2.33
C LYS A 484 -21.87 -2.29 -3.53
N PRO A 485 -22.28 -1.01 -3.36
CA PRO A 485 -22.47 -0.11 -4.50
C PRO A 485 -21.18 0.12 -5.29
N ILE A 486 -20.03 0.08 -4.64
CA ILE A 486 -18.72 0.19 -5.30
C ILE A 486 -18.49 -1.02 -6.22
N PHE A 487 -18.74 -2.24 -5.73
CA PHE A 487 -18.63 -3.45 -6.55
C PHE A 487 -19.64 -3.47 -7.70
N GLU A 488 -20.87 -3.01 -7.48
CA GLU A 488 -21.87 -2.87 -8.57
C GLU A 488 -21.43 -1.82 -9.61
N CYS A 489 -20.69 -0.78 -9.21
CA CYS A 489 -20.12 0.18 -10.14
C CYS A 489 -18.94 -0.41 -10.94
N ILE A 490 -18.08 -1.20 -10.29
CA ILE A 490 -16.92 -1.83 -10.94
C ILE A 490 -17.36 -2.95 -11.89
N PHE A 491 -18.39 -3.69 -11.50
CA PHE A 491 -18.89 -4.87 -12.21
C PHE A 491 -20.37 -4.69 -12.59
N SER A 492 -20.66 -3.71 -13.45
CA SER A 492 -22.02 -3.36 -13.87
C SER A 492 -22.83 -4.53 -14.46
N ASN A 493 -22.16 -5.53 -15.05
CA ASN A 493 -22.79 -6.72 -15.60
C ASN A 493 -23.07 -7.82 -14.56
N LEU A 494 -22.57 -7.69 -13.33
CA LEU A 494 -22.80 -8.63 -12.24
C LEU A 494 -23.87 -8.11 -11.30
N ASN A 495 -25.01 -8.81 -11.22
CA ASN A 495 -25.96 -8.54 -10.16
C ASN A 495 -25.44 -9.14 -8.84
N PHE A 496 -24.88 -8.28 -8.00
CA PHE A 496 -24.16 -8.68 -6.79
C PHE A 496 -25.02 -9.42 -5.75
N ALA A 497 -26.33 -9.13 -5.70
CA ALA A 497 -27.27 -9.84 -4.82
C ALA A 497 -27.56 -11.27 -5.28
N THR A 498 -27.36 -11.57 -6.57
CA THR A 498 -27.47 -12.94 -7.11
C THR A 498 -26.11 -13.62 -7.26
N PHE A 499 -25.05 -12.84 -7.41
CA PHE A 499 -23.70 -13.33 -7.64
C PHE A 499 -23.02 -13.79 -6.35
N ASP A 500 -23.26 -13.11 -5.23
CA ASP A 500 -22.70 -13.53 -3.94
C ASP A 500 -23.76 -13.82 -2.89
N LYS A 501 -23.59 -14.96 -2.21
CA LYS A 501 -24.57 -15.49 -1.27
C LYS A 501 -24.48 -14.82 0.11
N VAL A 502 -23.30 -14.36 0.54
CA VAL A 502 -23.15 -13.58 1.81
C VAL A 502 -23.80 -12.21 1.65
N SER A 503 -23.53 -11.54 0.52
CA SER A 503 -24.14 -10.28 0.11
C SER A 503 -25.66 -10.34 0.12
N ALA A 504 -26.24 -11.41 -0.43
CA ALA A 504 -27.69 -11.60 -0.44
C ALA A 504 -28.29 -11.64 0.98
N GLU A 505 -27.62 -12.27 1.95
CA GLU A 505 -28.07 -12.31 3.34
C GLU A 505 -27.93 -10.98 4.06
N LEU A 506 -26.80 -10.29 3.87
CA LEU A 506 -26.59 -8.94 4.42
C LEU A 506 -27.59 -7.94 3.85
N GLU A 507 -27.97 -8.09 2.58
CA GLU A 507 -28.98 -7.27 1.93
C GLU A 507 -30.37 -7.45 2.55
N LYS A 508 -30.74 -8.67 2.96
CA LYS A 508 -32.01 -8.92 3.66
C LYS A 508 -32.07 -8.14 4.98
N LEU A 509 -30.96 -8.11 5.71
CA LEU A 509 -30.87 -7.35 6.96
C LEU A 509 -30.87 -5.84 6.70
N TYR A 510 -30.12 -5.37 5.71
CA TYR A 510 -30.12 -3.96 5.31
C TYR A 510 -31.52 -3.46 4.89
N LYS A 511 -32.27 -4.21 4.09
CA LYS A 511 -33.65 -3.87 3.69
C LYS A 511 -34.59 -3.71 4.89
N LYS A 512 -34.44 -4.56 5.92
CA LYS A 512 -35.21 -4.42 7.16
C LYS A 512 -34.83 -3.13 7.92
N LEU A 513 -33.56 -2.72 7.89
CA LEU A 513 -33.07 -1.48 8.51
C LEU A 513 -33.51 -0.22 7.75
N LEU A 514 -33.65 -0.28 6.42
CA LEU A 514 -34.11 0.86 5.60
C LEU A 514 -35.50 1.36 6.01
N ASN A 515 -36.38 0.48 6.49
CA ASN A 515 -37.71 0.83 6.99
C ASN A 515 -37.67 1.76 8.22
N TYR A 516 -36.49 1.99 8.82
CA TYR A 516 -36.26 2.86 9.97
C TYR A 516 -35.48 4.14 9.63
N GLY A 517 -35.40 4.51 8.35
CA GLY A 517 -34.87 5.82 7.92
C GLY A 517 -33.34 5.91 7.84
N LEU A 518 -32.65 4.82 7.48
CA LEU A 518 -31.18 4.75 7.36
C LEU A 518 -30.61 5.33 6.04
N GLY A 519 -31.47 5.85 5.15
CA GLY A 519 -31.10 6.21 3.77
C GLY A 519 -30.51 7.60 3.58
N THR A 520 -30.43 8.42 4.64
CA THR A 520 -29.92 9.80 4.55
C THR A 520 -28.40 9.88 4.54
N GLU A 521 -27.75 8.98 5.26
CA GLU A 521 -26.32 8.97 5.57
C GLU A 521 -25.48 8.55 4.35
N THR A 522 -26.07 7.84 3.39
CA THR A 522 -25.38 7.38 2.17
C THR A 522 -25.55 8.32 0.99
N LYS A 523 -26.39 9.37 1.08
CA LYS A 523 -26.66 10.30 -0.05
C LYS A 523 -25.40 11.04 -0.50
N GLU A 524 -24.52 11.39 0.43
CA GLU A 524 -23.26 12.08 0.11
C GLU A 524 -22.31 11.21 -0.74
N LEU A 525 -22.48 9.89 -0.72
CA LEU A 525 -21.68 8.93 -1.50
C LEU A 525 -22.17 8.75 -2.93
N GLU A 526 -23.33 9.29 -3.30
CA GLU A 526 -23.87 9.11 -4.65
C GLU A 526 -22.94 9.70 -5.72
N LYS A 527 -22.39 10.90 -5.47
CA LYS A 527 -21.37 11.51 -6.34
C LYS A 527 -20.11 10.65 -6.45
N PHE A 528 -19.73 9.97 -5.37
CA PHE A 528 -18.58 9.07 -5.35
C PHE A 528 -18.85 7.81 -6.17
N TYR A 529 -20.02 7.18 -6.01
CA TYR A 529 -20.38 5.99 -6.79
C TYR A 529 -20.50 6.30 -8.29
N ILE A 530 -21.02 7.48 -8.67
CA ILE A 530 -21.02 7.92 -10.07
C ILE A 530 -19.59 8.00 -10.60
N SER A 531 -18.65 8.59 -9.85
CA SER A 531 -17.25 8.65 -10.26
C SER A 531 -16.61 7.26 -10.38
N VAL A 532 -16.84 6.35 -9.43
CA VAL A 532 -16.37 4.96 -9.50
C VAL A 532 -16.91 4.26 -10.75
N ARG A 533 -18.20 4.44 -11.04
CA ARG A 533 -18.84 3.84 -12.22
C ARG A 533 -18.24 4.35 -13.51
N SER A 534 -18.08 5.67 -13.66
CA SER A 534 -17.42 6.25 -14.83
C SER A 534 -16.02 5.66 -15.00
N ASN A 535 -15.22 5.62 -13.94
CA ASN A 535 -13.86 5.09 -13.98
C ASN A 535 -13.81 3.59 -14.32
N ALA A 536 -14.77 2.81 -13.83
CA ALA A 536 -14.89 1.39 -14.14
C ALA A 536 -15.37 1.10 -15.57
N GLU A 537 -16.28 1.92 -16.12
CA GLU A 537 -16.72 1.82 -17.52
C GLU A 537 -15.55 2.05 -18.49
N TYR A 538 -14.59 2.91 -18.11
CA TYR A 538 -13.40 3.16 -18.90
C TYR A 538 -12.30 2.11 -18.71
N ALA A 539 -12.22 1.42 -17.57
CA ALA A 539 -11.27 0.34 -17.34
C ALA A 539 -11.69 -0.95 -18.07
N LYS A 540 -11.38 -1.06 -19.37
CA LYS A 540 -11.88 -2.18 -20.19
C LYS A 540 -11.07 -3.46 -20.04
N SER A 541 -9.74 -3.37 -19.90
CA SER A 541 -8.86 -4.54 -19.73
C SER A 541 -8.95 -5.14 -18.31
N ASP A 542 -8.72 -6.45 -18.19
CA ASP A 542 -8.75 -7.14 -16.89
C ASP A 542 -7.66 -6.61 -15.95
N LYS A 543 -6.50 -6.23 -16.49
CA LYS A 543 -5.42 -5.59 -15.75
C LYS A 543 -5.83 -4.21 -15.21
N SER A 544 -6.50 -3.39 -16.02
CA SER A 544 -7.02 -2.08 -15.62
C SER A 544 -8.08 -2.22 -14.52
N LYS A 545 -8.99 -3.20 -14.61
CA LYS A 545 -9.98 -3.48 -13.55
C LYS A 545 -9.33 -3.98 -12.27
N GLN A 546 -8.36 -4.89 -12.35
CA GLN A 546 -7.59 -5.37 -11.20
C GLN A 546 -6.82 -4.24 -10.52
N ASN A 547 -6.19 -3.35 -11.29
CA ASN A 547 -5.50 -2.18 -10.78
C ASN A 547 -6.48 -1.18 -10.14
N LEU A 548 -7.66 -0.97 -10.74
CA LEU A 548 -8.72 -0.15 -10.14
C LEU A 548 -9.17 -0.71 -8.79
N ILE A 549 -9.45 -2.02 -8.72
CA ILE A 549 -9.83 -2.70 -7.47
C ILE A 549 -8.71 -2.60 -6.45
N LYS A 550 -7.46 -2.84 -6.85
CA LYS A 550 -6.29 -2.74 -5.99
C LYS A 550 -6.09 -1.32 -5.46
N ASN A 551 -6.17 -0.31 -6.32
CA ASN A 551 -6.01 1.09 -5.91
C ASN A 551 -7.15 1.56 -5.02
N LEU A 552 -8.38 1.16 -5.35
CA LEU A 552 -9.55 1.40 -4.52
C LEU A 552 -9.40 0.67 -3.18
N TYR A 553 -8.89 -0.57 -3.18
CA TYR A 553 -8.55 -1.32 -1.98
C TYR A 553 -7.50 -0.59 -1.12
N ASP A 554 -6.35 -0.28 -1.70
CA ASP A 554 -5.20 0.31 -1.00
C ASP A 554 -5.51 1.72 -0.47
N THR A 555 -6.32 2.50 -1.18
CA THR A 555 -6.61 3.89 -0.82
C THR A 555 -7.85 4.00 0.06
N LEU A 556 -8.97 3.40 -0.35
CA LEU A 556 -10.22 3.47 0.40
C LEU A 556 -10.08 2.74 1.73
N PHE A 557 -9.45 1.56 1.74
CA PHE A 557 -9.55 0.68 2.88
C PHE A 557 -8.48 0.89 3.94
N LYS A 558 -7.30 1.33 3.52
CA LYS A 558 -6.25 1.76 4.45
C LYS A 558 -6.70 2.95 5.31
N GLU A 559 -7.51 3.85 4.74
CA GLU A 559 -8.04 5.02 5.45
C GLU A 559 -9.38 4.73 6.15
N ALA A 560 -10.34 4.07 5.48
CA ALA A 560 -11.68 3.82 6.05
C ALA A 560 -11.73 2.64 7.04
N PHE A 561 -10.90 1.60 6.85
CA PHE A 561 -10.94 0.36 7.64
C PHE A 561 -9.63 0.05 8.37
N LYS A 562 -8.81 1.08 8.62
CA LYS A 562 -7.49 0.96 9.26
C LYS A 562 -7.48 0.07 10.51
N LYS A 563 -8.47 0.22 11.40
CA LYS A 563 -8.59 -0.56 12.63
C LYS A 563 -8.81 -2.06 12.35
N THR A 564 -9.68 -2.39 11.40
CA THR A 564 -9.97 -3.78 11.00
C THR A 564 -8.75 -4.42 10.33
N GLN A 565 -8.07 -3.66 9.44
CA GLN A 565 -6.85 -4.13 8.80
C GLN A 565 -5.71 -4.36 9.80
N GLU A 566 -5.53 -3.46 10.77
CA GLU A 566 -4.53 -3.61 11.83
C GLU A 566 -4.86 -4.78 12.78
N LYS A 567 -6.15 -5.03 13.07
CA LYS A 567 -6.61 -6.19 13.86
C LYS A 567 -6.29 -7.53 13.19
N LEU A 568 -6.52 -7.61 11.89
CA LEU A 568 -6.43 -8.88 11.15
C LEU A 568 -5.05 -9.10 10.49
N GLY A 569 -4.18 -8.09 10.45
CA GLY A 569 -2.82 -8.21 9.93
C GLY A 569 -2.76 -8.49 8.41
N ILE A 570 -3.70 -7.96 7.63
CA ILE A 570 -3.88 -8.27 6.21
C ILE A 570 -2.87 -7.50 5.35
N VAL A 571 -2.13 -8.24 4.50
CA VAL A 571 -1.10 -7.70 3.61
C VAL A 571 -1.23 -8.31 2.22
N TYR A 572 -1.10 -7.49 1.18
CA TYR A 572 -1.17 -7.97 -0.21
C TYR A 572 0.11 -8.70 -0.62
N THR A 573 -0.05 -9.89 -1.19
CA THR A 573 1.06 -10.74 -1.59
C THR A 573 1.53 -10.42 -3.01
N PRO A 574 2.81 -10.05 -3.24
CA PRO A 574 3.39 -9.92 -4.57
C PRO A 574 3.21 -11.21 -5.39
N ILE A 575 2.77 -11.05 -6.65
CA ILE A 575 2.46 -12.16 -7.56
C ILE A 575 3.67 -13.07 -7.75
N GLN A 576 4.89 -12.52 -7.83
CA GLN A 576 6.11 -13.30 -7.99
C GLN A 576 6.30 -14.33 -6.87
N GLY A 577 5.97 -13.97 -5.62
CA GLY A 577 6.05 -14.93 -4.50
C GLY A 577 4.94 -15.97 -4.54
N VAL A 578 3.73 -15.59 -4.96
CA VAL A 578 2.60 -16.52 -5.13
C VAL A 578 2.91 -17.56 -6.19
N ASP A 579 3.35 -17.11 -7.37
CA ASP A 579 3.73 -17.98 -8.49
C ASP A 579 4.88 -18.91 -8.07
N PHE A 580 5.89 -18.38 -7.38
CA PHE A 580 7.00 -19.18 -6.87
C PHE A 580 6.51 -20.32 -5.97
N VAL A 581 5.59 -20.07 -5.04
CA VAL A 581 5.00 -21.11 -4.19
C VAL A 581 4.23 -22.13 -5.01
N ILE A 582 3.37 -21.71 -5.94
CA ILE A 582 2.56 -22.62 -6.76
C ILE A 582 3.45 -23.55 -7.60
N HIS A 583 4.43 -23.00 -8.30
CA HIS A 583 5.38 -23.80 -9.08
C HIS A 583 6.24 -24.70 -8.19
N SER A 584 6.59 -24.25 -6.99
CA SER A 584 7.35 -25.06 -6.02
C SER A 584 6.55 -26.23 -5.47
N VAL A 585 5.26 -26.02 -5.18
CA VAL A 585 4.35 -27.09 -4.75
C VAL A 585 4.13 -28.09 -5.87
N ALA A 586 3.93 -27.63 -7.12
CA ALA A 586 3.82 -28.51 -8.29
C ALA A 586 5.07 -29.39 -8.45
N TYR A 587 6.25 -28.77 -8.36
CA TYR A 587 7.53 -29.50 -8.44
C TYR A 587 7.70 -30.48 -7.27
N ALA A 588 7.42 -30.05 -6.04
CA ALA A 588 7.52 -30.90 -4.85
C ALA A 588 6.56 -32.09 -4.91
N LEU A 589 5.33 -31.89 -5.39
CA LEU A 589 4.35 -32.94 -5.58
C LEU A 589 4.83 -33.98 -6.59
N LYS A 590 5.43 -33.52 -7.69
CA LYS A 590 6.01 -34.40 -8.70
C LYS A 590 7.24 -35.14 -8.20
N LYS A 591 8.14 -34.45 -7.50
CA LYS A 591 9.41 -35.00 -6.99
C LYS A 591 9.20 -36.02 -5.88
N HIS A 592 8.35 -35.72 -4.91
CA HIS A 592 8.25 -36.49 -3.67
C HIS A 592 7.08 -37.48 -3.66
N PHE A 593 6.05 -37.26 -4.47
CA PHE A 593 4.86 -38.13 -4.53
C PHE A 593 4.59 -38.70 -5.92
N ASN A 594 5.35 -38.29 -6.94
CA ASN A 594 5.11 -38.62 -8.36
C ASN A 594 3.67 -38.32 -8.82
N LYS A 595 3.07 -37.25 -8.28
CA LYS A 595 1.72 -36.77 -8.62
C LYS A 595 1.75 -35.37 -9.23
N ASN A 596 0.65 -35.00 -9.90
CA ASN A 596 0.42 -33.66 -10.43
C ASN A 596 -0.75 -32.98 -9.71
N LEU A 597 -0.83 -31.65 -9.83
CA LEU A 597 -1.92 -30.87 -9.21
C LEU A 597 -3.29 -31.18 -9.82
N SER A 598 -3.34 -31.67 -11.06
CA SER A 598 -4.57 -32.05 -11.76
C SER A 598 -5.08 -33.48 -11.44
N ASP A 599 -4.28 -34.33 -10.80
CA ASP A 599 -4.65 -35.72 -10.47
C ASP A 599 -5.82 -35.75 -9.48
N ASP A 600 -6.75 -36.70 -9.62
CA ASP A 600 -7.92 -36.81 -8.72
C ASP A 600 -7.54 -37.03 -7.25
N ASN A 601 -8.41 -36.58 -6.34
CA ASN A 601 -8.26 -36.65 -4.88
C ASN A 601 -7.03 -35.88 -4.34
N ILE A 602 -6.57 -34.86 -5.07
CA ILE A 602 -5.58 -33.90 -4.58
C ILE A 602 -6.30 -32.61 -4.21
N HIS A 603 -6.81 -32.57 -2.98
CA HIS A 603 -7.48 -31.40 -2.42
C HIS A 603 -6.46 -30.32 -2.05
N ILE A 604 -6.69 -29.11 -2.56
CA ILE A 604 -5.85 -27.92 -2.40
C ILE A 604 -6.66 -26.87 -1.64
N CYS A 605 -6.12 -26.38 -0.53
CA CYS A 605 -6.77 -25.37 0.29
C CYS A 605 -5.90 -24.12 0.43
N ASP A 606 -6.56 -22.97 0.27
CA ASP A 606 -6.06 -21.68 0.74
C ASP A 606 -6.85 -21.24 2.00
N PRO A 607 -6.35 -21.53 3.21
CA PRO A 607 -7.06 -21.27 4.46
C PRO A 607 -7.21 -19.79 4.82
N PHE A 608 -6.51 -18.89 4.13
CA PHE A 608 -6.47 -17.45 4.41
C PHE A 608 -6.42 -16.67 3.09
N THR A 609 -7.47 -16.79 2.28
CA THR A 609 -7.32 -16.50 0.84
C THR A 609 -7.20 -15.02 0.50
N GLY A 610 -7.59 -14.12 1.41
CA GLY A 610 -7.56 -12.68 1.18
C GLY A 610 -8.40 -12.35 -0.05
N THR A 611 -7.74 -11.87 -1.10
CA THR A 611 -8.36 -11.52 -2.39
C THR A 611 -8.45 -12.69 -3.38
N GLY A 612 -8.19 -13.93 -2.94
CA GLY A 612 -8.23 -15.12 -3.80
C GLY A 612 -6.99 -15.32 -4.66
N THR A 613 -5.87 -14.64 -4.34
CA THR A 613 -4.71 -14.55 -5.25
C THR A 613 -4.07 -15.92 -5.51
N PHE A 614 -3.87 -16.76 -4.50
CA PHE A 614 -3.28 -18.10 -4.70
C PHE A 614 -4.16 -18.98 -5.60
N ILE A 615 -5.46 -19.05 -5.35
CA ILE A 615 -6.39 -19.84 -6.16
C ILE A 615 -6.48 -19.30 -7.60
N THR A 616 -6.55 -17.97 -7.75
CA THR A 616 -6.56 -17.29 -9.06
C THR A 616 -5.31 -17.62 -9.87
N ARG A 617 -4.12 -17.48 -9.26
CA ARG A 617 -2.85 -17.78 -9.93
C ARG A 617 -2.70 -19.27 -10.22
N LEU A 618 -3.22 -20.14 -9.35
CA LEU A 618 -3.24 -21.58 -9.59
C LEU A 618 -4.09 -21.94 -10.81
N LEU A 619 -5.28 -21.35 -10.96
CA LEU A 619 -6.12 -21.52 -12.15
C LEU A 619 -5.43 -20.99 -13.43
N GLN A 620 -4.72 -19.86 -13.33
CA GLN A 620 -3.99 -19.27 -14.46
C GLN A 620 -2.72 -20.02 -14.85
N SER A 621 -2.12 -20.77 -13.92
CA SER A 621 -0.87 -21.49 -14.11
C SER A 621 -0.93 -22.59 -15.19
N GLY A 622 -2.12 -23.10 -15.48
CA GLY A 622 -2.34 -24.21 -16.41
C GLY A 622 -2.13 -25.61 -15.80
N TYR A 623 -1.65 -25.72 -14.56
CA TYR A 623 -1.44 -27.03 -13.92
C TYR A 623 -2.72 -27.84 -13.70
N LEU A 624 -3.89 -27.20 -13.76
CA LEU A 624 -5.19 -27.83 -13.55
C LEU A 624 -5.94 -28.13 -14.85
N ASP A 625 -5.41 -27.74 -16.02
CA ASP A 625 -6.15 -27.74 -17.29
C ASP A 625 -6.77 -29.10 -17.64
N SER A 626 -6.04 -30.20 -17.40
CA SER A 626 -6.50 -31.55 -17.75
C SER A 626 -7.72 -32.01 -16.95
N ASN A 627 -8.05 -31.35 -15.83
CA ASN A 627 -9.17 -31.71 -14.96
C ASN A 627 -9.82 -30.46 -14.32
N LEU A 628 -9.82 -29.33 -15.04
CA LEU A 628 -10.10 -28.01 -14.48
C LEU A 628 -11.49 -27.93 -13.82
N GLU A 629 -12.52 -28.47 -14.48
CA GLU A 629 -13.89 -28.40 -13.99
C GLU A 629 -14.09 -29.20 -12.69
N SER A 630 -13.56 -30.42 -12.61
CA SER A 630 -13.68 -31.26 -11.41
C SER A 630 -12.92 -30.62 -10.25
N LYS A 631 -11.69 -30.15 -10.51
CA LYS A 631 -10.87 -29.46 -9.53
C LYS A 631 -11.58 -28.25 -8.95
N TYR A 632 -12.10 -27.38 -9.81
CA TYR A 632 -12.80 -26.17 -9.39
C TYR A 632 -14.05 -26.46 -8.56
N LYS A 633 -14.84 -27.47 -8.92
CA LYS A 633 -16.10 -27.80 -8.22
C LYS A 633 -15.88 -28.53 -6.89
N ASN A 634 -14.89 -29.43 -6.82
CA ASN A 634 -14.81 -30.43 -5.75
C ASN A 634 -13.53 -30.37 -4.91
N GLU A 635 -12.39 -29.95 -5.49
CA GLU A 635 -11.08 -30.19 -4.88
C GLU A 635 -10.29 -28.92 -4.55
N LEU A 636 -10.70 -27.76 -5.07
CA LEU A 636 -10.20 -26.45 -4.64
C LEU A 636 -11.06 -25.89 -3.51
N TRP A 637 -10.41 -25.38 -2.48
CA TRP A 637 -11.04 -24.82 -1.29
C TRP A 637 -10.36 -23.52 -0.88
N ALA A 638 -11.16 -22.56 -0.40
CA ALA A 638 -10.65 -21.30 0.12
C ALA A 638 -11.48 -20.81 1.30
N ASN A 639 -10.84 -20.22 2.30
CA ASN A 639 -11.53 -19.63 3.44
C ASN A 639 -11.14 -18.16 3.58
N GLU A 640 -12.10 -17.31 3.95
CA GLU A 640 -11.85 -15.90 4.25
C GLU A 640 -12.78 -15.40 5.35
N ILE A 641 -12.22 -14.65 6.31
CA ILE A 641 -12.95 -14.12 7.46
C ILE A 641 -13.45 -12.69 7.21
N THR A 642 -12.80 -11.94 6.32
CA THR A 642 -13.21 -10.58 5.97
C THR A 642 -14.22 -10.56 4.85
N LEU A 643 -15.27 -9.75 5.01
CA LEU A 643 -16.32 -9.64 3.99
C LEU A 643 -15.79 -9.19 2.64
N LEU A 644 -14.90 -8.20 2.68
CA LEU A 644 -14.31 -7.61 1.50
C LEU A 644 -13.36 -8.56 0.78
N GLY A 645 -12.46 -9.22 1.52
CA GLY A 645 -11.57 -10.22 0.96
C GLY A 645 -12.40 -11.32 0.28
N TYR A 646 -13.44 -11.78 0.98
CA TYR A 646 -14.36 -12.79 0.48
C TYR A 646 -15.05 -12.37 -0.83
N TYR A 647 -15.59 -11.14 -0.92
CA TYR A 647 -16.19 -10.62 -2.16
C TYR A 647 -15.19 -10.57 -3.32
N ILE A 648 -13.99 -10.05 -3.09
CA ILE A 648 -12.96 -9.94 -4.13
C ILE A 648 -12.49 -11.33 -4.57
N ALA A 649 -12.28 -12.25 -3.62
CA ALA A 649 -11.91 -13.62 -3.90
C ALA A 649 -12.96 -14.33 -4.75
N GLN A 650 -14.26 -14.21 -4.40
CA GLN A 650 -15.34 -14.81 -5.16
C GLN A 650 -15.34 -14.34 -6.61
N ILE A 651 -15.20 -13.03 -6.84
CA ILE A 651 -15.17 -12.44 -8.17
C ILE A 651 -13.94 -12.95 -8.94
N ASN A 652 -12.74 -12.75 -8.38
CA ASN A 652 -11.47 -13.07 -9.04
C ASN A 652 -11.38 -14.56 -9.41
N ILE A 653 -11.73 -15.45 -8.49
CA ILE A 653 -11.66 -16.90 -8.70
C ILE A 653 -12.68 -17.31 -9.78
N THR A 654 -13.91 -16.80 -9.68
CA THR A 654 -14.98 -17.13 -10.63
C THR A 654 -14.64 -16.65 -12.03
N THR A 655 -14.28 -15.37 -12.21
CA THR A 655 -13.98 -14.82 -13.55
C THR A 655 -12.80 -15.55 -14.17
N THR A 656 -11.73 -15.75 -13.40
CA THR A 656 -10.53 -16.44 -13.87
C THR A 656 -10.80 -17.87 -14.31
N TYR A 657 -11.64 -18.60 -13.59
CA TYR A 657 -12.06 -19.95 -14.00
C TYR A 657 -12.78 -19.92 -15.35
N HIS A 658 -13.75 -19.02 -15.54
CA HIS A 658 -14.50 -18.92 -16.80
C HIS A 658 -13.61 -18.47 -17.96
N ASP A 659 -12.70 -17.52 -17.73
CA ASP A 659 -11.75 -17.06 -18.74
C ASP A 659 -10.80 -18.20 -19.15
N ARG A 660 -10.30 -18.98 -18.17
CA ARG A 660 -9.47 -20.15 -18.46
C ARG A 660 -10.23 -21.23 -19.22
N LEU A 661 -11.48 -21.50 -18.81
CA LEU A 661 -12.34 -22.50 -19.45
C LEU A 661 -12.67 -22.11 -20.89
N LEU A 662 -12.97 -20.83 -21.16
CA LEU A 662 -13.18 -20.31 -22.50
C LEU A 662 -11.93 -20.46 -23.36
N LYS A 663 -10.75 -20.15 -22.81
CA LYS A 663 -9.47 -20.30 -23.50
C LYS A 663 -9.19 -21.76 -23.88
N LEU A 664 -9.47 -22.71 -22.97
CA LEU A 664 -9.32 -24.14 -23.25
C LEU A 664 -10.29 -24.62 -24.34
N LYS A 665 -11.57 -24.25 -24.26
CA LYS A 665 -12.57 -24.57 -25.30
C LYS A 665 -12.19 -24.01 -26.68
N TYR A 666 -11.60 -22.81 -26.69
CA TYR A 666 -11.10 -22.21 -27.93
C TYR A 666 -9.90 -22.99 -28.50
N LEU A 667 -8.93 -23.36 -27.66
CA LEU A 667 -7.78 -24.19 -28.07
C LEU A 667 -8.21 -25.57 -28.58
N ASP A 668 -9.19 -26.21 -27.93
CA ASP A 668 -9.78 -27.47 -28.38
C ASP A 668 -10.50 -27.32 -29.73
N SER A 669 -11.12 -26.16 -29.99
CA SER A 669 -11.75 -25.89 -31.28
C SER A 669 -10.73 -25.70 -32.41
N LEU A 670 -9.54 -25.16 -32.11
CA LEU A 670 -8.44 -25.00 -33.05
C LEU A 670 -7.76 -26.35 -33.35
N SER A 671 -7.48 -27.16 -32.32
CA SER A 671 -6.91 -28.50 -32.50
C SER A 671 -7.85 -29.40 -33.30
N ASN A 672 -9.16 -29.33 -33.06
CA ASN A 672 -10.16 -30.06 -33.84
C ASN A 672 -10.28 -29.60 -35.30
N ARG A 673 -10.02 -28.32 -35.60
CA ARG A 673 -9.92 -27.80 -36.97
C ARG A 673 -8.64 -28.24 -37.68
N GLU A 674 -7.51 -28.36 -36.97
CA GLU A 674 -6.28 -28.91 -37.56
C GLU A 674 -6.36 -30.43 -37.80
N SER A 675 -7.08 -31.19 -36.96
CA SER A 675 -7.33 -32.61 -37.22
C SER A 675 -8.34 -32.85 -38.35
N SER A 676 -9.35 -31.98 -38.55
CA SER A 676 -10.21 -32.06 -39.74
C SER A 676 -9.53 -31.57 -41.03
N SER A 677 -8.44 -30.81 -40.91
CA SER A 677 -7.60 -30.40 -42.03
C SER A 677 -6.56 -31.48 -42.41
N ARG A 678 -6.19 -32.36 -41.47
CA ARG A 678 -5.24 -33.47 -41.72
C ARG A 678 -5.89 -34.67 -42.42
N ASP A 679 -7.20 -34.85 -42.33
CA ASP A 679 -7.94 -35.88 -43.09
C ASP A 679 -8.38 -35.44 -44.51
N ILE A 680 -8.13 -34.18 -44.89
CA ILE A 680 -8.34 -33.71 -46.27
C ILE A 680 -7.01 -33.64 -47.04
N PHE A 681 -5.86 -33.72 -46.36
CA PHE A 681 -4.52 -33.62 -46.96
C PHE A 681 -3.72 -34.93 -47.01
N SER A 682 -4.36 -36.10 -46.84
CA SER A 682 -3.73 -37.42 -47.04
C SER A 682 -4.24 -38.18 -48.28
N THR A 683 -5.19 -37.64 -49.05
CA THR A 683 -5.77 -38.29 -50.24
C THR A 683 -5.61 -37.49 -51.54
N ALA A 684 -4.65 -36.55 -51.60
CA ALA A 684 -4.40 -35.74 -52.80
C ALA A 684 -2.91 -35.53 -53.14
N ILE A 685 -2.07 -36.54 -52.86
CA ILE A 685 -0.71 -36.62 -53.43
C ILE A 685 -0.53 -38.02 -54.03
N THR A 686 -1.17 -38.27 -55.17
CA THR A 686 -0.78 -39.30 -56.17
C THR A 686 -1.74 -39.23 -57.35
N SER A 687 -1.57 -38.23 -58.22
CA SER A 687 -1.73 -38.38 -59.69
C SER A 687 -1.74 -37.01 -60.38
N ASN A 688 -0.85 -36.87 -61.37
CA ASN A 688 -0.89 -35.98 -62.54
C ASN A 688 -0.81 -34.46 -62.26
N SER A 689 0.32 -33.78 -62.51
CA SER A 689 0.97 -33.49 -63.81
C SER A 689 0.07 -32.79 -64.83
N SER A 690 0.59 -31.66 -65.32
CA SER A 690 0.23 -30.89 -66.53
C SER A 690 -0.74 -29.69 -66.40
N ALA A 691 -0.14 -28.52 -66.65
CA ALA A 691 -0.56 -27.50 -67.62
C ALA A 691 -1.63 -26.43 -67.27
N ILE A 692 -1.14 -25.18 -67.28
CA ILE A 692 -1.62 -24.02 -68.06
C ILE A 692 -2.98 -23.37 -67.72
N ALA A 693 -2.86 -22.16 -67.18
CA ALA A 693 -3.50 -20.88 -67.52
C ALA A 693 -5.03 -20.68 -67.69
N HIS A 694 -5.41 -19.46 -67.29
CA HIS A 694 -6.57 -18.63 -67.68
C HIS A 694 -7.94 -18.83 -67.01
N THR A 695 -8.24 -17.86 -66.12
CA THR A 695 -9.36 -16.87 -66.12
C THR A 695 -10.79 -17.23 -66.59
N PRO A 696 -11.81 -16.48 -66.09
CA PRO A 696 -13.11 -16.99 -65.67
C PRO A 696 -14.27 -16.60 -66.61
N GLU A 697 -15.41 -17.30 -66.55
CA GLU A 697 -16.75 -16.70 -66.74
C GLU A 697 -17.91 -17.71 -66.56
N ALA A 698 -18.85 -17.29 -65.71
CA ALA A 698 -20.30 -17.18 -65.91
C ALA A 698 -21.15 -18.25 -66.66
N LEU A 699 -22.23 -18.62 -65.95
CA LEU A 699 -23.64 -18.73 -66.38
C LEU A 699 -24.23 -20.05 -66.93
N SER A 700 -25.42 -20.33 -66.36
CA SER A 700 -26.55 -21.14 -66.85
C SER A 700 -26.39 -22.67 -66.77
N GLY A 701 -27.38 -23.49 -66.40
CA GLY A 701 -28.81 -23.32 -66.08
C GLY A 701 -29.51 -24.69 -66.28
N ARG A 702 -30.69 -24.87 -65.65
CA ARG A 702 -31.68 -25.98 -65.78
C ARG A 702 -31.36 -27.28 -65.02
N GLY A 703 -32.31 -28.01 -64.42
CA GLY A 703 -33.77 -27.91 -64.31
C GLY A 703 -34.27 -28.89 -63.21
N ILE A 704 -35.27 -28.52 -62.41
CA ILE A 704 -36.70 -28.94 -62.44
C ILE A 704 -36.98 -30.39 -62.00
N ASP A 705 -37.58 -30.56 -60.81
CA ASP A 705 -38.86 -31.27 -60.53
C ASP A 705 -39.16 -31.07 -59.01
N LYS A 706 -40.25 -30.43 -58.51
CA LYS A 706 -41.73 -30.60 -58.57
C LYS A 706 -42.29 -31.12 -57.22
N GLY A 707 -43.31 -30.41 -56.70
CA GLY A 707 -44.22 -30.83 -55.60
C GLY A 707 -44.18 -29.93 -54.36
N GLU A 708 -44.77 -28.72 -54.38
CA GLU A 708 -46.17 -28.36 -54.02
C GLU A 708 -46.50 -28.32 -52.50
N GLY A 709 -46.97 -27.15 -52.05
CA GLY A 709 -47.58 -26.93 -50.72
C GLY A 709 -47.43 -25.50 -50.15
N ALA A 710 -48.32 -24.58 -50.53
CA ALA A 710 -48.41 -23.15 -50.16
C ALA A 710 -48.56 -22.89 -48.63
N THR A 711 -48.15 -21.77 -48.03
CA THR A 711 -48.65 -20.38 -48.19
C THR A 711 -47.70 -19.32 -47.59
N SER A 712 -47.53 -18.16 -48.24
CA SER A 712 -46.86 -16.92 -47.75
C SER A 712 -47.93 -15.89 -47.26
N PRO A 713 -47.64 -14.68 -46.66
CA PRO A 713 -46.62 -13.71 -47.12
C PRO A 713 -45.88 -12.84 -46.07
N ASN A 714 -44.70 -12.35 -46.52
CA ASN A 714 -44.07 -11.03 -46.29
C ASN A 714 -43.77 -10.50 -44.87
N SER A 715 -42.47 -10.33 -44.56
CA SER A 715 -41.83 -9.00 -44.47
C SER A 715 -40.32 -9.07 -44.16
N SER A 716 -39.54 -8.35 -44.98
CA SER A 716 -38.31 -7.57 -44.72
C SER A 716 -37.19 -8.11 -43.79
N PRO A 717 -35.91 -7.99 -44.21
CA PRO A 717 -34.77 -8.38 -43.39
C PRO A 717 -34.52 -7.34 -42.29
N SER A 718 -34.57 -7.75 -41.04
CA SER A 718 -34.13 -6.98 -39.87
C SER A 718 -32.80 -7.53 -39.34
N PRO A 719 -32.01 -6.67 -38.67
CA PRO A 719 -30.57 -6.85 -38.48
C PRO A 719 -30.27 -7.92 -37.42
N LEU A 720 -29.15 -8.62 -37.61
CA LEU A 720 -28.52 -9.48 -36.61
C LEU A 720 -28.14 -8.65 -35.37
N SER A 721 -29.09 -8.48 -34.46
CA SER A 721 -28.88 -8.03 -33.10
C SER A 721 -29.90 -8.71 -32.18
N GLU A 722 -29.70 -9.99 -31.89
CA GLU A 722 -30.36 -10.64 -30.76
C GLU A 722 -29.34 -11.32 -29.83
N LYS A 723 -29.14 -10.66 -28.69
CA LYS A 723 -29.14 -11.24 -27.34
C LYS A 723 -28.19 -12.42 -27.08
N HIS A 724 -26.94 -12.10 -26.74
CA HIS A 724 -26.27 -12.82 -25.66
C HIS A 724 -26.83 -12.33 -24.31
N ASN A 725 -27.91 -12.95 -23.84
CA ASN A 725 -28.35 -12.80 -22.44
C ASN A 725 -28.45 -14.19 -21.80
N ASN A 726 -27.78 -14.33 -20.66
CA ASN A 726 -27.77 -15.45 -19.70
C ASN A 726 -26.92 -16.70 -20.03
N ASN A 727 -25.59 -16.57 -20.00
CA ASN A 727 -24.76 -17.66 -19.47
C ASN A 727 -24.64 -17.46 -17.95
N ALA A 728 -25.22 -18.35 -17.15
CA ALA A 728 -25.10 -18.29 -15.70
C ALA A 728 -23.65 -18.61 -15.29
N PHE A 729 -22.96 -17.66 -14.66
CA PHE A 729 -21.63 -17.88 -14.10
C PHE A 729 -21.69 -18.99 -13.04
N THR A 730 -20.85 -20.03 -13.18
CA THR A 730 -20.63 -21.03 -12.13
C THR A 730 -19.77 -20.43 -11.03
N LEU A 731 -20.40 -20.12 -9.88
CA LEU A 731 -19.72 -19.59 -8.70
C LEU A 731 -18.77 -20.62 -8.07
N PHE A 732 -17.73 -20.12 -7.41
CA PHE A 732 -16.84 -20.94 -6.60
C PHE A 732 -17.48 -21.32 -5.27
N ASP A 733 -18.20 -22.44 -5.24
CA ASP A 733 -19.01 -22.86 -4.08
C ASP A 733 -18.19 -23.27 -2.84
N ASN A 734 -16.89 -23.55 -2.99
CA ASN A 734 -15.98 -23.93 -1.90
C ASN A 734 -15.17 -22.74 -1.35
N LEU A 735 -15.62 -21.49 -1.60
CA LEU A 735 -15.18 -20.31 -0.84
C LEU A 735 -16.04 -20.17 0.41
N LEU A 736 -15.45 -20.39 1.58
CA LEU A 736 -16.16 -20.36 2.85
C LEU A 736 -15.95 -19.01 3.56
N PHE A 737 -17.05 -18.39 3.95
CA PHE A 737 -17.01 -17.24 4.84
C PHE A 737 -16.88 -17.73 6.29
N THR A 738 -15.65 -17.87 6.77
CA THR A 738 -15.35 -18.56 8.03
C THR A 738 -14.04 -18.10 8.67
N ASP A 739 -13.93 -18.28 9.98
CA ASP A 739 -12.66 -18.20 10.70
C ASP A 739 -12.01 -19.59 10.74
N THR A 740 -10.97 -19.79 9.94
CA THR A 740 -10.28 -21.07 9.83
C THR A 740 -9.82 -21.61 11.19
N PHE A 741 -9.34 -20.78 12.11
CA PHE A 741 -8.86 -21.28 13.41
C PHE A 741 -10.00 -21.82 14.28
N ASN A 742 -11.19 -21.22 14.19
CA ASN A 742 -12.38 -21.68 14.91
C ASN A 742 -12.91 -23.03 14.37
N THR A 743 -12.46 -23.45 13.18
CA THR A 743 -12.78 -24.79 12.66
C THR A 743 -12.00 -25.90 13.35
N TYR A 744 -10.94 -25.59 14.10
CA TYR A 744 -10.09 -26.54 14.81
C TYR A 744 -10.82 -27.12 16.05
N THR A 745 -11.03 -28.44 16.07
CA THR A 745 -11.66 -29.18 17.18
C THR A 745 -10.70 -30.23 17.75
N PRO A 746 -10.91 -30.76 18.97
CA PRO A 746 -10.10 -31.86 19.53
C PRO A 746 -9.97 -33.08 18.62
N ASP A 747 -10.97 -33.32 17.76
CA ASP A 747 -11.03 -34.43 16.81
C ASP A 747 -10.41 -34.12 15.44
N SER A 748 -9.72 -32.98 15.30
CA SER A 748 -9.07 -32.51 14.06
C SER A 748 -7.93 -33.41 13.53
N LYS A 749 -7.65 -34.53 14.23
CA LYS A 749 -6.78 -35.64 13.78
C LYS A 749 -7.50 -36.70 12.91
N GLY A 750 -8.73 -36.45 12.44
CA GLY A 750 -9.33 -37.24 11.35
C GLY A 750 -10.27 -38.39 11.75
N PHE A 751 -11.21 -38.20 12.67
CA PHE A 751 -12.36 -39.12 12.80
C PHE A 751 -13.70 -38.40 13.00
N LYS A 752 -14.73 -38.96 12.33
CA LYS A 752 -16.12 -38.51 12.26
C LYS A 752 -16.73 -38.27 13.64
N VAL A 753 -17.20 -37.06 13.91
CA VAL A 753 -18.20 -36.84 14.97
C VAL A 753 -19.59 -37.04 14.36
N PRO A 754 -20.41 -37.98 14.86
CA PRO A 754 -21.80 -38.10 14.46
C PRO A 754 -22.57 -36.84 14.87
N PHE A 755 -23.30 -36.27 13.92
CA PHE A 755 -24.25 -35.20 14.15
C PHE A 755 -25.32 -35.63 15.18
N THR A 756 -25.27 -35.11 16.40
CA THR A 756 -26.49 -35.04 17.21
C THR A 756 -27.39 -33.96 16.62
N LYS A 757 -28.47 -34.42 15.98
CA LYS A 757 -29.56 -33.68 15.33
C LYS A 757 -30.34 -32.71 16.24
N ARG A 758 -29.73 -32.21 17.32
CA ARG A 758 -30.36 -31.39 18.37
C ARG A 758 -29.91 -29.93 18.44
N GLN A 759 -29.21 -29.41 17.43
CA GLN A 759 -28.95 -27.96 17.31
C GLN A 759 -29.40 -27.34 15.97
N SER A 760 -30.34 -27.98 15.26
CA SER A 760 -31.15 -27.27 14.26
C SER A 760 -32.22 -26.41 14.96
N MET A 761 -31.79 -25.43 15.75
CA MET A 761 -32.68 -24.39 16.27
C MET A 761 -32.68 -23.25 15.27
N GLN A 762 -33.68 -23.26 14.37
CA GLN A 762 -34.12 -22.17 13.47
C GLN A 762 -33.04 -21.11 13.20
N LEU A 763 -32.15 -21.40 12.24
CA LEU A 763 -31.39 -20.34 11.56
C LEU A 763 -32.36 -19.63 10.61
N GLU A 764 -32.62 -18.34 10.80
CA GLU A 764 -33.44 -17.55 9.86
C GLU A 764 -32.77 -17.36 8.49
N SER A 765 -31.46 -17.63 8.39
CA SER A 765 -30.67 -17.53 7.16
C SER A 765 -30.39 -18.90 6.54
N GLU A 766 -30.99 -19.14 5.37
CA GLU A 766 -30.80 -20.38 4.59
C GLU A 766 -29.34 -20.53 4.12
N TYR A 767 -28.69 -19.44 3.72
CA TYR A 767 -27.31 -19.51 3.25
C TYR A 767 -26.32 -19.81 4.37
N PHE A 768 -26.38 -19.12 5.53
CA PHE A 768 -25.45 -19.41 6.62
C PHE A 768 -25.60 -20.82 7.18
N ALA A 769 -26.77 -21.45 7.02
CA ALA A 769 -26.94 -22.88 7.28
C ALA A 769 -26.21 -23.75 6.25
N LYS A 770 -26.25 -23.41 4.95
CA LYS A 770 -25.50 -24.08 3.89
C LYS A 770 -23.99 -23.89 4.02
N ASN A 771 -23.52 -22.67 4.31
CA ASN A 771 -22.10 -22.38 4.58
C ASN A 771 -21.61 -23.18 5.79
N LEU A 772 -22.40 -23.27 6.86
CA LEU A 772 -22.07 -24.11 8.01
C LEU A 772 -21.99 -25.61 7.64
N ALA A 773 -22.87 -26.11 6.77
CA ALA A 773 -22.77 -27.49 6.28
C ALA A 773 -21.49 -27.71 5.45
N LYS A 774 -21.11 -26.75 4.60
CA LYS A 774 -19.85 -26.75 3.85
C LYS A 774 -18.61 -26.67 4.75
N ILE A 775 -18.68 -25.94 5.87
CA ILE A 775 -17.62 -25.96 6.90
C ILE A 775 -17.47 -27.36 7.51
N GLN A 776 -18.56 -28.14 7.66
CA GLN A 776 -18.45 -29.53 8.12
C GLN A 776 -17.85 -30.44 7.05
N GLU A 777 -18.19 -30.24 5.77
CA GLU A 777 -17.53 -30.93 4.67
C GLU A 777 -16.03 -30.64 4.66
N PHE A 778 -15.65 -29.36 4.70
CA PHE A 778 -14.27 -28.90 4.84
C PHE A 778 -13.54 -29.56 6.02
N LYS A 779 -14.19 -29.65 7.19
CA LYS A 779 -13.61 -30.33 8.36
C LYS A 779 -13.31 -31.81 8.11
N ASN A 780 -14.07 -32.48 7.25
CA ASN A 780 -13.88 -33.90 6.93
C ASN A 780 -13.03 -34.16 5.67
N THR A 781 -12.70 -33.12 4.90
CA THR A 781 -11.86 -33.23 3.70
C THR A 781 -10.40 -33.52 4.05
N ASP A 782 -9.82 -34.53 3.39
CA ASP A 782 -8.39 -34.89 3.47
C ASP A 782 -7.58 -33.98 2.54
N PHE A 783 -7.00 -32.92 3.11
CA PHE A 783 -6.21 -31.94 2.35
C PHE A 783 -4.77 -32.40 2.18
N LYS A 784 -4.32 -32.49 0.91
CA LYS A 784 -2.92 -32.81 0.58
C LYS A 784 -2.05 -31.59 0.45
N ILE A 785 -2.64 -30.44 0.15
CA ILE A 785 -1.90 -29.23 -0.16
C ILE A 785 -2.53 -28.03 0.53
N PHE A 786 -1.72 -27.29 1.28
CA PHE A 786 -2.06 -25.97 1.80
C PHE A 786 -1.15 -24.91 1.16
N ILE A 787 -1.74 -23.87 0.58
CA ILE A 787 -1.01 -22.71 0.03
C ILE A 787 -1.62 -21.43 0.58
N ALA A 788 -0.81 -20.54 1.16
CA ALA A 788 -1.31 -19.29 1.73
C ALA A 788 -0.22 -18.26 2.04
N ASN A 789 -0.66 -17.03 2.26
CA ASN A 789 0.05 -16.03 3.05
C ASN A 789 -0.76 -15.83 4.36
N PRO A 790 -0.48 -16.59 5.43
CA PRO A 790 -1.26 -16.50 6.66
C PRO A 790 -1.10 -15.14 7.37
N PRO A 791 -2.04 -14.71 8.22
CA PRO A 791 -1.98 -13.42 8.92
C PRO A 791 -0.84 -13.36 9.95
N TYR A 792 -0.23 -12.17 10.15
CA TYR A 792 0.87 -11.94 11.10
C TYR A 792 0.39 -11.06 12.26
N SER A 793 0.19 -11.64 13.45
CA SER A 793 -0.22 -10.89 14.64
C SER A 793 0.18 -11.58 15.94
N THR A 794 1.05 -10.94 16.72
CA THR A 794 1.36 -11.34 18.10
C THR A 794 0.42 -10.72 19.15
N GLY A 795 -0.58 -9.93 18.73
CA GLY A 795 -1.49 -9.18 19.60
C GLY A 795 -1.51 -7.66 19.38
N GLN A 796 -2.32 -6.96 20.18
CA GLN A 796 -2.46 -5.50 20.15
C GLN A 796 -1.15 -4.75 20.40
N LYS A 797 -0.96 -3.60 19.73
CA LYS A 797 0.19 -2.71 19.94
C LYS A 797 0.10 -1.99 21.30
N ASN A 798 -1.11 -1.60 21.70
CA ASN A 798 -1.40 -0.94 22.97
C ASN A 798 -2.64 -1.56 23.62
N ALA A 799 -2.69 -1.63 24.95
CA ALA A 799 -3.87 -2.12 25.67
C ALA A 799 -5.08 -1.18 25.53
N ASN A 800 -4.86 0.10 25.21
CA ASN A 800 -5.92 1.03 24.87
C ASN A 800 -6.68 0.67 23.59
N ASP A 801 -6.05 -0.09 22.67
CA ASP A 801 -6.64 -0.38 21.35
C ASP A 801 -7.86 -1.31 21.45
N ASN A 802 -8.05 -1.96 22.62
CA ASN A 802 -9.08 -2.98 22.88
C ASN A 802 -9.13 -4.04 21.77
N ASN A 803 -7.96 -4.47 21.31
CA ASN A 803 -7.79 -5.26 20.11
C ASN A 803 -7.02 -6.56 20.41
N LYS A 804 -7.35 -7.20 21.54
CA LYS A 804 -6.76 -8.48 21.91
C LYS A 804 -7.04 -9.51 20.81
N ASN A 805 -6.08 -10.39 20.57
CA ASN A 805 -6.31 -11.52 19.67
C ASN A 805 -7.48 -12.35 20.20
N THR A 806 -8.30 -12.83 19.27
CA THR A 806 -9.30 -13.86 19.52
C THR A 806 -8.65 -15.07 20.18
N SER A 807 -9.28 -15.64 21.21
CA SER A 807 -8.81 -16.88 21.83
C SER A 807 -9.32 -18.10 21.07
N TYR A 808 -8.43 -19.07 20.83
CA TYR A 808 -8.74 -20.36 20.20
C TYR A 808 -8.30 -21.52 21.10
N PRO A 809 -9.07 -21.87 22.15
CA PRO A 809 -8.60 -22.71 23.25
C PRO A 809 -8.01 -24.06 22.82
N PHE A 810 -8.62 -24.73 21.84
CA PHE A 810 -8.14 -26.03 21.37
C PHE A 810 -6.82 -25.94 20.60
N LEU A 811 -6.69 -24.96 19.70
CA LEU A 811 -5.45 -24.74 18.94
C LEU A 811 -4.34 -24.18 19.84
N GLU A 812 -4.69 -23.31 20.78
CA GLU A 812 -3.78 -22.80 21.80
C GLU A 812 -3.26 -23.92 22.73
N SER A 813 -4.13 -24.85 23.17
CA SER A 813 -3.71 -26.04 23.91
C SER A 813 -2.75 -26.91 23.08
N ARG A 814 -3.06 -27.10 21.79
CA ARG A 814 -2.18 -27.86 20.90
C ARG A 814 -0.80 -27.22 20.76
N ILE A 815 -0.72 -25.90 20.64
CA ILE A 815 0.54 -25.14 20.64
C ILE A 815 1.25 -25.25 21.99
N ALA A 816 0.50 -25.25 23.10
CA ALA A 816 1.03 -25.43 24.45
C ALA A 816 1.75 -26.79 24.58
N GLU A 817 1.12 -27.86 24.11
CA GLU A 817 1.63 -29.25 24.13
C GLU A 817 2.81 -29.49 23.18
N THR A 818 2.96 -28.68 22.13
CA THR A 818 3.97 -28.89 21.08
C THR A 818 5.09 -27.86 21.17
N TYR A 819 4.88 -26.66 20.63
CA TYR A 819 5.90 -25.63 20.51
C TYR A 819 6.37 -25.11 21.87
N VAL A 820 5.42 -24.86 22.77
CA VAL A 820 5.67 -24.24 24.08
C VAL A 820 6.28 -25.24 25.06
N ALA A 821 5.91 -26.52 24.97
CA ALA A 821 6.47 -27.60 25.79
C ALA A 821 7.94 -27.87 25.48
N LYS A 822 8.35 -27.76 24.20
CA LYS A 822 9.73 -28.05 23.76
C LYS A 822 10.69 -26.85 23.84
N THR A 823 10.21 -25.63 24.02
CA THR A 823 11.08 -24.44 24.15
C THR A 823 11.54 -24.21 25.58
N LYS A 824 12.83 -23.90 25.74
CA LYS A 824 13.44 -23.48 27.02
C LYS A 824 13.24 -21.99 27.33
N ALA A 825 12.68 -21.21 26.39
CA ALA A 825 12.51 -19.77 26.58
C ALA A 825 11.49 -19.45 27.68
N THR A 826 11.80 -18.45 28.52
CA THR A 826 10.88 -18.00 29.59
C THR A 826 9.66 -17.26 29.04
N ASN A 827 9.85 -16.41 28.02
CA ASN A 827 8.75 -15.73 27.35
C ASN A 827 8.30 -16.56 26.14
N LYS A 828 7.09 -17.12 26.22
CA LYS A 828 6.54 -18.05 25.22
C LYS A 828 5.42 -17.44 24.39
N GLY A 829 5.04 -16.18 24.65
CA GLY A 829 3.86 -15.54 24.04
C GLY A 829 3.91 -15.45 22.51
N SER A 830 5.10 -15.29 21.92
CA SER A 830 5.30 -15.24 20.47
C SER A 830 5.00 -16.56 19.75
N ASN A 831 4.87 -17.70 20.46
CA ASN A 831 4.46 -18.97 19.84
C ASN A 831 2.98 -18.99 19.43
N TYR A 832 2.17 -18.08 19.98
CA TYR A 832 0.75 -17.91 19.66
C TYR A 832 0.51 -16.83 18.59
N ASP A 833 1.54 -16.45 17.83
CA ASP A 833 1.37 -15.60 16.65
C ASP A 833 0.51 -16.32 15.60
N SER A 834 -0.43 -15.61 14.98
CA SER A 834 -1.40 -16.18 14.04
C SER A 834 -0.76 -17.02 12.92
N TYR A 835 0.42 -16.64 12.40
CA TYR A 835 1.07 -17.45 11.36
C TYR A 835 1.62 -18.79 11.87
N LYS A 836 1.99 -18.86 13.16
CA LYS A 836 2.42 -20.12 13.80
C LYS A 836 1.21 -20.99 14.13
N MET A 837 0.08 -20.36 14.49
CA MET A 837 -1.21 -21.04 14.59
C MET A 837 -1.61 -21.65 13.24
N ALA A 838 -1.41 -20.93 12.13
CA ALA A 838 -1.62 -21.45 10.78
C ALA A 838 -0.71 -22.64 10.45
N ILE A 839 0.58 -22.58 10.78
CA ILE A 839 1.51 -23.71 10.63
C ILE A 839 1.00 -24.91 11.45
N ARG A 840 0.65 -24.72 12.73
CA ARG A 840 0.14 -25.82 13.58
C ARG A 840 -1.16 -26.42 13.05
N TYR A 841 -2.11 -25.55 12.68
CA TYR A 841 -3.39 -25.96 12.10
C TYR A 841 -3.17 -26.83 10.86
N CYS A 842 -2.38 -26.37 9.90
CA CYS A 842 -2.18 -27.08 8.63
C CYS A 842 -1.33 -28.35 8.80
N SER A 843 -0.34 -28.33 9.69
CA SER A 843 0.49 -29.52 9.98
C SER A 843 -0.32 -30.64 10.64
N ASP A 844 -1.25 -30.32 11.55
CA ASP A 844 -2.18 -31.32 12.09
C ASP A 844 -3.19 -31.79 11.01
N ARG A 845 -3.66 -30.90 10.13
CA ARG A 845 -4.63 -31.20 9.07
C ARG A 845 -4.10 -32.07 7.92
N ILE A 846 -2.81 -32.00 7.60
CA ILE A 846 -2.18 -32.91 6.62
C ILE A 846 -2.20 -34.36 7.15
N GLY A 847 -2.17 -34.54 8.48
CA GLY A 847 -2.21 -35.86 9.10
C GLY A 847 -1.04 -36.75 8.67
N ASP A 848 -1.20 -38.06 8.78
CA ASP A 848 -0.15 -39.05 8.47
C ASP A 848 -0.14 -39.51 7.01
N ASN A 849 -1.17 -39.17 6.24
CA ASN A 849 -1.32 -39.53 4.82
C ASN A 849 -0.45 -38.69 3.87
N GLY A 850 0.50 -37.92 4.41
CA GLY A 850 1.43 -37.08 3.67
C GLY A 850 0.80 -35.88 2.95
N GLY A 851 1.62 -34.87 2.66
CA GLY A 851 1.19 -33.64 2.01
C GLY A 851 2.25 -32.55 1.99
N ILE A 852 1.86 -31.38 1.47
CA ILE A 852 2.72 -30.21 1.28
C ILE A 852 2.05 -28.97 1.86
N ILE A 853 2.79 -28.20 2.66
CA ILE A 853 2.42 -26.84 3.06
C ILE A 853 3.38 -25.87 2.37
N GLY A 854 2.87 -24.96 1.54
CA GLY A 854 3.65 -23.91 0.89
C GLY A 854 3.19 -22.53 1.32
N PHE A 855 3.91 -21.89 2.24
CA PHE A 855 3.52 -20.60 2.81
C PHE A 855 4.53 -19.48 2.55
N ILE A 856 4.01 -18.26 2.55
CA ILE A 856 4.80 -17.04 2.72
C ILE A 856 4.53 -16.52 4.14
N THR A 857 5.50 -16.62 5.04
CA THR A 857 5.30 -16.29 6.46
C THR A 857 6.27 -15.23 6.95
N ASN A 858 6.00 -14.72 8.16
CA ASN A 858 7.03 -14.06 8.95
C ASN A 858 8.21 -15.04 9.15
N GLY A 859 9.41 -14.62 8.77
CA GLY A 859 10.64 -15.41 8.83
C GLY A 859 11.28 -15.47 10.21
N SER A 860 10.70 -14.82 11.24
CA SER A 860 11.33 -14.71 12.55
C SER A 860 11.55 -16.06 13.26
N PHE A 861 10.77 -17.09 12.93
CA PHE A 861 10.89 -18.40 13.57
C PHE A 861 12.18 -19.15 13.19
N ILE A 862 12.83 -18.78 12.08
CA ILE A 862 14.07 -19.39 11.60
C ILE A 862 15.20 -19.24 12.65
N ASP A 863 15.23 -18.08 13.33
CA ASP A 863 16.29 -17.70 14.28
C ASP A 863 15.73 -17.18 15.62
N GLY A 864 14.45 -17.42 15.88
CA GLY A 864 13.76 -16.91 17.07
C GLY A 864 14.08 -17.72 18.33
N ASN A 865 14.45 -17.06 19.42
CA ASN A 865 14.78 -17.72 20.70
C ASN A 865 13.61 -18.53 21.29
N SER A 866 12.39 -18.00 21.21
CA SER A 866 11.18 -18.69 21.68
C SER A 866 10.77 -19.87 20.81
N ASP A 867 11.32 -19.96 19.60
CA ASP A 867 10.78 -20.76 18.50
C ASP A 867 11.59 -22.06 18.28
N SER A 868 12.57 -22.34 19.14
CA SER A 868 13.30 -23.62 19.17
C SER A 868 12.35 -24.82 19.28
N GLY A 869 11.30 -24.71 20.08
CA GLY A 869 10.27 -25.75 20.19
C GLY A 869 9.44 -25.94 18.92
N LEU A 870 9.17 -24.86 18.17
CA LEU A 870 8.54 -24.95 16.85
C LEU A 870 9.47 -25.64 15.85
N ARG A 871 10.74 -25.23 15.76
CA ARG A 871 11.75 -25.86 14.89
C ARG A 871 11.91 -27.36 15.18
N ALA A 872 11.99 -27.73 16.47
CA ALA A 872 12.02 -29.12 16.91
C ALA A 872 10.79 -29.93 16.47
N CYS A 873 9.59 -29.33 16.49
CA CYS A 873 8.39 -30.00 15.99
C CYS A 873 8.43 -30.17 14.47
N LEU A 874 8.83 -29.12 13.73
CA LEU A 874 8.92 -29.19 12.26
C LEU A 874 9.90 -30.27 11.80
N GLU A 875 11.08 -30.36 12.43
CA GLU A 875 12.08 -31.40 12.12
C GLU A 875 11.58 -32.83 12.39
N GLN A 876 10.69 -33.01 13.37
CA GLN A 876 10.13 -34.32 13.69
C GLN A 876 8.92 -34.65 12.80
N GLU A 877 8.14 -33.64 12.43
CA GLU A 877 6.84 -33.81 11.75
C GLU A 877 6.96 -33.86 10.22
N PHE A 878 8.02 -33.34 9.63
CA PHE A 878 8.22 -33.30 8.18
C PHE A 878 9.47 -34.07 7.75
N ASP A 879 9.55 -34.44 6.48
CA ASP A 879 10.72 -35.10 5.88
C ASP A 879 11.63 -34.10 5.18
N TYR A 880 11.06 -33.07 4.55
CA TYR A 880 11.81 -32.00 3.90
C TYR A 880 11.27 -30.64 4.30
N ILE A 881 12.18 -29.71 4.60
CA ILE A 881 11.87 -28.33 4.95
C ILE A 881 12.70 -27.42 4.04
N TYR A 882 12.05 -26.73 3.09
CA TYR A 882 12.70 -25.73 2.25
C TYR A 882 12.40 -24.34 2.78
N ILE A 883 13.44 -23.53 2.98
CA ILE A 883 13.35 -22.17 3.51
C ILE A 883 14.07 -21.23 2.58
N PHE A 884 13.32 -20.42 1.86
CA PHE A 884 13.85 -19.30 1.10
C PHE A 884 13.65 -18.01 1.91
N ASN A 885 14.72 -17.58 2.60
CA ASN A 885 14.70 -16.40 3.44
C ASN A 885 14.79 -15.12 2.60
N LEU A 886 13.69 -14.35 2.55
CA LEU A 886 13.59 -13.10 1.79
C LEU A 886 14.02 -11.87 2.62
N ARG A 887 14.33 -12.08 3.90
CA ARG A 887 14.79 -11.04 4.84
C ARG A 887 13.79 -9.87 4.94
N GLY A 888 14.28 -8.64 5.11
CA GLY A 888 13.47 -7.43 5.13
C GLY A 888 13.02 -6.96 6.51
N ASN A 889 13.70 -7.38 7.59
CA ASN A 889 13.35 -6.96 8.94
C ASN A 889 13.60 -5.47 9.19
N ALA A 890 12.56 -4.65 9.00
CA ALA A 890 12.59 -3.20 9.20
C ALA A 890 12.42 -2.75 10.66
N ARG A 891 12.42 -3.68 11.63
CA ARG A 891 12.52 -3.35 13.06
C ARG A 891 13.98 -3.23 13.54
N THR A 892 14.94 -3.67 12.74
CA THR A 892 16.37 -3.47 12.99
C THR A 892 16.80 -2.05 12.64
N GLN A 893 18.02 -1.66 13.04
CA GLN A 893 18.61 -0.34 12.77
C GLN A 893 20.08 -0.48 12.31
N GLY A 894 20.66 0.62 11.80
CA GLY A 894 22.07 0.68 11.38
C GLY A 894 22.41 -0.30 10.25
N GLU A 895 23.60 -0.91 10.32
CA GLU A 895 24.11 -1.85 9.32
C GLU A 895 23.21 -3.08 9.14
N PHE A 896 22.64 -3.63 10.22
CA PHE A 896 21.70 -4.76 10.10
C PHE A 896 20.46 -4.38 9.29
N ARG A 897 19.93 -3.18 9.47
CA ARG A 897 18.78 -2.71 8.67
C ARG A 897 19.14 -2.60 7.20
N GLN A 898 20.35 -2.14 6.89
CA GLN A 898 20.84 -2.03 5.52
C GLN A 898 21.01 -3.42 4.90
N LYS A 899 21.63 -4.37 5.61
CA LYS A 899 21.76 -5.76 5.16
C LYS A 899 20.40 -6.38 4.86
N GLU A 900 19.43 -6.26 5.76
CA GLU A 900 18.07 -6.77 5.56
C GLU A 900 17.41 -6.28 4.26
N GLY A 901 17.82 -5.12 3.76
CA GLY A 901 17.30 -4.53 2.53
C GLY A 901 15.83 -4.11 2.63
N ALA A 902 15.16 -3.94 1.50
CA ALA A 902 13.74 -3.59 1.48
C ALA A 902 12.87 -4.77 1.94
N GLY A 903 11.69 -4.46 2.51
CA GLY A 903 10.69 -5.47 2.88
C GLY A 903 9.98 -6.03 1.65
N PHE A 904 9.62 -7.32 1.68
CA PHE A 904 8.91 -7.99 0.59
C PHE A 904 7.53 -7.38 0.31
N PHE A 905 6.82 -6.98 1.36
CA PHE A 905 5.49 -6.37 1.31
C PHE A 905 5.49 -4.83 1.32
N ASP A 906 6.62 -4.20 0.99
CA ASP A 906 6.80 -2.74 1.08
C ASP A 906 6.38 -2.18 2.47
N SER A 907 5.48 -1.19 2.56
CA SER A 907 4.98 -0.65 3.84
C SER A 907 3.99 -1.56 4.58
N GLY A 908 3.55 -2.66 3.96
CA GLY A 908 2.56 -3.59 4.51
C GLY A 908 3.06 -4.41 5.70
N SER A 909 4.37 -4.67 5.80
CA SER A 909 4.96 -5.31 6.98
C SER A 909 6.39 -4.85 7.24
N ARG A 910 6.77 -4.81 8.52
CA ARG A 910 8.16 -4.59 8.98
C ARG A 910 8.85 -5.87 9.44
N THR A 911 8.20 -7.02 9.35
CA THR A 911 8.77 -8.32 9.75
C THR A 911 9.71 -8.84 8.66
N PRO A 912 10.71 -9.69 9.01
CA PRO A 912 11.34 -10.51 7.99
C PRO A 912 10.30 -11.44 7.34
N VAL A 913 10.52 -11.81 6.08
CA VAL A 913 9.62 -12.70 5.33
C VAL A 913 10.41 -13.90 4.81
N ALA A 914 9.80 -15.08 4.82
CA ALA A 914 10.37 -16.28 4.22
C ALA A 914 9.29 -17.06 3.46
N ILE A 915 9.68 -17.67 2.34
CA ILE A 915 8.88 -18.69 1.68
C ILE A 915 9.29 -20.04 2.26
N THR A 916 8.33 -20.77 2.84
CA THR A 916 8.55 -22.03 3.53
C THR A 916 7.74 -23.13 2.87
N LEU A 917 8.41 -24.21 2.44
CA LEU A 917 7.74 -25.45 2.03
C LEU A 917 8.03 -26.56 3.05
N LEU A 918 6.98 -27.16 3.59
CA LEU A 918 7.03 -28.29 4.52
C LEU A 918 6.43 -29.52 3.83
N ILE A 919 7.20 -30.61 3.73
CA ILE A 919 6.79 -31.82 2.99
C ILE A 919 6.82 -33.01 3.92
N LYS A 920 5.69 -33.72 4.01
CA LYS A 920 5.55 -34.96 4.79
C LYS A 920 5.23 -36.11 3.84
N CYS A 921 6.07 -37.13 3.77
CA CYS A 921 5.88 -38.28 2.89
C CYS A 921 5.07 -39.40 3.57
N THR A 922 4.36 -40.22 2.80
CA THR A 922 3.52 -41.33 3.31
C THR A 922 4.34 -42.52 3.82
N ASP A 923 5.48 -42.81 3.19
CA ASP A 923 6.23 -44.06 3.38
C ASP A 923 7.38 -43.94 4.39
N SER A 924 7.50 -42.80 5.05
CA SER A 924 8.46 -42.65 6.15
C SER A 924 7.93 -43.40 7.37
N ALA A 925 8.34 -44.65 7.56
CA ALA A 925 8.36 -45.25 8.88
C ALA A 925 9.18 -44.31 9.78
N LYS A 926 8.50 -43.46 10.54
CA LYS A 926 9.15 -42.46 11.38
C LYS A 926 9.77 -43.16 12.57
N SER A 927 11.01 -43.60 12.40
CA SER A 927 11.89 -43.81 13.55
C SER A 927 11.91 -42.49 14.35
N PRO A 928 11.83 -42.52 15.70
CA PRO A 928 11.95 -41.33 16.54
C PRO A 928 13.19 -40.48 16.23
N ASP A 929 14.22 -41.08 15.64
CA ASP A 929 15.51 -40.46 15.34
C ASP A 929 15.61 -39.85 13.92
N LYS A 930 14.63 -40.07 13.04
CA LYS A 930 14.67 -39.54 11.67
C LYS A 930 14.25 -38.06 11.67
N LYS A 931 15.24 -37.16 11.53
CA LYS A 931 15.03 -35.72 11.35
C LYS A 931 14.73 -35.35 9.89
N ALA A 932 14.00 -34.24 9.71
CA ALA A 932 13.80 -33.62 8.41
C ALA A 932 15.12 -33.16 7.77
N GLN A 933 15.21 -33.23 6.45
CA GLN A 933 16.26 -32.56 5.70
C GLN A 933 15.90 -31.08 5.52
N ILE A 934 16.70 -30.19 6.09
CA ILE A 934 16.49 -28.74 6.02
C ILE A 934 17.35 -28.16 4.88
N LEU A 935 16.71 -27.47 3.95
CA LEU A 935 17.30 -26.82 2.79
C LEU A 935 17.04 -25.32 2.90
N TYR A 936 18.09 -24.55 3.19
CA TYR A 936 18.04 -23.12 3.44
C TYR A 936 18.71 -22.34 2.30
N TYR A 937 18.11 -21.22 1.92
CA TYR A 937 18.73 -20.26 1.00
C TYR A 937 18.40 -18.84 1.46
N ASP A 938 19.43 -18.00 1.58
CA ASP A 938 19.30 -16.58 1.89
C ASP A 938 19.33 -15.77 0.58
N ILE A 939 18.34 -14.89 0.38
CA ILE A 939 18.25 -14.08 -0.84
C ILE A 939 19.42 -13.09 -0.99
N GLY A 940 20.07 -12.70 0.11
CA GLY A 940 21.24 -11.80 0.10
C GLY A 940 21.04 -10.46 0.83
N ASP A 941 22.17 -9.78 1.04
CA ASP A 941 22.26 -8.48 1.72
C ASP A 941 21.97 -7.29 0.77
N TYR A 942 21.49 -6.18 1.33
CA TYR A 942 21.37 -4.86 0.68
C TYR A 942 20.44 -4.79 -0.54
N LEU A 943 19.62 -5.81 -0.75
CA LEU A 943 18.73 -5.86 -1.91
C LEU A 943 17.51 -4.95 -1.77
N SER A 944 17.20 -4.23 -2.85
CA SER A 944 15.91 -3.55 -3.02
C SER A 944 14.78 -4.56 -3.22
N ARG A 945 13.54 -4.11 -3.06
CA ARG A 945 12.37 -4.98 -3.20
C ARG A 945 12.28 -5.55 -4.61
N GLU A 946 12.54 -4.70 -5.61
CA GLU A 946 12.41 -5.07 -7.01
C GLU A 946 13.50 -6.04 -7.43
N GLN A 947 14.72 -5.90 -6.89
CA GLN A 947 15.77 -6.91 -7.05
C GLN A 947 15.36 -8.25 -6.44
N LYS A 948 14.77 -8.27 -5.22
CA LYS A 948 14.27 -9.50 -4.60
C LYS A 948 13.18 -10.16 -5.43
N LEU A 949 12.21 -9.39 -5.94
CA LEU A 949 11.12 -9.90 -6.78
C LEU A 949 11.64 -10.44 -8.11
N ASN A 950 12.65 -9.80 -8.72
CA ASN A 950 13.29 -10.29 -9.93
C ASN A 950 14.03 -11.62 -9.68
N ILE A 951 14.75 -11.75 -8.56
CA ILE A 951 15.40 -13.01 -8.17
C ILE A 951 14.37 -14.14 -8.02
N ILE A 952 13.27 -13.88 -7.31
CA ILE A 952 12.17 -14.85 -7.13
C ILE A 952 11.60 -15.27 -8.49
N SER A 953 11.32 -14.29 -9.36
CA SER A 953 10.80 -14.53 -10.71
C SER A 953 11.77 -15.35 -11.58
N ASN A 954 13.06 -15.06 -11.50
CA ASN A 954 14.10 -15.76 -12.26
C ASN A 954 14.26 -17.21 -11.81
N PHE A 955 14.18 -17.48 -10.50
CA PHE A 955 14.20 -18.86 -10.00
C PHE A 955 12.95 -19.65 -10.40
N LYS A 956 11.80 -18.99 -10.55
CA LYS A 956 10.47 -19.58 -10.84
C LYS A 956 9.92 -20.53 -9.77
N SER A 957 10.74 -21.38 -9.17
CA SER A 957 10.37 -22.35 -8.13
C SER A 957 11.61 -22.80 -7.33
N ILE A 958 11.42 -23.65 -6.32
CA ILE A 958 12.51 -24.34 -5.61
C ILE A 958 13.39 -25.20 -6.53
N GLU A 959 12.88 -25.64 -7.68
CA GLU A 959 13.66 -26.35 -8.70
C GLU A 959 14.74 -25.44 -9.30
N GLY A 960 14.44 -24.16 -9.52
CA GLY A 960 15.41 -23.21 -10.06
C GLY A 960 16.59 -22.99 -9.12
N ILE A 961 16.33 -22.94 -7.81
CA ILE A 961 17.37 -22.87 -6.77
C ILE A 961 18.17 -24.17 -6.73
N GLU A 962 17.48 -25.32 -6.85
CA GLU A 962 18.11 -26.65 -6.84
C GLU A 962 19.02 -26.88 -8.07
N LYS A 963 18.56 -26.51 -9.27
CA LYS A 963 19.33 -26.61 -10.52
C LYS A 963 20.60 -25.76 -10.51
N GLN A 964 20.60 -24.66 -9.74
CA GLN A 964 21.77 -23.82 -9.55
C GLN A 964 22.65 -24.26 -8.38
N GLY A 965 22.28 -25.33 -7.65
CA GLY A 965 23.06 -25.87 -6.54
C GLY A 965 23.16 -24.92 -5.33
N LEU A 966 22.20 -24.01 -5.16
CA LEU A 966 22.28 -22.93 -4.17
C LEU A 966 21.73 -23.31 -2.78
N TRP A 967 21.06 -24.46 -2.65
CA TRP A 967 20.52 -24.90 -1.35
C TRP A 967 21.62 -25.27 -0.36
N GLN A 968 21.61 -24.63 0.80
CA GLN A 968 22.44 -25.00 1.93
C GLN A 968 21.72 -26.06 2.76
N LYS A 969 22.33 -27.23 2.93
CA LYS A 969 21.82 -28.25 3.85
C LYS A 969 22.18 -27.83 5.27
N ILE A 970 21.17 -27.74 6.14
CA ILE A 970 21.33 -27.33 7.53
C ILE A 970 21.14 -28.55 8.44
N GLU A 971 22.08 -28.77 9.35
CA GLU A 971 21.93 -29.70 10.46
C GLU A 971 21.67 -28.92 11.75
N SER A 972 20.57 -29.21 12.43
CA SER A 972 20.22 -28.52 13.68
C SER A 972 21.15 -28.92 14.83
N ASN A 973 21.53 -27.95 15.65
CA ASN A 973 22.27 -28.23 16.88
C ASN A 973 21.33 -28.81 17.98
N LYS A 974 21.87 -29.10 19.18
CA LYS A 974 21.10 -29.72 20.28
C LYS A 974 20.00 -28.82 20.87
N ASP A 975 20.04 -27.54 20.55
CA ASP A 975 19.03 -26.55 20.96
C ASP A 975 18.12 -26.13 19.79
N TYR A 976 18.19 -26.87 18.68
CA TYR A 976 17.41 -26.67 17.45
C TYR A 976 17.64 -25.30 16.80
N ASP A 977 18.85 -24.74 16.86
CA ASP A 977 19.20 -23.58 16.06
C ASP A 977 19.52 -24.05 14.62
N TRP A 978 18.90 -23.39 13.63
CA TRP A 978 19.15 -23.69 12.21
C TRP A 978 20.30 -22.86 11.67
N ILE A 979 20.23 -21.55 11.85
CA ILE A 979 21.28 -20.60 11.47
C ILE A 979 21.87 -19.97 12.73
N ASN A 980 23.01 -19.27 12.60
CA ASN A 980 23.68 -18.57 13.71
C ASN A 980 23.91 -19.49 14.93
N GLN A 981 24.34 -20.73 14.68
CA GLN A 981 24.43 -21.75 15.71
C GLN A 981 25.45 -21.39 16.79
N ARG A 982 25.10 -21.70 18.04
CA ARG A 982 25.96 -21.48 19.21
C ARG A 982 27.21 -22.35 19.16
N ASP A 983 28.34 -21.78 19.55
CA ASP A 983 29.54 -22.54 19.91
C ASP A 983 29.41 -23.09 21.34
N TYR A 984 29.38 -24.41 21.49
CA TYR A 984 29.28 -25.05 22.80
C TYR A 984 30.57 -24.96 23.63
N GLY A 985 31.70 -24.58 23.05
CA GLY A 985 32.91 -24.20 23.79
C GLY A 985 32.63 -23.06 24.78
N PHE A 986 31.68 -22.18 24.47
CA PHE A 986 31.22 -21.12 25.36
C PHE A 986 30.66 -21.65 26.70
N MET A 987 30.15 -22.89 26.74
CA MET A 987 29.58 -23.46 27.95
C MET A 987 30.64 -23.77 29.01
N GLN A 988 31.93 -23.82 28.66
CA GLN A 988 33.04 -24.04 29.57
C GLN A 988 33.35 -22.82 30.45
N TYR A 989 32.83 -21.64 30.08
CA TYR A 989 33.03 -20.41 30.84
C TYR A 989 32.09 -20.34 32.05
N LEU A 990 32.54 -19.65 33.10
CA LEU A 990 31.76 -19.39 34.31
C LEU A 990 30.44 -18.71 33.94
N ASP A 991 29.35 -19.23 34.50
CA ASP A 991 28.04 -18.62 34.33
C ASP A 991 28.01 -17.29 35.10
N ILE A 992 27.40 -16.25 34.52
CA ILE A 992 27.32 -14.96 35.22
C ILE A 992 26.57 -15.03 36.56
N ASN A 993 25.73 -16.05 36.77
CA ASN A 993 25.06 -16.32 38.05
C ASN A 993 25.98 -17.00 39.08
N GLU A 994 27.07 -17.63 38.63
CA GLU A 994 28.16 -18.13 39.48
C GLU A 994 29.11 -16.99 39.89
N ILE A 995 29.10 -15.88 39.17
CA ILE A 995 29.87 -14.67 39.50
C ILE A 995 29.07 -13.75 40.41
N PHE A 996 27.84 -13.41 40.01
CA PHE A 996 26.98 -12.49 40.75
C PHE A 996 25.91 -13.22 41.55
N GLU A 997 25.78 -12.87 42.82
CA GLU A 997 24.71 -13.37 43.70
C GLU A 997 23.33 -12.88 43.25
N CYS A 998 23.27 -11.67 42.69
CA CYS A 998 22.01 -11.05 42.30
C CYS A 998 22.14 -10.24 41.01
N LYS A 999 21.04 -10.16 40.26
CA LYS A 999 20.91 -9.38 39.01
C LYS A 999 19.52 -8.78 38.89
N SER A 1000 19.36 -7.71 38.12
CA SER A 1000 18.05 -7.08 37.86
C SER A 1000 17.94 -6.60 36.43
N LYS A 1001 16.71 -6.42 35.94
CA LYS A 1001 16.46 -5.60 34.75
C LYS A 1001 16.41 -4.12 35.11
N GLY A 1002 16.58 -3.26 34.12
CA GLY A 1002 16.26 -1.84 34.25
C GLY A 1002 14.77 -1.60 34.55
N ILE A 1003 14.43 -0.38 34.96
CA ILE A 1003 13.05 0.03 35.22
C ILE A 1003 12.25 -0.05 33.93
N GLN A 1004 11.07 -0.65 33.98
CA GLN A 1004 10.11 -0.62 32.88
C GLN A 1004 8.89 0.21 33.30
N VAL A 1005 8.76 1.37 32.66
CA VAL A 1005 7.61 2.27 32.82
C VAL A 1005 6.43 1.84 31.94
N ILE A 1006 5.26 2.41 32.23
CA ILE A 1006 4.04 2.21 31.42
C ILE A 1006 4.08 3.14 30.20
N SER A 1007 4.46 4.40 30.39
CA SER A 1007 4.51 5.41 29.34
C SER A 1007 5.74 6.30 29.48
N TYR A 1008 6.60 6.26 28.46
CA TYR A 1008 7.78 7.13 28.38
C TYR A 1008 7.39 8.61 28.37
N ASP A 1009 6.35 8.96 27.59
CA ASP A 1009 5.91 10.33 27.39
C ASP A 1009 5.43 11.03 28.68
N TRP A 1010 5.07 10.24 29.70
CA TRP A 1010 4.47 10.77 30.94
C TRP A 1010 5.33 10.60 32.15
N GLN A 1011 6.09 9.51 32.23
CA GLN A 1011 6.91 9.22 33.39
C GLN A 1011 8.31 9.80 33.26
N TYR A 1012 8.70 10.26 32.07
CA TYR A 1012 9.98 10.92 31.81
C TYR A 1012 9.81 12.31 31.22
N ASN A 1013 10.61 13.26 31.69
CA ASN A 1013 10.71 14.58 31.07
C ASN A 1013 12.03 15.27 31.46
N PHE A 1014 12.57 16.11 30.59
CA PHE A 1014 13.71 16.97 30.94
C PHE A 1014 13.31 18.08 31.93
N SER A 1015 12.05 18.51 31.91
CA SER A 1015 11.50 19.48 32.86
C SER A 1015 10.78 18.79 34.02
N LYS A 1016 11.28 19.00 35.25
CA LYS A 1016 10.62 18.51 36.48
C LYS A 1016 9.20 19.07 36.64
N THR A 1017 8.99 20.33 36.26
CA THR A 1017 7.69 21.01 36.36
C THR A 1017 6.67 20.36 35.42
N SER A 1018 7.02 20.21 34.14
CA SER A 1018 6.15 19.57 33.16
C SER A 1018 5.83 18.13 33.54
N LEU A 1019 6.83 17.37 34.01
CA LEU A 1019 6.62 16.00 34.50
C LEU A 1019 5.60 15.93 35.64
N LYS A 1020 5.73 16.83 36.63
CA LYS A 1020 4.84 16.88 37.79
C LYS A 1020 3.40 17.23 37.39
N GLU A 1021 3.23 18.19 36.49
CA GLU A 1021 1.91 18.59 35.97
C GLU A 1021 1.25 17.45 35.20
N THR A 1022 1.95 16.85 34.24
CA THR A 1022 1.44 15.72 33.45
C THR A 1022 1.06 14.54 34.35
N MET A 1023 1.93 14.15 35.29
CA MET A 1023 1.64 13.02 36.17
C MET A 1023 0.50 13.30 37.14
N ASN A 1024 0.37 14.52 37.67
CA ASN A 1024 -0.77 14.88 38.52
C ASN A 1024 -2.09 14.77 37.76
N GLN A 1025 -2.15 15.22 36.50
CA GLN A 1025 -3.33 15.08 35.66
C GLN A 1025 -3.65 13.60 35.37
N THR A 1026 -2.65 12.80 35.00
CA THR A 1026 -2.85 11.35 34.77
C THR A 1026 -3.29 10.62 36.03
N ILE A 1027 -2.77 11.00 37.21
CA ILE A 1027 -3.18 10.44 38.51
C ILE A 1027 -4.65 10.77 38.80
N ASP A 1028 -5.08 12.00 38.54
CA ASP A 1028 -6.48 12.40 38.72
C ASP A 1028 -7.40 11.59 37.82
N ILE A 1029 -7.05 11.44 36.54
CA ILE A 1029 -7.80 10.60 35.58
C ILE A 1029 -7.88 9.16 36.08
N TYR A 1030 -6.74 8.56 36.46
CA TYR A 1030 -6.68 7.19 36.97
C TYR A 1030 -7.56 6.99 38.22
N ASN A 1031 -7.46 7.89 39.20
CA ASN A 1031 -8.22 7.79 40.45
C ASN A 1031 -9.73 8.04 40.20
N ASN A 1032 -10.09 8.93 39.28
CA ASN A 1032 -11.46 9.17 38.90
C ASN A 1032 -12.07 7.96 38.19
N GLU A 1033 -11.34 7.30 37.28
CA GLU A 1033 -11.80 6.07 36.62
C GLU A 1033 -12.03 4.94 37.63
N ALA A 1034 -11.13 4.77 38.61
CA ALA A 1034 -11.27 3.77 39.68
C ALA A 1034 -12.55 3.98 40.53
N ASN A 1035 -12.99 5.22 40.68
CA ASN A 1035 -14.20 5.57 41.41
C ASN A 1035 -15.46 5.54 40.53
N ARG A 1036 -15.35 5.92 39.26
CA ARG A 1036 -16.46 6.04 38.30
C ARG A 1036 -17.05 4.68 37.94
N LEU A 1037 -16.21 3.66 37.78
CA LEU A 1037 -16.62 2.36 37.26
C LEU A 1037 -16.90 1.35 38.37
N HIS A 1038 -18.07 0.72 38.31
CA HIS A 1038 -18.50 -0.36 39.19
C HIS A 1038 -18.68 -1.66 38.39
N CYS A 1039 -17.56 -2.25 37.98
CA CYS A 1039 -17.53 -3.46 37.16
C CYS A 1039 -17.47 -4.73 38.02
N LYS A 1040 -18.07 -5.83 37.55
CA LYS A 1040 -18.08 -7.13 38.25
C LYS A 1040 -16.78 -7.89 38.11
N ASN A 1041 -16.06 -7.67 37.01
CA ASN A 1041 -14.78 -8.30 36.71
C ASN A 1041 -13.86 -7.32 35.98
N GLN A 1042 -12.58 -7.71 35.84
CA GLN A 1042 -11.57 -6.86 35.21
C GLN A 1042 -11.82 -6.67 33.70
N GLU A 1043 -12.39 -7.64 33.00
CA GLU A 1043 -12.65 -7.54 31.56
C GLU A 1043 -13.71 -6.46 31.25
N GLU A 1044 -14.78 -6.43 32.03
CA GLU A 1044 -15.80 -5.38 31.97
C GLU A 1044 -15.20 -4.00 32.26
N PHE A 1045 -14.28 -3.91 33.23
CA PHE A 1045 -13.55 -2.68 33.52
C PHE A 1045 -12.68 -2.24 32.35
N GLU A 1046 -11.92 -3.18 31.76
CA GLU A 1046 -11.06 -2.91 30.61
C GLU A 1046 -11.87 -2.36 29.44
N ILE A 1047 -13.09 -2.87 29.18
CA ILE A 1047 -13.97 -2.39 28.11
C ILE A 1047 -14.46 -0.97 28.38
N GLN A 1048 -14.86 -0.66 29.63
CA GLN A 1048 -15.50 0.63 30.00
C GLN A 1048 -14.52 1.75 30.36
N ALA A 1049 -13.25 1.43 30.63
CA ALA A 1049 -12.22 2.40 30.96
C ALA A 1049 -11.92 3.35 29.78
N ILE A 1050 -11.58 4.61 30.10
CA ILE A 1050 -11.19 5.62 29.09
C ILE A 1050 -10.10 5.07 28.16
N LYS A 1051 -10.32 5.22 26.85
CA LYS A 1051 -9.40 4.73 25.80
C LYS A 1051 -8.49 5.79 25.19
N ASP A 1052 -8.71 7.07 25.51
CA ASP A 1052 -7.91 8.17 24.98
C ASP A 1052 -6.45 8.08 25.46
N THR A 1053 -5.56 7.71 24.54
CA THR A 1053 -4.12 7.55 24.79
C THR A 1053 -3.41 8.85 25.11
N LYS A 1054 -4.04 10.02 24.91
CA LYS A 1054 -3.50 11.32 25.36
C LYS A 1054 -3.76 11.57 26.85
N GLN A 1055 -4.74 10.87 27.43
CA GLN A 1055 -5.15 11.01 28.82
C GLN A 1055 -4.58 9.92 29.72
N ILE A 1056 -4.82 8.65 29.37
CA ILE A 1056 -4.30 7.48 30.10
C ILE A 1056 -3.86 6.34 29.15
N ARG A 1057 -2.66 5.77 29.37
CA ARG A 1057 -2.08 4.65 28.63
C ARG A 1057 -2.10 3.47 29.58
N TRP A 1058 -2.97 2.54 29.27
CA TRP A 1058 -3.21 1.37 30.07
C TRP A 1058 -2.24 0.24 29.71
N ASN A 1059 -2.03 -0.64 30.68
CA ASN A 1059 -1.52 -1.98 30.46
C ASN A 1059 -2.23 -2.93 31.44
N SER A 1060 -1.94 -4.23 31.33
CA SER A 1060 -2.57 -5.25 32.18
C SER A 1060 -2.41 -4.98 33.69
N SER A 1061 -1.24 -4.45 34.11
CA SER A 1061 -0.99 -4.14 35.52
C SER A 1061 -1.79 -2.92 36.00
N LEU A 1062 -1.86 -1.86 35.19
CA LEU A 1062 -2.58 -0.64 35.56
C LEU A 1062 -4.09 -0.88 35.59
N TYR A 1063 -4.62 -1.65 34.64
CA TYR A 1063 -6.01 -2.09 34.67
C TYR A 1063 -6.33 -2.86 35.95
N SER A 1064 -5.49 -3.84 36.31
CA SER A 1064 -5.71 -4.62 37.53
C SER A 1064 -5.64 -3.77 38.80
N LYS A 1065 -4.66 -2.85 38.91
CA LYS A 1065 -4.54 -1.93 40.06
C LYS A 1065 -5.75 -0.99 40.15
N CYS A 1066 -6.22 -0.45 39.02
CA CYS A 1066 -7.36 0.47 38.97
C CYS A 1066 -8.67 -0.24 39.31
N PHE A 1067 -8.91 -1.42 38.73
CA PHE A 1067 -10.06 -2.27 39.02
C PHE A 1067 -10.13 -2.64 40.52
N ARG A 1068 -8.97 -2.92 41.15
CA ARG A 1068 -8.84 -3.16 42.60
C ARG A 1068 -8.94 -1.89 43.45
N LYS A 1069 -9.21 -0.73 42.85
CA LYS A 1069 -9.34 0.58 43.51
C LYS A 1069 -8.10 1.01 44.31
N ILE A 1070 -6.92 0.57 43.88
CA ILE A 1070 -5.66 0.99 44.49
C ILE A 1070 -5.37 2.43 44.04
N LYS A 1071 -5.46 3.40 44.95
CA LYS A 1071 -5.27 4.83 44.64
C LYS A 1071 -3.80 5.16 44.37
N ALA A 1072 -3.57 6.00 43.37
CA ALA A 1072 -2.26 6.60 43.11
C ALA A 1072 -2.09 7.90 43.90
N GLN A 1073 -0.91 8.09 44.51
CA GLN A 1073 -0.57 9.28 45.28
C GLN A 1073 0.18 10.32 44.44
N LYS A 1074 -0.13 11.62 44.63
CA LYS A 1074 0.57 12.74 43.96
C LYS A 1074 1.90 13.12 44.61
N SER A 1075 2.14 12.71 45.84
CA SER A 1075 3.35 13.00 46.62
C SER A 1075 4.57 12.15 46.24
N SER A 1076 4.59 11.56 45.05
CA SER A 1076 5.71 10.71 44.62
C SER A 1076 6.96 11.54 44.32
N GLU A 1077 8.12 10.93 44.60
CA GLU A 1077 9.43 11.55 44.40
C GLU A 1077 9.76 11.62 42.89
N ILE A 1078 10.38 12.73 42.48
CA ILE A 1078 10.99 12.87 41.15
C ILE A 1078 12.49 12.65 41.29
N ILE A 1079 12.99 11.58 40.69
CA ILE A 1079 14.41 11.21 40.73
C ILE A 1079 15.04 11.31 39.35
N GLU A 1080 16.36 11.52 39.28
CA GLU A 1080 17.10 11.50 38.02
C GLU A 1080 17.54 10.07 37.70
N ILE A 1081 17.28 9.63 36.47
CA ILE A 1081 17.73 8.32 35.97
C ILE A 1081 18.43 8.46 34.64
N GLN A 1082 19.14 7.41 34.20
CA GLN A 1082 19.65 7.33 32.83
C GLN A 1082 18.68 6.56 31.92
N ILE A 1083 18.17 7.25 30.90
CA ILE A 1083 17.23 6.65 29.95
C ILE A 1083 17.93 6.00 28.77
N ARG A 1084 19.04 6.56 28.31
CA ARG A 1084 19.87 6.08 27.18
C ARG A 1084 21.34 6.33 27.53
N PRO A 1085 22.32 5.75 26.79
CA PRO A 1085 23.72 5.93 27.12
C PRO A 1085 24.05 7.42 27.17
N PHE A 1086 24.69 7.84 28.26
CA PHE A 1086 25.10 9.22 28.49
C PHE A 1086 23.96 10.25 28.54
N SER A 1087 22.70 9.81 28.68
CA SER A 1087 21.51 10.66 28.66
C SER A 1087 20.70 10.52 29.95
N LYS A 1088 20.67 11.59 30.75
CA LYS A 1088 19.90 11.66 32.00
C LYS A 1088 18.53 12.29 31.77
N ILE A 1089 17.53 11.87 32.53
CA ILE A 1089 16.17 12.42 32.49
C ILE A 1089 15.51 12.36 33.87
N ASN A 1090 14.55 13.25 34.13
CA ASN A 1090 13.76 13.16 35.35
C ASN A 1090 12.70 12.07 35.20
N PHE A 1091 12.49 11.30 36.26
CA PHE A 1091 11.57 10.19 36.34
C PHE A 1091 10.61 10.36 37.53
N PHE A 1092 9.32 10.17 37.30
CA PHE A 1092 8.31 10.22 38.34
C PHE A 1092 8.15 8.84 39.00
N ASN A 1093 8.77 8.67 40.17
CA ASN A 1093 8.89 7.39 40.85
C ASN A 1093 7.60 7.01 41.63
N ASN A 1094 6.55 6.66 40.89
CA ASN A 1094 5.28 6.21 41.45
C ASN A 1094 5.07 4.70 41.23
N PRO A 1095 4.97 3.88 42.31
CA PRO A 1095 4.79 2.42 42.20
C PRO A 1095 3.57 1.95 41.40
N ILE A 1096 2.52 2.76 41.30
CA ILE A 1096 1.33 2.43 40.50
C ILE A 1096 1.67 2.43 39.02
N PHE A 1097 2.43 3.42 38.56
CA PHE A 1097 2.77 3.62 37.16
C PHE A 1097 4.06 2.89 36.73
N ILE A 1098 4.67 2.09 37.58
CA ILE A 1098 5.82 1.26 37.23
C ILE A 1098 5.33 -0.14 36.85
N HIS A 1099 5.68 -0.60 35.65
CA HIS A 1099 5.37 -1.96 35.21
C HIS A 1099 6.36 -2.98 35.79
N ARG A 1100 7.67 -2.65 35.81
CA ARG A 1100 8.69 -3.41 36.54
C ARG A 1100 9.66 -2.45 37.23
N LYS A 1101 9.80 -2.59 38.55
CA LYS A 1101 10.56 -1.66 39.40
C LYS A 1101 12.06 -1.95 39.48
N GLY A 1102 12.51 -3.09 38.96
CA GLY A 1102 13.85 -3.60 39.22
C GLY A 1102 13.98 -4.16 40.64
N ASN A 1103 15.19 -4.54 41.05
CA ASN A 1103 15.45 -5.07 42.39
C ASN A 1103 15.71 -3.93 43.38
N GLU A 1104 14.79 -3.75 44.34
CA GLU A 1104 14.85 -2.68 45.35
C GLU A 1104 16.06 -2.81 46.29
N LYS A 1105 16.63 -4.02 46.42
CA LYS A 1105 17.83 -4.26 47.23
C LYS A 1105 19.07 -3.56 46.69
N PHE A 1106 19.06 -3.01 45.49
CA PHE A 1106 20.28 -2.48 44.87
C PHE A 1106 20.53 -1.01 45.18
N MET A 1107 19.50 -0.20 45.40
CA MET A 1107 19.61 1.22 45.77
C MET A 1107 18.48 1.64 46.71
N PRO A 1108 18.42 1.13 47.95
CA PRO A 1108 17.47 1.65 48.93
C PRO A 1108 17.77 3.13 49.21
N GLN A 1109 16.72 3.96 49.30
CA GLN A 1109 16.80 5.39 49.64
C GLN A 1109 17.89 6.17 48.88
N ASN A 1110 18.05 5.93 47.58
CA ASN A 1110 19.03 6.61 46.71
C ASN A 1110 20.51 6.40 47.08
N GLN A 1111 20.85 5.33 47.82
CA GLN A 1111 22.25 4.96 48.07
C GLN A 1111 23.03 4.73 46.78
N LYS A 1112 24.27 5.27 46.71
CA LYS A 1112 25.14 5.10 45.55
C LYS A 1112 25.57 3.64 45.42
N ASN A 1113 25.35 3.07 44.24
CA ASN A 1113 25.84 1.75 43.86
C ASN A 1113 26.45 1.84 42.45
N ILE A 1114 27.21 0.84 42.04
CA ILE A 1114 27.82 0.74 40.71
C ILE A 1114 27.24 -0.49 40.04
N PHE A 1115 26.86 -0.35 38.78
CA PHE A 1115 26.28 -1.42 37.98
C PHE A 1115 27.03 -1.57 36.68
N ILE A 1116 27.24 -2.81 36.28
CA ILE A 1116 27.56 -3.16 34.90
C ILE A 1116 26.25 -3.48 34.20
N PHE A 1117 25.93 -2.70 33.17
CA PHE A 1117 24.75 -2.88 32.35
C PHE A 1117 25.12 -3.53 31.03
N THR A 1118 24.46 -4.62 30.69
CA THR A 1118 24.67 -5.34 29.43
C THR A 1118 23.40 -5.38 28.59
N THR A 1119 23.55 -5.42 27.27
CA THR A 1119 22.44 -5.74 26.36
C THR A 1119 21.92 -7.15 26.62
N ASN A 1120 20.60 -7.31 26.74
CA ASN A 1120 19.96 -8.61 26.79
C ASN A 1120 19.16 -8.80 25.48
N GLN A 1121 19.26 -9.96 24.85
CA GLN A 1121 18.52 -10.28 23.61
C GLN A 1121 18.83 -9.34 22.41
N ALA A 1122 20.02 -8.74 22.36
CA ALA A 1122 20.48 -7.93 21.24
C ALA A 1122 21.37 -8.74 20.27
N LYS A 1123 21.36 -8.38 18.98
CA LYS A 1123 22.25 -9.00 17.98
C LYS A 1123 23.72 -8.64 18.18
N ASN A 1124 24.00 -7.44 18.70
CA ASN A 1124 25.35 -7.02 19.10
C ASN A 1124 25.40 -6.89 20.61
N PHE A 1125 26.47 -7.40 21.21
CA PHE A 1125 26.74 -7.23 22.62
C PHE A 1125 27.29 -5.83 22.88
N SER A 1126 26.74 -5.15 23.88
CA SER A 1126 27.31 -3.92 24.42
C SER A 1126 27.24 -3.96 25.96
N SER A 1127 28.21 -3.32 26.60
CA SER A 1127 28.24 -3.14 28.05
C SER A 1127 28.56 -1.68 28.39
N LEU A 1128 27.98 -1.17 29.48
CA LEU A 1128 28.23 0.18 29.99
C LEU A 1128 28.10 0.20 31.52
N ILE A 1129 29.11 0.77 32.19
CA ILE A 1129 29.07 0.98 33.63
C ILE A 1129 28.26 2.24 33.96
N SER A 1130 27.47 2.21 35.03
CA SER A 1130 26.79 3.40 35.55
C SER A 1130 26.49 3.28 37.04
N ASN A 1131 26.42 4.43 37.70
CA ASN A 1131 26.02 4.56 39.10
C ASN A 1131 24.57 5.08 39.26
N TYR A 1132 23.82 5.15 38.16
CA TYR A 1132 22.41 5.55 38.14
C TYR A 1132 21.49 4.35 38.00
N ILE A 1133 20.27 4.52 38.48
CA ILE A 1133 19.14 3.70 38.04
C ILE A 1133 18.93 3.95 36.54
N VAL A 1134 18.61 2.89 35.79
CA VAL A 1134 18.44 2.96 34.34
C VAL A 1134 17.07 2.48 33.89
N ASP A 1135 16.63 3.00 32.75
CA ASP A 1135 15.50 2.47 31.98
C ASP A 1135 15.85 1.10 31.36
N ILE A 1136 14.86 0.24 31.16
CA ILE A 1136 15.04 -1.08 30.55
C ILE A 1136 15.60 -1.00 29.12
N GLU A 1137 15.38 0.10 28.40
CA GLU A 1137 15.93 0.36 27.07
C GLU A 1137 17.16 1.27 27.10
N PHE A 1138 17.85 1.38 28.24
CA PHE A 1138 19.14 2.11 28.33
C PHE A 1138 20.17 1.61 27.32
N LEU A 1139 20.25 0.29 27.10
CA LEU A 1139 20.95 -0.30 25.96
C LEU A 1139 19.92 -1.03 25.07
N THR A 1140 19.66 -2.30 25.35
CA THR A 1140 18.56 -3.08 24.75
C THR A 1140 18.15 -4.11 25.78
N LYS A 1141 16.92 -4.00 26.29
CA LYS A 1141 16.38 -4.87 27.36
C LYS A 1141 17.35 -5.13 28.51
N VAL A 1142 18.03 -4.08 28.97
CA VAL A 1142 19.24 -4.13 29.77
C VAL A 1142 19.17 -5.07 30.97
N GLN A 1143 20.25 -5.82 31.19
CA GLN A 1143 20.50 -6.60 32.40
C GLN A 1143 21.55 -5.87 33.24
N ALA A 1144 21.26 -5.71 34.52
CA ALA A 1144 22.07 -5.01 35.51
C ALA A 1144 22.74 -6.00 36.45
N PHE A 1145 24.05 -5.86 36.60
CA PHE A 1145 24.88 -6.59 37.54
C PHE A 1145 25.45 -5.60 38.56
N PRO A 1146 24.94 -5.58 39.80
CA PRO A 1146 25.37 -4.65 40.82
C PRO A 1146 26.73 -5.03 41.39
N LEU A 1147 27.46 -4.05 41.92
CA LEU A 1147 28.62 -4.29 42.76
C LEU A 1147 28.22 -4.67 44.20
N TYR A 1148 27.17 -4.05 44.71
CA TYR A 1148 26.65 -4.30 46.06
C TYR A 1148 25.15 -4.60 46.06
N TYR A 1149 24.67 -5.31 47.07
CA TYR A 1149 23.25 -5.33 47.42
C TYR A 1149 23.05 -5.05 48.90
N TYR A 1150 21.84 -4.63 49.25
CA TYR A 1150 21.49 -4.18 50.58
C TYR A 1150 20.36 -5.05 51.15
N GLU A 1151 20.55 -5.53 52.37
CA GLU A 1151 19.54 -6.30 53.10
C GLU A 1151 18.98 -5.49 54.26
N LYS A 1152 17.66 -5.44 54.37
CA LYS A 1152 17.00 -4.81 55.52
C LYS A 1152 17.18 -5.67 56.77
N ILE A 1153 17.68 -5.08 57.85
CA ILE A 1153 17.75 -5.69 59.18
C ILE A 1153 16.50 -5.24 59.94
N GLU A 1154 15.72 -6.21 60.43
CA GLU A 1154 14.60 -5.94 61.33
C GLU A 1154 15.14 -5.76 62.75
N SER A 1155 14.74 -4.70 63.44
CA SER A 1155 15.10 -4.47 64.84
C SER A 1155 14.36 -5.47 65.74
N GLN A 1156 15.05 -6.53 66.18
CA GLN A 1156 14.61 -7.36 67.30
C GLN A 1156 15.57 -7.21 68.49
N ASP A 1157 14.96 -6.86 69.63
CA ASP A 1157 15.38 -7.03 71.03
C ASP A 1157 16.80 -6.60 71.45
N THR A 1158 16.92 -5.34 71.87
CA THR A 1158 17.91 -4.92 72.86
C THR A 1158 17.26 -4.80 74.25
N GLN A 1159 17.28 -5.88 75.03
CA GLN A 1159 17.41 -5.80 76.48
C GLN A 1159 18.68 -6.54 76.90
N GLY A 1160 19.59 -5.80 77.53
CA GLY A 1160 20.71 -6.33 78.32
C GLY A 1160 22.01 -6.58 77.55
N GLU A 1161 22.94 -5.63 77.56
CA GLU A 1161 24.07 -5.64 78.50
C GLU A 1161 25.08 -4.53 78.14
N GLN A 1162 25.46 -3.76 79.17
CA GLN A 1162 26.49 -2.74 79.13
C GLN A 1162 27.89 -3.37 79.21
N SER A 1163 28.80 -2.78 78.43
CA SER A 1163 30.24 -2.64 78.66
C SER A 1163 31.08 -3.89 78.92
N VAL A 1164 31.89 -4.27 77.93
CA VAL A 1164 33.33 -4.52 78.14
C VAL A 1164 34.10 -3.86 76.98
N MET A 1165 34.91 -2.87 77.32
CA MET A 1165 36.01 -2.43 76.46
C MET A 1165 37.10 -3.50 76.58
N ASP A 1166 37.31 -4.29 75.54
CA ASP A 1166 38.53 -5.06 75.37
C ASP A 1166 39.28 -4.54 74.14
N THR A 1167 40.37 -3.86 74.45
CA THR A 1167 41.50 -3.62 73.55
C THR A 1167 42.19 -4.95 73.32
N ASP A 1168 42.02 -5.56 72.14
CA ASP A 1168 43.11 -6.13 71.32
C ASP A 1168 42.59 -6.97 70.14
N ASN A 1169 43.24 -6.75 68.99
CA ASN A 1169 43.32 -7.54 67.76
C ASN A 1169 42.66 -6.98 66.48
N ASN A 1170 43.57 -6.63 65.57
CA ASN A 1170 43.39 -6.32 64.15
C ASN A 1170 42.59 -7.40 63.42
N THR A 1171 41.29 -7.15 63.20
CA THR A 1171 40.56 -7.55 61.99
C THR A 1171 39.29 -6.71 61.89
N LEU A 1172 39.38 -5.52 61.29
CA LEU A 1172 38.21 -4.74 60.93
C LEU A 1172 37.50 -5.42 59.74
N SER A 1173 36.52 -6.26 60.02
CA SER A 1173 35.45 -6.54 59.06
C SER A 1173 34.63 -5.26 58.91
N GLU A 1174 34.87 -4.48 57.84
CA GLU A 1174 34.11 -3.28 57.50
C GLU A 1174 32.67 -3.62 57.08
N ALA A 1175 31.83 -4.03 58.03
CA ALA A 1175 30.38 -3.98 57.88
C ALA A 1175 29.94 -2.53 58.08
N HIS A 1176 29.76 -1.79 56.98
CA HIS A 1176 29.13 -0.46 57.03
C HIS A 1176 27.62 -0.62 57.26
N THR A 1177 27.21 -0.47 58.51
CA THR A 1177 25.83 -0.16 58.90
C THR A 1177 25.59 1.33 58.62
N ILE A 1178 24.59 1.67 57.82
CA ILE A 1178 24.26 3.07 57.51
C ILE A 1178 23.02 3.46 58.30
N ASP A 1179 23.13 4.50 59.10
CA ASP A 1179 22.07 5.04 59.95
C ASP A 1179 21.35 6.19 59.25
N PHE A 1180 20.01 6.20 59.29
CA PHE A 1180 19.18 7.27 58.73
C PHE A 1180 18.05 7.58 59.73
N ASP A 1181 18.02 8.83 60.20
CA ASP A 1181 17.11 9.31 61.26
C ASP A 1181 15.62 9.06 60.98
N ASP A 1182 14.91 8.74 62.07
CA ASP A 1182 13.45 8.72 62.32
C ASP A 1182 12.53 7.93 61.35
N ASN A 1183 12.86 6.65 61.12
CA ASN A 1183 11.93 5.49 61.18
C ASN A 1183 12.70 4.23 60.73
N VAL A 1184 13.19 3.49 61.71
CA VAL A 1184 14.36 2.61 61.60
C VAL A 1184 14.14 1.38 60.70
N ALA A 1185 14.66 1.46 59.48
CA ALA A 1185 14.96 0.31 58.63
C ALA A 1185 16.47 0.30 58.38
N TYR A 1186 17.22 -0.50 59.13
CA TYR A 1186 18.67 -0.64 58.91
C TYR A 1186 18.93 -1.45 57.65
N TYR A 1187 19.95 -1.07 56.86
CA TYR A 1187 20.38 -1.85 55.70
C TYR A 1187 21.84 -2.26 55.84
N LYS A 1188 22.12 -3.56 55.70
CA LYS A 1188 23.47 -4.11 55.62
C LYS A 1188 23.91 -4.17 54.15
N ARG A 1189 25.01 -3.49 53.80
CA ARG A 1189 25.66 -3.63 52.49
C ARG A 1189 26.42 -4.95 52.40
N LYS A 1190 26.21 -5.70 51.32
CA LYS A 1190 26.95 -6.93 50.99
C LYS A 1190 27.55 -6.81 49.58
N ASP A 1191 28.69 -7.46 49.37
CA ASP A 1191 29.27 -7.62 48.04
C ASP A 1191 28.37 -8.53 47.19
N ALA A 1192 28.07 -8.12 45.96
CA ALA A 1192 27.24 -8.90 45.04
C ALA A 1192 28.04 -9.92 44.23
N ILE A 1193 29.37 -9.86 44.26
CA ILE A 1193 30.27 -10.83 43.63
C ILE A 1193 30.52 -11.95 44.63
N ARG A 1194 30.37 -13.21 44.21
CA ARG A 1194 30.58 -14.39 45.05
C ARG A 1194 32.07 -14.60 45.31
N ASP A 1195 32.43 -14.90 46.56
CA ASP A 1195 33.82 -15.15 46.98
C ASP A 1195 34.46 -16.33 46.23
N GLU A 1196 33.68 -17.36 45.90
CA GLU A 1196 34.13 -18.53 45.13
C GLU A 1196 34.58 -18.16 43.71
N ALA A 1197 33.89 -17.23 43.06
CA ALA A 1197 34.27 -16.71 41.74
C ALA A 1197 35.51 -15.83 41.83
N LEU A 1198 35.59 -14.99 42.86
CA LEU A 1198 36.74 -14.15 43.16
C LEU A 1198 38.01 -14.99 43.38
N ALA A 1199 37.92 -16.08 44.15
CA ALA A 1199 39.03 -17.00 44.39
C ALA A 1199 39.50 -17.72 43.11
N LYS A 1200 38.58 -18.26 42.32
CA LYS A 1200 38.89 -18.91 41.03
C LYS A 1200 39.57 -17.95 40.05
N PHE A 1201 39.13 -16.70 40.01
CA PHE A 1201 39.77 -15.69 39.17
C PHE A 1201 41.18 -15.37 39.66
N GLN A 1202 41.37 -15.14 40.96
CA GLN A 1202 42.69 -14.82 41.55
C GLN A 1202 43.72 -15.94 41.33
N GLU A 1203 43.30 -17.20 41.39
CA GLU A 1203 44.13 -18.37 41.09
C GLU A 1203 44.64 -18.37 39.64
N VAL A 1204 43.76 -18.06 38.68
CA VAL A 1204 44.10 -17.98 37.25
C VAL A 1204 44.92 -16.73 36.92
N TYR A 1205 44.61 -15.60 37.57
CA TYR A 1205 45.23 -14.30 37.30
C TYR A 1205 46.69 -14.22 37.80
N SER A 1206 47.00 -14.91 38.89
CA SER A 1206 48.36 -14.99 39.44
C SER A 1206 49.31 -15.79 38.55
N THR A 1207 48.84 -16.87 37.93
CA THR A 1207 49.64 -17.71 37.02
C THR A 1207 49.88 -17.07 35.64
N PHE A 1208 48.97 -16.21 35.17
CA PHE A 1208 49.05 -15.61 33.84
C PHE A 1208 50.24 -14.63 33.68
N TRP A 1209 50.50 -13.78 34.68
CA TRP A 1209 51.57 -12.77 34.64
C TRP A 1209 52.97 -13.37 34.81
N GLU A 1210 53.10 -14.45 35.57
CA GLU A 1210 54.35 -15.20 35.69
C GLU A 1210 54.79 -15.81 34.35
N GLN A 1211 53.84 -16.16 33.48
CA GLN A 1211 54.11 -16.84 32.22
C GLN A 1211 54.23 -15.89 31.01
N ASN A 1212 53.83 -14.62 31.13
CA ASN A 1212 53.64 -13.72 29.98
C ASN A 1212 54.08 -12.25 30.21
N PRO A 1213 55.35 -11.98 30.58
CA PRO A 1213 55.83 -10.63 30.90
C PRO A 1213 55.84 -9.65 29.71
N GLN A 1214 55.86 -10.15 28.47
CA GLN A 1214 55.89 -9.33 27.24
C GLN A 1214 54.57 -8.60 26.91
N PHE A 1215 53.48 -8.86 27.63
CA PHE A 1215 52.15 -8.31 27.28
C PHE A 1215 51.77 -7.01 28.00
N ALA A 1216 52.65 -6.44 28.83
CA ALA A 1216 52.40 -5.22 29.60
C ALA A 1216 52.13 -3.95 28.76
N ASN A 1217 52.48 -3.92 27.47
CA ASN A 1217 52.30 -2.75 26.59
C ASN A 1217 51.91 -3.18 25.17
N LYS A 1218 50.61 -3.13 24.81
CA LYS A 1218 50.08 -2.91 23.44
C LYS A 1218 48.57 -3.20 23.38
N SER A 1219 47.82 -2.28 22.80
CA SER A 1219 46.36 -2.28 22.70
C SER A 1219 45.87 -2.57 21.27
N SER A 1220 45.08 -3.63 21.07
CA SER A 1220 43.95 -3.68 20.11
C SER A 1220 43.26 -5.08 20.01
N CYS A 1221 41.95 -5.03 19.70
CA CYS A 1221 41.08 -6.00 18.98
C CYS A 1221 40.03 -6.87 19.73
N GLU A 1222 38.76 -6.57 19.37
CA GLU A 1222 37.57 -7.37 18.95
C GLU A 1222 36.99 -8.57 19.75
N VAL A 1223 35.65 -8.56 19.98
CA VAL A 1223 34.83 -9.71 20.42
C VAL A 1223 33.41 -9.71 19.79
N TYR A 1224 32.93 -10.90 19.38
CA TYR A 1224 31.64 -11.24 18.76
C TYR A 1224 30.49 -11.52 19.78
N PRO A 1225 29.21 -11.56 19.35
CA PRO A 1225 28.06 -11.33 20.22
C PRO A 1225 27.28 -12.59 20.63
N HIS A 1226 27.46 -13.04 21.87
CA HIS A 1226 26.46 -13.75 22.71
C HIS A 1226 27.03 -13.78 24.12
N CYS A 1227 26.49 -13.00 25.07
CA CYS A 1227 27.18 -12.81 26.36
C CYS A 1227 26.22 -13.00 27.55
N ASP A 1228 26.30 -14.17 28.18
CA ASP A 1228 25.92 -14.46 29.57
C ASP A 1228 27.08 -15.19 30.32
N LYS A 1229 28.28 -15.26 29.73
CA LYS A 1229 29.47 -15.92 30.31
C LYS A 1229 30.75 -15.18 29.90
N ILE A 1230 31.77 -15.21 30.76
CA ILE A 1230 33.05 -14.49 30.56
C ILE A 1230 34.20 -15.50 30.54
N LYS A 1231 35.05 -15.41 29.51
CA LYS A 1231 36.23 -16.26 29.29
C LYS A 1231 37.39 -15.76 30.16
N SER A 1232 37.91 -16.59 31.06
CA SER A 1232 39.01 -16.22 31.97
C SER A 1232 40.41 -16.27 31.34
N HIS A 1233 40.55 -16.55 30.03
CA HIS A 1233 41.85 -16.94 29.43
C HIS A 1233 42.21 -16.27 28.09
N ASP A 1234 41.51 -15.23 27.63
CA ASP A 1234 41.93 -14.52 26.40
C ASP A 1234 42.69 -13.22 26.71
N SER A 1235 44.00 -13.22 26.42
CA SER A 1235 44.92 -12.09 26.57
C SER A 1235 44.38 -10.80 25.91
N ALA A 1236 43.62 -10.94 24.81
CA ALA A 1236 42.99 -9.82 24.10
C ALA A 1236 41.78 -9.23 24.85
N THR A 1237 40.95 -10.07 25.48
CA THR A 1237 39.76 -9.63 26.24
C THR A 1237 40.14 -9.00 27.57
N LEU A 1238 41.15 -9.54 28.25
CA LEU A 1238 41.72 -8.93 29.46
C LEU A 1238 42.43 -7.60 29.15
N LYS A 1239 43.10 -7.46 28.00
CA LYS A 1239 43.62 -6.17 27.50
C LYS A 1239 42.52 -5.16 27.16
N ALA A 1240 41.40 -5.61 26.60
CA ALA A 1240 40.27 -4.76 26.29
C ALA A 1240 39.60 -4.22 27.57
N LEU A 1241 39.47 -5.06 28.61
CA LEU A 1241 38.93 -4.67 29.92
C LEU A 1241 39.93 -3.83 30.75
N SER A 1242 41.23 -4.15 30.72
CA SER A 1242 42.28 -3.41 31.44
C SER A 1242 42.50 -2.00 30.87
N GLY A 1243 42.40 -1.85 29.54
CA GLY A 1243 42.46 -0.54 28.88
C GLY A 1243 41.17 0.27 29.02
N TRP A 1244 40.02 -0.37 29.17
CA TRP A 1244 38.73 0.33 29.35
C TRP A 1244 38.50 0.85 30.77
N GLY A 1245 38.99 0.16 31.80
CA GLY A 1245 38.76 0.51 33.20
C GLY A 1245 39.59 1.69 33.72
N ILE A 1246 40.79 1.90 33.17
CA ILE A 1246 41.75 2.89 33.69
C ILE A 1246 41.49 4.30 33.13
N ASP A 1247 41.14 4.45 31.84
CA ASP A 1247 40.98 5.77 31.20
C ASP A 1247 39.54 6.34 31.18
N LYS A 1248 38.48 5.52 31.32
CA LYS A 1248 37.08 5.98 31.16
C LYS A 1248 36.20 5.97 32.41
N GLY A 1249 36.61 5.33 33.50
CA GLY A 1249 35.88 5.42 34.78
C GLY A 1249 35.75 6.86 35.28
N GLU A 1250 36.78 7.67 35.07
CA GLU A 1250 36.79 9.10 35.38
C GLU A 1250 36.11 9.94 34.28
N GLY A 1251 36.37 9.66 33.00
CA GLY A 1251 35.79 10.41 31.87
C GLY A 1251 34.27 10.25 31.69
N ALA A 1252 33.67 9.15 32.17
CA ALA A 1252 32.22 8.94 32.10
C ALA A 1252 31.44 9.62 33.24
N THR A 1253 32.12 10.18 34.25
CA THR A 1253 31.48 10.73 35.46
C THR A 1253 31.65 12.24 35.65
N SER A 1254 32.55 12.93 34.92
CA SER A 1254 32.68 14.40 34.90
C SER A 1254 33.47 14.91 33.68
N PRO A 1255 33.10 16.01 33.00
CA PRO A 1255 33.88 16.58 31.90
C PRO A 1255 35.02 17.53 32.32
N ASN A 1256 35.15 17.92 33.60
CA ASN A 1256 36.03 19.03 34.01
C ASN A 1256 36.79 18.77 35.32
N SER A 1257 37.79 17.89 35.29
CA SER A 1257 38.88 17.91 36.29
C SER A 1257 40.10 17.16 35.78
N SER A 1258 41.26 17.83 35.79
CA SER A 1258 42.58 17.24 35.55
C SER A 1258 42.89 16.16 36.60
N PRO A 1259 43.57 15.06 36.23
CA PRO A 1259 43.80 13.95 37.15
C PRO A 1259 44.97 14.26 38.11
N SER A 1260 44.68 14.20 39.41
CA SER A 1260 45.70 14.05 40.45
C SER A 1260 46.00 12.56 40.63
N PRO A 1261 47.25 12.13 40.86
CA PRO A 1261 47.55 10.72 41.10
C PRO A 1261 46.86 10.25 42.40
N LEU A 1262 45.90 9.35 42.26
CA LEU A 1262 45.16 8.74 43.37
C LEU A 1262 46.08 7.80 44.17
N SER A 1263 46.07 7.93 45.49
CA SER A 1263 46.72 7.00 46.41
C SER A 1263 46.08 5.60 46.34
N GLU A 1264 46.88 4.56 46.55
CA GLU A 1264 46.54 3.13 46.40
C GLU A 1264 45.31 2.64 47.19
N ASN A 1265 44.77 3.45 48.12
CA ASN A 1265 43.69 3.09 49.04
C ASN A 1265 42.29 3.62 48.68
N THR A 1266 42.09 4.19 47.49
CA THR A 1266 40.76 4.71 47.11
C THR A 1266 39.79 3.62 46.67
N ILE A 1267 38.49 3.82 46.93
CA ILE A 1267 37.39 2.91 46.55
C ILE A 1267 37.45 2.55 45.06
N ILE A 1268 37.92 3.47 44.21
CA ILE A 1268 38.12 3.28 42.77
C ILE A 1268 39.20 2.21 42.50
N SER A 1269 40.30 2.16 43.26
CA SER A 1269 41.32 1.09 43.17
C SER A 1269 40.76 -0.28 43.57
N LYS A 1270 39.93 -0.35 44.63
CA LYS A 1270 39.22 -1.59 45.03
C LYS A 1270 38.19 -2.02 44.00
N VAL A 1271 37.48 -1.08 43.38
CA VAL A 1271 36.50 -1.31 42.30
C VAL A 1271 37.20 -1.76 41.02
N ILE A 1272 38.35 -1.19 40.65
CA ILE A 1272 39.13 -1.62 39.48
C ILE A 1272 39.69 -3.04 39.69
N LYS A 1273 40.18 -3.37 40.90
CA LYS A 1273 40.62 -4.74 41.23
C LYS A 1273 39.48 -5.76 41.26
N LYS A 1274 38.29 -5.39 41.75
CA LYS A 1274 37.09 -6.26 41.75
C LYS A 1274 36.38 -6.31 40.39
N ALA A 1275 36.42 -5.24 39.60
CA ALA A 1275 35.88 -5.20 38.23
C ALA A 1275 36.81 -5.88 37.22
N HIS A 1276 38.11 -5.99 37.52
CA HIS A 1276 39.01 -6.88 36.79
C HIS A 1276 38.59 -8.36 36.92
N CYS A 1277 37.95 -8.71 38.04
CA CYS A 1277 37.54 -10.05 38.41
C CYS A 1277 36.21 -10.50 37.77
N VAL A 1278 35.42 -9.54 37.29
CA VAL A 1278 34.19 -9.73 36.51
C VAL A 1278 34.55 -9.58 35.04
#